data_AF-G7KST2-F1
#
_entry.id   AF-G7KST2-F1
#
_cell.length_a   1.000
_cell.length_b   1.000
_cell.length_c   1.000
_cell.angle_alpha   90.00
_cell.angle_beta   90.00
_cell.angle_gamma   90.00
#
_symmetry.space_group_name_H-M   'P 1'
#
loop_
_entity.id
_entity.type
_entity.pdbx_description
1 polymer ?
#
loop_
_entity_poly.entity_id
_entity_poly.type
_entity_poly.pdbx_seq_one_letter_code
_entity_poly.pdbx_strand_id
1 'polypeptide(L)'
;MSRRNSNGRSPLVNPQRQITSFFTKSTSPLSPSLSKTLKSNPNNPISKSNPNPSPTLTTPSPLNPNKPHKPRLVIDAPPTISPPPSDSPFIGKRIRVYWPLDEAWYEGTVKSFDTVTSKHRIRYDDDEEESIDLSKEKIEWIQDSSSKKLKRLRRGSSPIRKMVIEVEECPKEEKQEEEDDDDDNDDSEDEDWGKNAVLENVVDDNDDEDMELEEENEVVESAKGKNSNKVEPKKRKLGGGAKMEPMKKSKSGNEVNRVAVKLSPLAPLNNLEVRKTSDGADNVATGDSSERFALREAQKFHFLGKDRRDAKRRRPGDENYDSRTLYLPPDFVRNLSGGQKQWWEFKSKHMDKVLFFKMGKFYELFEMDAHVGAKELELQYMRGEQPHCGFPEKNFTVNVERLARKGYRVLVVEQTETPEQMELRRKESGSKDKVVRREICAVVSKGTLIDGEFMSTNPEAAYLMALTEYCENNPNEMSERTYGVCVVDVATSRVILGQFNDDSECSALCSILSEIRPVEIVKPAKLLSAETERALLKHTRNPLVNELIPNVEFWDADKTLDHLKRIYGHNNDVSAQDGGLDCLPDVLVELVKTDHDSRSALSALGGALYYLKQAFLDEQLLRFAQFELLPCSVFSGLASKPYMVLDAVALENLEIFENSRNGESSGTLYAQLNQCVTAFGKRLLKSWLARPLYHVESIKERQEAVAGLKGVNLPHTLEFRKALSKLPDMERLLARVLSSRDASGRNANKVVLYEDSSKKQLQEFISALRGLELMAQACLSLGVILNNVKSRQLSHLLTPGKGLPDVSMDLNHFKDAFDWVEANNSGRIIPHEGVDKEYDSAGKAVNEIESSLLDHLKEQRKLLGSTSISYVGIGKDTYLLEVPENLSQNIPRDYERRSSKKGFVRYWTPDIKIFLKELSHAESERETLLKSTFQRMIERFCEHHTQWKQLVSATAELDVLINLAIASDYYEGPTCRPSFVGTLCTNEAPYIYAKSLGHPVLRSDTLGKSAFVPNDITIGGPDQASFILLTGPNMGGKSTLLRQVCLAVILAQVGADVPSESFELSPVDRIFVRMGARDNIMAGQSTFLTELSETATMLSSATRNSLVALDELGRGTSTSDGQAIAESVLEHLVRSVQCRGLFSTHYHRLAIDYLKDPKVCLAHMACQVGSGNEGLDEVTFLYRLSAGACPKSYGVNVARLAGLPTSVLQKADAKSREFEATYGKYRTEPNSSNQSWVDEIIVLVQKLNNAANNLSCEEMVSDHSIVKLQREARELLERC
;
A
#
# COMPACT_ATOMS: atom_id res chain seq x y z
N MET A 1 -20.04 -29.88 20.15
CA MET A 1 -20.47 -29.77 21.57
C MET A 1 -21.68 -28.83 21.67
N SER A 2 -22.16 -28.52 22.88
CA SER A 2 -23.41 -27.79 23.12
C SER A 2 -23.46 -26.39 22.51
N ARG A 3 -24.66 -25.94 22.12
CA ARG A 3 -24.94 -24.55 21.71
C ARG A 3 -25.10 -23.66 22.95
N ARG A 4 -24.54 -22.45 22.91
CA ARG A 4 -25.00 -21.29 23.71
C ARG A 4 -25.51 -20.22 22.74
N ASN A 5 -26.65 -19.62 23.05
CA ASN A 5 -27.07 -18.39 22.40
C ASN A 5 -26.39 -17.22 23.13
N SER A 6 -25.63 -16.40 22.42
CA SER A 6 -25.18 -15.09 22.89
C SER A 6 -26.05 -14.00 22.27
N ASN A 7 -26.45 -13.01 23.07
CA ASN A 7 -27.10 -11.81 22.56
C ASN A 7 -26.01 -10.92 21.94
N GLY A 8 -26.19 -10.53 20.68
CA GLY A 8 -25.24 -9.69 19.98
C GLY A 8 -25.55 -8.20 20.13
N ARG A 9 -24.49 -7.39 20.24
CA ARG A 9 -24.44 -6.03 19.71
C ARG A 9 -23.06 -5.82 19.08
N SER A 10 -23.04 -5.17 17.93
CA SER A 10 -21.83 -4.60 17.32
C SER A 10 -21.83 -3.08 17.58
N PRO A 11 -20.69 -2.39 17.46
CA PRO A 11 -20.61 -0.95 17.77
C PRO A 11 -21.51 -0.11 16.88
N LEU A 12 -22.17 0.90 17.46
CA LEU A 12 -23.01 1.84 16.73
C LEU A 12 -22.28 3.16 16.47
N VAL A 13 -21.77 3.31 15.24
CA VAL A 13 -21.75 4.64 14.61
C VAL A 13 -23.20 5.07 14.39
N ASN A 14 -23.49 6.36 14.60
CA ASN A 14 -24.83 6.96 14.58
C ASN A 14 -25.74 6.44 13.42
N PRO A 15 -26.84 5.72 13.72
CA PRO A 15 -27.74 5.21 12.69
C PRO A 15 -28.74 6.27 12.22
N GLN A 16 -28.68 6.66 10.94
CA GLN A 16 -29.83 7.30 10.29
C GLN A 16 -31.00 6.31 10.22
N ARG A 17 -32.19 6.75 10.62
CA ARG A 17 -33.39 5.90 10.71
C ARG A 17 -33.94 5.56 9.31
N GLN A 18 -33.69 4.35 8.84
CA GLN A 18 -34.50 3.73 7.79
C GLN A 18 -35.77 3.11 8.39
N ILE A 19 -36.88 3.13 7.65
CA ILE A 19 -38.21 2.81 8.16
C ILE A 19 -38.58 1.37 7.79
N THR A 20 -38.31 0.42 8.69
CA THR A 20 -38.71 -0.99 8.59
C THR A 20 -39.22 -1.53 9.93
N SER A 21 -40.29 -0.94 10.45
CA SER A 21 -40.92 -1.36 11.72
C SER A 21 -42.44 -1.51 11.64
N PHE A 22 -42.93 -2.14 10.57
CA PHE A 22 -44.31 -2.62 10.45
C PHE A 22 -44.33 -4.13 10.23
N PHE A 23 -45.48 -4.76 10.50
CA PHE A 23 -45.70 -6.22 10.55
C PHE A 23 -44.94 -6.99 11.66
N THR A 24 -45.53 -7.08 12.85
CA THR A 24 -45.81 -8.36 13.55
C THR A 24 -46.55 -8.18 14.90
N LYS A 25 -47.89 -8.10 14.83
CA LYS A 25 -48.85 -8.45 15.90
C LYS A 25 -50.15 -8.86 15.19
N SER A 26 -50.91 -9.89 15.57
CA SER A 26 -50.70 -11.03 16.48
C SER A 26 -51.52 -12.23 15.91
N THR A 27 -52.05 -13.28 16.56
CA THR A 27 -52.34 -13.66 17.96
C THR A 27 -52.44 -15.19 18.05
N SER A 28 -52.27 -15.79 19.23
CA SER A 28 -52.52 -17.22 19.49
C SER A 28 -54.00 -17.55 19.74
N PRO A 29 -54.41 -18.80 19.46
CA PRO A 29 -55.30 -19.53 20.36
C PRO A 29 -54.84 -20.97 20.65
N LEU A 30 -55.64 -21.74 21.40
CA LEU A 30 -55.27 -22.99 22.07
C LEU A 30 -55.42 -24.27 21.20
N SER A 31 -54.85 -25.38 21.71
CA SER A 31 -55.02 -26.75 21.22
C SER A 31 -56.40 -27.35 21.54
N PRO A 32 -56.78 -28.49 20.92
CA PRO A 32 -56.54 -29.78 21.61
C PRO A 32 -56.25 -31.03 20.73
N SER A 33 -55.52 -31.96 21.35
CA SER A 33 -55.50 -33.44 21.30
C SER A 33 -56.02 -34.31 20.10
N LEU A 34 -55.55 -35.59 20.18
CA LEU A 34 -56.06 -36.86 19.63
C LEU A 34 -55.32 -37.52 18.45
N SER A 35 -54.80 -38.69 18.79
CA SER A 35 -54.05 -39.67 18.01
C SER A 35 -54.93 -40.55 17.09
N LYS A 36 -54.31 -41.21 16.09
CA LYS A 36 -54.18 -42.71 16.06
C LYS A 36 -53.61 -43.30 14.74
N THR A 37 -52.67 -44.26 14.88
CA THR A 37 -52.52 -45.54 14.10
C THR A 37 -52.15 -45.51 12.59
N LEU A 38 -51.51 -46.51 11.96
CA LEU A 38 -50.85 -47.79 12.39
C LEU A 38 -49.96 -48.38 11.25
N LYS A 39 -49.03 -49.30 11.62
CA LYS A 39 -48.44 -50.41 10.79
C LYS A 39 -47.43 -50.05 9.66
N SER A 40 -46.46 -50.90 9.30
CA SER A 40 -46.02 -52.20 9.86
C SER A 40 -44.58 -52.63 9.48
N ASN A 41 -43.89 -53.30 10.42
CA ASN A 41 -42.72 -54.20 10.27
C ASN A 41 -43.15 -55.58 9.64
N PRO A 42 -42.29 -56.58 9.29
CA PRO A 42 -41.09 -57.03 10.05
C PRO A 42 -39.92 -57.83 9.34
N ASN A 43 -38.97 -58.31 10.18
CA ASN A 43 -38.14 -59.56 10.10
C ASN A 43 -36.72 -59.63 9.41
N ASN A 44 -35.63 -59.57 10.23
CA ASN A 44 -34.75 -60.67 10.75
C ASN A 44 -34.23 -61.84 9.83
N PRO A 45 -33.21 -62.69 10.21
CA PRO A 45 -32.42 -62.81 11.48
C PRO A 45 -30.89 -63.28 11.44
N ILE A 46 -30.20 -63.32 12.63
CA ILE A 46 -29.09 -64.25 13.07
C ILE A 46 -27.65 -64.04 12.46
N SER A 47 -26.46 -64.12 13.14
CA SER A 47 -25.94 -64.93 14.29
C SER A 47 -24.67 -64.38 15.07
N LYS A 48 -24.54 -64.69 16.40
CA LYS A 48 -23.36 -65.20 17.24
C LYS A 48 -21.96 -64.48 17.22
N SER A 49 -21.06 -64.49 18.25
CA SER A 49 -20.95 -65.08 19.64
C SER A 49 -19.82 -64.46 20.54
N ASN A 50 -19.77 -64.79 21.85
CA ASN A 50 -18.81 -64.40 22.94
C ASN A 50 -17.54 -65.34 23.05
N PRO A 51 -16.47 -65.18 23.92
CA PRO A 51 -16.44 -64.78 25.37
C PRO A 51 -15.14 -64.09 25.98
N ASN A 52 -15.04 -64.03 27.34
CA ASN A 52 -13.93 -63.59 28.27
C ASN A 52 -12.88 -64.73 28.58
N PRO A 53 -11.80 -64.65 29.45
CA PRO A 53 -11.43 -63.72 30.58
C PRO A 53 -9.90 -63.35 30.74
N SER A 54 -9.43 -62.79 31.88
CA SER A 54 -7.99 -62.39 32.11
C SER A 54 -7.54 -62.18 33.61
N PRO A 55 -6.38 -62.70 34.11
CA PRO A 55 -5.92 -62.49 35.52
C PRO A 55 -4.38 -62.34 35.85
N THR A 56 -4.01 -61.59 36.93
CA THR A 56 -2.85 -61.78 37.90
C THR A 56 -1.36 -61.64 37.40
N LEU A 57 -0.26 -61.45 38.20
CA LEU A 57 0.06 -61.09 39.62
C LEU A 57 1.55 -60.63 39.86
N THR A 58 1.89 -60.28 41.14
CA THR A 58 3.20 -60.36 41.90
C THR A 58 4.22 -59.20 42.03
N THR A 59 4.92 -59.22 43.18
CA THR A 59 5.67 -58.16 43.93
C THR A 59 7.14 -58.60 44.23
N PRO A 60 8.11 -57.82 44.80
CA PRO A 60 8.01 -57.13 46.13
C PRO A 60 8.82 -55.82 46.38
N SER A 61 8.59 -55.24 47.57
CA SER A 61 9.24 -54.06 48.19
C SER A 61 10.39 -54.47 49.16
N PRO A 62 11.16 -53.57 49.85
CA PRO A 62 10.61 -52.70 50.93
C PRO A 62 11.30 -51.33 51.22
N LEU A 63 10.68 -50.58 52.14
CA LEU A 63 11.24 -49.54 53.05
C LEU A 63 11.87 -48.27 52.45
N ASN A 64 11.06 -47.19 52.46
CA ASN A 64 11.44 -45.83 52.11
C ASN A 64 11.11 -44.88 53.30
N PRO A 65 12.05 -44.05 53.81
CA PRO A 65 11.77 -43.06 54.86
C PRO A 65 11.59 -41.63 54.31
N ASN A 66 10.73 -40.85 54.96
CA ASN A 66 10.71 -39.37 54.97
C ASN A 66 10.70 -38.59 53.63
N LYS A 67 9.51 -38.48 52.98
CA LYS A 67 8.91 -37.22 52.44
C LYS A 67 7.73 -37.51 51.48
N PRO A 68 6.47 -37.16 51.81
CA PRO A 68 5.38 -37.10 50.84
C PRO A 68 5.26 -35.70 50.20
N HIS A 69 5.14 -35.63 48.88
CA HIS A 69 4.96 -34.37 48.14
C HIS A 69 3.52 -33.83 48.23
N LYS A 70 3.37 -32.49 48.21
CA LYS A 70 2.09 -31.81 47.95
C LYS A 70 1.70 -31.96 46.46
N PRO A 71 0.53 -32.50 46.11
CA PRO A 71 -0.07 -32.28 44.79
C PRO A 71 -0.73 -30.89 44.73
N ARG A 72 -0.89 -30.37 43.51
CA ARG A 72 -1.45 -29.06 43.17
C ARG A 72 -2.69 -28.69 44.00
N LEU A 73 -2.63 -27.58 44.73
CA LEU A 73 -3.82 -26.89 45.25
C LEU A 73 -4.16 -25.67 44.39
N VAL A 74 -5.46 -25.43 44.31
CA VAL A 74 -6.13 -24.34 43.58
C VAL A 74 -5.80 -23.00 44.24
N ILE A 75 -5.94 -21.91 43.49
CA ILE A 75 -5.82 -20.54 44.03
C ILE A 75 -6.97 -20.30 45.02
N ASP A 76 -6.64 -20.22 46.31
CA ASP A 76 -7.58 -19.84 47.36
C ASP A 76 -7.88 -18.32 47.32
N ALA A 77 -9.15 -17.96 47.49
CA ALA A 77 -9.59 -16.58 47.66
C ALA A 77 -9.44 -16.13 49.12
N PRO A 78 -9.20 -14.83 49.36
CA PRO A 78 -10.24 -14.05 50.02
C PRO A 78 -10.31 -12.57 49.55
N PRO A 79 -11.28 -11.75 50.01
CA PRO A 79 -12.42 -12.09 50.87
C PRO A 79 -13.79 -11.88 50.21
N THR A 80 -14.75 -12.75 50.55
CA THR A 80 -16.17 -12.47 50.36
C THR A 80 -16.62 -11.41 51.36
N ILE A 81 -16.79 -10.17 50.93
CA ILE A 81 -17.48 -9.15 51.74
C ILE A 81 -19.00 -9.34 51.56
N SER A 82 -19.73 -9.40 52.68
CA SER A 82 -21.18 -9.57 52.71
C SER A 82 -21.91 -8.39 52.03
N PRO A 83 -23.07 -8.63 51.39
CA PRO A 83 -23.84 -7.56 50.78
C PRO A 83 -24.35 -6.58 51.85
N PRO A 84 -24.19 -5.26 51.68
CA PRO A 84 -24.92 -4.28 52.48
C PRO A 84 -26.42 -4.31 52.09
N PRO A 85 -27.34 -4.04 53.04
CA PRO A 85 -28.77 -4.03 52.76
C PRO A 85 -29.21 -2.79 51.98
N SER A 86 -30.31 -2.94 51.23
CA SER A 86 -31.30 -1.92 50.82
C SER A 86 -30.83 -0.52 50.38
N ASP A 87 -31.14 -0.21 49.12
CA ASP A 87 -31.54 1.11 48.61
C ASP A 87 -30.51 2.26 48.56
N SER A 88 -30.11 2.59 47.32
CA SER A 88 -29.68 3.92 46.84
C SER A 88 -28.29 4.55 47.17
N PRO A 89 -27.24 3.86 47.69
CA PRO A 89 -25.98 4.51 48.09
C PRO A 89 -24.95 4.77 46.97
N PHE A 90 -25.31 4.57 45.70
CA PHE A 90 -24.37 4.57 44.57
C PHE A 90 -24.56 5.68 43.52
N ILE A 91 -25.70 6.39 43.55
CA ILE A 91 -25.97 7.48 42.60
C ILE A 91 -24.93 8.60 42.80
N GLY A 92 -24.31 9.05 41.70
CA GLY A 92 -23.29 10.08 41.68
C GLY A 92 -21.83 9.60 41.79
N LYS A 93 -21.58 8.30 41.99
CA LYS A 93 -20.22 7.73 42.03
C LYS A 93 -19.74 7.28 40.65
N ARG A 94 -18.42 7.38 40.41
CA ARG A 94 -17.74 6.80 39.23
C ARG A 94 -17.45 5.30 39.39
N ILE A 95 -17.56 4.61 38.27
CA ILE A 95 -17.25 3.18 38.09
C ILE A 95 -16.56 2.97 36.74
N ARG A 96 -15.76 1.91 36.66
CA ARG A 96 -15.42 1.23 35.41
C ARG A 96 -16.32 0.01 35.24
N VAL A 97 -16.83 -0.21 34.03
CA VAL A 97 -17.56 -1.42 33.64
C VAL A 97 -16.77 -2.10 32.53
N TYR A 98 -16.49 -3.40 32.69
CA TYR A 98 -15.81 -4.20 31.67
C TYR A 98 -16.84 -4.73 30.66
N TRP A 99 -16.66 -4.42 29.38
CA TRP A 99 -17.53 -4.90 28.30
C TRP A 99 -16.89 -6.09 27.57
N PRO A 100 -17.40 -7.33 27.73
CA PRO A 100 -16.73 -8.54 27.21
C PRO A 100 -16.73 -8.70 25.68
N LEU A 101 -17.37 -7.80 24.94
CA LEU A 101 -17.38 -7.81 23.47
C LEU A 101 -16.25 -6.97 22.87
N ASP A 102 -15.80 -5.95 23.61
CA ASP A 102 -14.73 -5.01 23.20
C ASP A 102 -13.42 -5.26 23.98
N GLU A 103 -13.44 -6.21 24.92
CA GLU A 103 -12.36 -6.55 25.88
C GLU A 103 -11.81 -5.37 26.69
N ALA A 104 -12.58 -4.28 26.80
CA ALA A 104 -12.16 -3.00 27.38
C ALA A 104 -13.00 -2.58 28.60
N TRP A 105 -12.42 -1.68 29.39
CA TRP A 105 -13.06 -1.03 30.54
C TRP A 105 -13.52 0.38 30.19
N TYR A 106 -14.79 0.70 30.45
CA TYR A 106 -15.39 1.99 30.15
C TYR A 106 -15.77 2.72 31.45
N GLU A 107 -15.37 3.98 31.58
CA GLU A 107 -15.69 4.82 32.73
C GLU A 107 -17.05 5.50 32.60
N GLY A 108 -17.79 5.51 33.71
CA GLY A 108 -19.08 6.18 33.79
C GLY A 108 -19.52 6.50 35.21
N THR A 109 -20.54 7.32 35.33
CA THR A 109 -21.15 7.75 36.59
C THR A 109 -22.58 7.21 36.70
N VAL A 110 -22.93 6.60 37.84
CA VAL A 110 -24.28 6.10 38.10
C VAL A 110 -25.26 7.29 38.25
N LYS A 111 -26.22 7.44 37.34
CA LYS A 111 -27.20 8.54 37.30
C LYS A 111 -28.46 8.27 38.11
N SER A 112 -28.98 7.04 38.09
CA SER A 112 -30.17 6.64 38.85
C SER A 112 -30.20 5.13 39.08
N PHE A 113 -31.00 4.70 40.06
CA PHE A 113 -31.34 3.28 40.27
C PHE A 113 -32.85 3.12 40.07
N ASP A 114 -33.25 2.17 39.23
CA ASP A 114 -34.64 1.76 39.07
C ASP A 114 -34.93 0.58 40.01
N THR A 115 -35.70 0.85 41.05
CA THR A 115 -36.11 -0.12 42.07
C THR A 115 -37.07 -1.20 41.54
N VAL A 116 -37.67 -1.02 40.36
CA VAL A 116 -38.60 -1.99 39.75
C VAL A 116 -37.86 -3.03 38.92
N THR A 117 -36.76 -2.65 38.25
CA THR A 117 -35.95 -3.56 37.41
C THR A 117 -34.60 -3.95 38.01
N SER A 118 -34.26 -3.41 39.19
CA SER A 118 -32.95 -3.55 39.86
C SER A 118 -31.77 -3.10 39.01
N LYS A 119 -32.00 -2.22 38.03
CA LYS A 119 -30.96 -1.69 37.13
C LYS A 119 -30.49 -0.31 37.56
N HIS A 120 -29.20 -0.10 37.43
CA HIS A 120 -28.55 1.19 37.57
C HIS A 120 -28.40 1.81 36.18
N ARG A 121 -28.92 3.03 35.99
CA ARG A 121 -28.67 3.83 34.79
C ARG A 121 -27.29 4.47 34.94
N ILE A 122 -26.36 4.05 34.12
CA ILE A 122 -24.98 4.55 34.08
C ILE A 122 -24.90 5.52 32.91
N ARG A 123 -24.24 6.66 33.09
CA ARG A 123 -23.77 7.46 31.95
C ARG A 123 -22.27 7.30 31.81
N TYR A 124 -21.80 6.88 30.65
CA TYR A 124 -20.39 6.78 30.32
C TYR A 124 -19.80 8.16 29.97
N ASP A 125 -18.48 8.26 29.94
CA ASP A 125 -17.77 9.54 29.71
C ASP A 125 -17.91 10.09 28.27
N ASP A 126 -18.44 9.28 27.36
CA ASP A 126 -18.89 9.65 26.00
C ASP A 126 -20.32 10.23 25.96
N ASP A 127 -20.93 10.45 27.13
CA ASP A 127 -22.31 10.89 27.36
C ASP A 127 -23.41 9.83 27.02
N GLU A 128 -23.07 8.59 26.62
CA GLU A 128 -24.06 7.51 26.41
C GLU A 128 -24.66 6.97 27.72
N GLU A 129 -25.94 6.56 27.71
CA GLU A 129 -26.66 6.08 28.90
C GLU A 129 -27.28 4.68 28.73
N GLU A 130 -26.79 3.70 29.48
CA GLU A 130 -27.32 2.33 29.53
C GLU A 130 -27.83 1.95 30.94
N SER A 131 -28.79 1.01 31.00
CA SER A 131 -29.41 0.55 32.25
C SER A 131 -28.96 -0.86 32.60
N ILE A 132 -27.94 -0.97 33.45
CA ILE A 132 -27.16 -2.20 33.71
C ILE A 132 -27.42 -2.72 35.13
N ASP A 133 -27.40 -4.04 35.29
CA ASP A 133 -27.45 -4.68 36.60
C ASP A 133 -26.02 -4.87 37.14
N LEU A 134 -25.60 -3.94 38.02
CA LEU A 134 -24.28 -3.95 38.66
C LEU A 134 -23.98 -5.22 39.49
N SER A 135 -24.96 -6.10 39.74
CA SER A 135 -24.74 -7.40 40.39
C SER A 135 -24.29 -8.51 39.43
N LYS A 136 -24.35 -8.27 38.11
CA LYS A 136 -24.05 -9.27 37.06
C LYS A 136 -22.82 -8.94 36.24
N GLU A 137 -22.55 -7.66 36.00
CA GLU A 137 -21.37 -7.23 35.23
C GLU A 137 -20.12 -7.07 36.10
N LYS A 138 -18.95 -7.16 35.48
CA LYS A 138 -17.65 -6.97 36.13
C LYS A 138 -17.34 -5.47 36.24
N ILE A 139 -17.25 -4.96 37.47
CA ILE A 139 -17.11 -3.52 37.76
C ILE A 139 -15.96 -3.22 38.74
N GLU A 140 -15.38 -2.03 38.62
CA GLU A 140 -14.40 -1.45 39.56
C GLU A 140 -14.88 -0.06 40.02
N TRP A 141 -14.72 0.25 41.31
CA TRP A 141 -15.10 1.56 41.87
C TRP A 141 -13.91 2.51 41.89
N ILE A 142 -14.08 3.70 41.32
CA ILE A 142 -13.07 4.76 41.39
C ILE A 142 -13.24 5.52 42.71
N GLN A 143 -12.16 5.70 43.48
CA GLN A 143 -12.20 6.45 44.73
C GLN A 143 -11.87 7.93 44.50
N ASP A 144 -12.82 8.81 44.81
CA ASP A 144 -12.61 10.26 44.81
C ASP A 144 -11.62 10.69 45.91
N SER A 145 -10.39 11.04 45.53
CA SER A 145 -9.42 11.64 46.46
C SER A 145 -9.86 13.06 46.87
N SER A 146 -9.79 13.37 48.17
CA SER A 146 -10.72 14.34 48.76
C SER A 146 -10.16 15.76 48.99
N SER A 147 -10.89 16.74 48.43
CA SER A 147 -11.12 18.08 48.98
C SER A 147 -9.96 19.08 49.17
N LYS A 148 -10.08 20.24 48.51
CA LYS A 148 -9.67 21.55 49.07
C LYS A 148 -10.83 22.55 48.96
N LYS A 149 -10.95 23.45 49.95
CA LYS A 149 -12.21 24.16 50.24
C LYS A 149 -12.37 25.46 49.42
N LEU A 150 -13.59 25.67 48.90
CA LEU A 150 -14.03 26.91 48.25
C LEU A 150 -14.08 28.11 49.22
N LYS A 151 -13.78 29.31 48.70
CA LYS A 151 -14.48 30.54 49.07
C LYS A 151 -14.96 31.28 47.80
N ARG A 152 -16.15 31.89 47.92
CA ARG A 152 -16.92 32.50 46.83
C ARG A 152 -16.32 33.84 46.36
N LEU A 153 -16.63 34.20 45.11
CA LEU A 153 -17.37 35.43 44.81
C LEU A 153 -18.27 35.25 43.56
N ARG A 154 -19.06 36.25 43.17
CA ARG A 154 -20.21 36.12 42.25
C ARG A 154 -20.08 36.96 40.97
N ARG A 155 -20.64 36.43 39.87
CA ARG A 155 -21.33 37.09 38.74
C ARG A 155 -20.76 38.42 38.18
N GLY A 156 -20.41 38.39 36.89
CA GLY A 156 -20.39 39.55 35.98
C GLY A 156 -20.52 39.04 34.54
N SER A 157 -21.20 39.78 33.65
CA SER A 157 -21.56 39.31 32.30
C SER A 157 -20.91 40.09 31.15
N SER A 158 -20.81 39.39 30.02
CA SER A 158 -20.60 39.76 28.60
C SER A 158 -21.34 41.05 28.11
N PRO A 159 -21.22 41.52 26.83
CA PRO A 159 -20.57 40.90 25.65
C PRO A 159 -19.90 41.79 24.52
N ILE A 160 -19.13 41.14 23.63
CA ILE A 160 -19.11 41.25 22.14
C ILE A 160 -18.61 42.53 21.35
N ARG A 161 -17.44 42.34 20.70
CA ARG A 161 -17.03 42.52 19.27
C ARG A 161 -17.19 43.83 18.44
N LYS A 162 -16.08 44.10 17.71
CA LYS A 162 -15.88 44.19 16.23
C LYS A 162 -15.39 45.51 15.60
N MET A 163 -14.19 45.39 15.02
CA MET A 163 -13.46 46.19 14.02
C MET A 163 -14.28 46.62 12.78
N VAL A 164 -13.75 47.59 12.01
CA VAL A 164 -13.20 47.41 10.63
C VAL A 164 -12.65 48.74 10.04
N ILE A 165 -11.34 48.76 9.67
CA ILE A 165 -10.68 49.23 8.39
C ILE A 165 -11.01 50.69 7.88
N GLU A 166 -10.16 51.52 7.22
CA GLU A 166 -9.14 51.36 6.14
C GLU A 166 -8.04 52.47 6.06
N VAL A 167 -6.90 52.11 5.43
CA VAL A 167 -5.86 52.84 4.63
C VAL A 167 -5.67 54.38 4.65
N GLU A 168 -4.41 54.81 4.85
CA GLU A 168 -3.53 55.57 3.90
C GLU A 168 -2.07 55.22 4.28
N GLU A 169 -1.27 54.59 3.41
CA GLU A 169 -0.34 55.13 2.39
C GLU A 169 1.01 55.69 2.93
N CYS A 170 2.07 55.40 2.15
CA CYS A 170 3.48 55.79 2.36
C CYS A 170 3.76 57.12 1.59
N PRO A 171 4.98 57.74 1.51
CA PRO A 171 6.24 57.08 1.07
C PRO A 171 7.58 57.76 1.52
N LYS A 172 8.68 57.39 0.83
CA LYS A 172 9.98 58.09 0.64
C LYS A 172 11.04 57.93 1.76
N GLU A 173 12.20 57.30 1.47
CA GLU A 173 13.47 57.83 0.87
C GLU A 173 14.39 58.49 1.94
N GLU A 174 15.73 58.48 1.89
CA GLU A 174 16.67 58.09 0.80
C GLU A 174 17.97 57.40 1.31
N LYS A 175 19.09 57.50 0.57
CA LYS A 175 20.25 56.57 0.52
C LYS A 175 21.55 57.09 1.21
N GLN A 176 22.62 56.28 1.06
CA GLN A 176 24.07 56.60 1.10
C GLN A 176 24.75 56.76 2.47
N GLU A 177 26.08 56.63 2.61
CA GLU A 177 27.15 55.70 2.12
C GLU A 177 28.52 56.26 2.60
N GLU A 178 29.60 55.45 2.62
CA GLU A 178 31.04 55.81 2.81
C GLU A 178 31.44 56.46 4.17
N GLU A 179 32.59 56.28 4.83
CA GLU A 179 33.72 55.33 4.93
C GLU A 179 34.66 55.96 6.02
N ASP A 180 35.47 55.12 6.71
CA ASP A 180 36.76 55.39 7.39
C ASP A 180 36.86 56.42 8.58
N ASP A 181 37.80 56.35 9.54
CA ASP A 181 39.18 55.81 9.56
C ASP A 181 39.68 55.31 10.95
N ASP A 182 40.83 54.60 10.94
CA ASP A 182 41.92 54.39 11.93
C ASP A 182 41.77 53.78 13.37
N ASP A 183 42.57 52.71 13.59
CA ASP A 183 43.48 52.30 14.69
C ASP A 183 43.26 52.65 16.19
N ASP A 184 43.45 51.64 17.08
CA ASP A 184 44.71 51.47 17.85
C ASP A 184 44.83 50.05 18.52
N ASN A 185 46.01 49.76 19.11
CA ASN A 185 46.51 48.50 19.72
C ASN A 185 45.75 48.06 21.03
N ASP A 186 45.97 46.91 21.71
CA ASP A 186 47.18 46.06 21.90
C ASP A 186 46.84 44.61 22.40
N ASP A 187 47.89 43.82 22.67
CA ASP A 187 47.99 42.34 22.85
C ASP A 187 47.46 41.65 24.14
N SER A 188 47.64 40.30 24.18
CA SER A 188 47.70 39.34 25.33
C SER A 188 46.38 38.68 25.81
N GLU A 189 46.19 37.35 25.64
CA GLU A 189 46.62 36.18 26.47
C GLU A 189 45.76 35.95 27.75
N ASP A 190 45.46 34.72 28.23
CA ASP A 190 45.24 33.38 27.63
C ASP A 190 44.67 32.45 28.75
N GLU A 191 44.26 31.20 28.43
CA GLU A 191 44.10 30.04 29.36
C GLU A 191 43.13 30.13 30.60
N ASP A 192 42.70 29.04 31.28
CA ASP A 192 42.40 27.64 30.92
C ASP A 192 41.34 27.05 31.93
N TRP A 193 40.96 25.78 31.79
CA TRP A 193 40.00 25.03 32.60
C TRP A 193 40.43 24.80 34.07
N GLY A 194 39.46 24.77 34.99
CA GLY A 194 39.68 24.40 36.40
C GLY A 194 38.46 23.75 37.07
N LYS A 195 38.69 22.75 37.93
CA LYS A 195 37.64 21.87 38.50
C LYS A 195 37.70 21.75 40.04
N ASN A 196 36.52 21.52 40.63
CA ASN A 196 36.24 20.77 41.86
C ASN A 196 36.47 21.36 43.28
N ALA A 197 35.58 20.89 44.18
CA ALA A 197 35.83 20.46 45.58
C ALA A 197 35.98 21.51 46.70
N VAL A 198 35.57 21.26 47.96
CA VAL A 198 34.63 20.29 48.60
C VAL A 198 34.33 20.78 50.05
N LEU A 199 33.50 20.04 50.84
CA LEU A 199 33.29 20.00 52.31
C LEU A 199 31.76 20.10 52.62
N GLU A 200 31.10 19.35 53.51
CA GLU A 200 31.39 18.22 54.44
C GLU A 200 30.00 17.67 54.96
N ASN A 201 29.73 16.64 55.79
CA ASN A 201 30.47 15.59 56.55
C ASN A 201 29.45 14.48 57.02
N VAL A 202 29.93 13.38 57.63
CA VAL A 202 29.24 12.44 58.59
C VAL A 202 28.07 11.55 58.04
N VAL A 203 28.09 10.18 58.03
CA VAL A 203 28.28 9.11 59.07
C VAL A 203 26.96 8.81 59.86
N ASP A 204 26.43 7.59 60.06
CA ASP A 204 26.81 6.20 59.66
C ASP A 204 25.62 5.19 59.74
N ASP A 205 25.92 3.87 59.69
CA ASP A 205 25.20 2.66 60.19
C ASP A 205 24.41 1.74 59.21
N ASN A 206 24.34 0.45 59.57
CA ASN A 206 24.13 -0.74 58.69
C ASN A 206 22.67 -1.30 58.73
N ASP A 207 22.27 -2.52 58.30
CA ASP A 207 22.83 -3.89 58.35
C ASP A 207 22.44 -4.76 57.10
N ASP A 208 23.23 -5.82 56.82
CA ASP A 208 22.95 -7.18 56.23
C ASP A 208 21.99 -7.36 55.02
N GLU A 209 22.05 -8.37 54.12
CA GLU A 209 22.69 -9.70 53.94
C GLU A 209 22.89 -9.84 52.39
N ASP A 210 23.69 -10.70 51.73
CA ASP A 210 24.49 -11.91 52.01
C ASP A 210 25.66 -12.00 50.95
N MET A 211 26.40 -13.12 50.88
CA MET A 211 27.67 -13.35 50.14
C MET A 211 27.49 -14.10 48.78
N GLU A 212 28.50 -14.51 47.98
CA GLU A 212 29.96 -14.76 48.15
C GLU A 212 30.63 -14.62 46.74
N LEU A 213 31.67 -13.78 46.52
CA LEU A 213 33.14 -13.99 46.63
C LEU A 213 33.74 -15.05 45.65
N GLU A 214 34.98 -14.96 45.15
CA GLU A 214 36.22 -14.34 45.66
C GLU A 214 37.03 -13.50 44.62
N GLU A 215 37.94 -12.65 45.10
CA GLU A 215 38.94 -11.86 44.34
C GLU A 215 40.39 -12.38 44.54
N GLU A 216 41.41 -11.67 44.01
CA GLU A 216 42.52 -11.10 44.83
C GLU A 216 43.67 -10.42 44.01
N ASN A 217 43.80 -9.10 44.18
CA ASN A 217 44.97 -8.32 44.65
C ASN A 217 46.30 -8.15 43.84
N GLU A 218 46.42 -6.94 43.26
CA GLU A 218 47.48 -5.86 43.33
C GLU A 218 49.00 -6.07 43.60
N VAL A 219 49.81 -5.10 43.07
CA VAL A 219 50.95 -4.36 43.73
C VAL A 219 51.69 -3.40 42.73
N VAL A 220 52.38 -2.26 43.06
CA VAL A 220 52.17 -1.09 43.97
C VAL A 220 53.23 0.05 43.70
N GLU A 221 53.04 1.25 44.28
CA GLU A 221 54.03 2.33 44.68
C GLU A 221 54.56 3.53 43.80
N SER A 222 54.25 4.76 44.28
CA SER A 222 55.15 5.95 44.54
C SER A 222 55.57 6.92 43.39
N ALA A 223 55.91 8.24 43.52
CA ALA A 223 56.38 9.11 44.64
C ALA A 223 56.48 10.66 44.32
N LYS A 224 56.20 11.53 45.33
CA LYS A 224 56.82 12.87 45.67
C LYS A 224 56.57 14.19 44.86
N GLY A 225 56.57 15.35 45.57
CA GLY A 225 56.28 16.73 45.07
C GLY A 225 56.90 17.90 45.90
N LYS A 226 56.09 18.68 46.67
CA LYS A 226 56.39 19.73 47.73
C LYS A 226 56.29 21.25 47.43
N ASN A 227 55.77 21.97 48.46
CA ASN A 227 56.00 23.37 48.93
C ASN A 227 55.45 24.61 48.14
N SER A 228 55.12 25.79 48.74
CA SER A 228 54.66 26.17 50.11
C SER A 228 54.34 27.69 50.29
N ASN A 229 53.32 28.07 51.11
CA ASN A 229 53.06 29.37 51.82
C ASN A 229 52.64 30.66 51.03
N LYS A 230 52.01 31.73 51.61
CA LYS A 230 51.00 31.95 52.72
C LYS A 230 50.61 33.47 52.86
N VAL A 231 49.46 33.79 53.52
CA VAL A 231 49.05 35.08 54.21
C VAL A 231 48.20 36.17 53.47
N GLU A 232 46.87 36.19 53.70
CA GLU A 232 46.00 37.18 54.45
C GLU A 232 46.29 38.73 54.48
N PRO A 233 45.41 39.67 54.98
CA PRO A 233 43.90 39.74 55.08
C PRO A 233 43.21 41.17 55.17
N LYS A 234 41.88 41.23 55.48
CA LYS A 234 41.05 42.32 56.16
C LYS A 234 40.44 43.47 55.28
N LYS A 235 39.29 44.16 55.58
CA LYS A 235 38.10 43.99 56.50
C LYS A 235 36.98 45.08 56.31
N ARG A 236 35.70 44.73 56.65
CA ARG A 236 34.63 45.54 57.36
C ARG A 236 33.86 46.71 56.63
N LYS A 237 32.61 47.14 57.01
CA LYS A 237 31.42 46.57 57.74
C LYS A 237 30.20 47.56 57.81
N LEU A 238 28.98 47.08 58.16
CA LEU A 238 27.77 47.77 58.74
C LEU A 238 26.85 48.61 57.79
N GLY A 239 25.52 48.76 58.01
CA GLY A 239 24.56 47.94 58.80
C GLY A 239 23.28 48.63 59.37
N GLY A 240 22.07 48.18 58.96
CA GLY A 240 20.85 48.00 59.82
C GLY A 240 19.77 49.09 60.07
N GLY A 241 18.47 48.79 59.79
CA GLY A 241 17.39 48.87 60.81
C GLY A 241 16.14 49.82 60.70
N ALA A 242 14.99 49.27 60.22
CA ALA A 242 13.60 49.37 60.79
C ALA A 242 12.57 50.57 60.59
N LYS A 243 11.40 50.20 60.00
CA LYS A 243 9.96 50.51 60.32
C LYS A 243 9.23 51.90 60.10
N MET A 244 8.29 51.85 59.13
CA MET A 244 6.84 52.28 59.15
C MET A 244 6.31 53.74 58.90
N GLU A 245 5.04 53.78 58.45
CA GLU A 245 4.18 54.83 57.78
C GLU A 245 3.63 55.99 58.69
N PRO A 246 2.74 56.99 58.28
CA PRO A 246 1.84 57.07 57.09
C PRO A 246 1.33 58.44 56.44
N MET A 247 0.68 58.31 55.25
CA MET A 247 -0.52 59.03 54.68
C MET A 247 -0.55 60.49 54.07
N LYS A 248 -0.96 60.56 52.76
CA LYS A 248 -2.21 61.17 52.16
C LYS A 248 -2.26 62.44 51.22
N LYS A 249 -3.18 62.34 50.20
CA LYS A 249 -3.91 63.35 49.33
C LYS A 249 -3.25 63.88 48.02
N SER A 250 -3.96 64.23 46.89
CA SER A 250 -5.35 63.95 46.39
C SER A 250 -5.73 64.53 44.98
N LYS A 251 -6.61 63.81 44.19
CA LYS A 251 -7.63 64.28 43.15
C LYS A 251 -7.16 64.89 41.77
N SER A 252 -7.93 64.95 40.64
CA SER A 252 -9.18 64.29 40.10
C SER A 252 -9.63 64.77 38.67
N GLY A 253 -10.36 63.98 37.82
CA GLY A 253 -11.34 64.52 36.80
C GLY A 253 -11.67 63.78 35.44
N ASN A 254 -12.93 63.31 35.27
CA ASN A 254 -13.87 63.01 34.13
C ASN A 254 -13.48 62.91 32.60
N GLU A 255 -14.20 62.30 31.61
CA GLU A 255 -15.36 61.37 31.39
C GLU A 255 -15.84 61.44 29.87
N VAL A 256 -16.77 60.56 29.40
CA VAL A 256 -17.67 60.62 28.17
C VAL A 256 -17.27 59.82 26.87
N ASN A 257 -18.21 59.57 25.92
CA ASN A 257 -18.38 58.30 25.14
C ASN A 257 -19.29 58.38 23.85
N ARG A 258 -19.09 57.52 22.80
CA ARG A 258 -20.04 56.89 21.79
C ARG A 258 -19.98 57.09 20.23
N VAL A 259 -19.79 55.98 19.49
CA VAL A 259 -20.59 55.35 18.36
C VAL A 259 -20.84 55.99 16.96
N ALA A 260 -20.50 55.27 15.85
CA ALA A 260 -21.31 55.00 14.61
C ALA A 260 -20.60 54.10 13.53
N VAL A 261 -21.31 53.55 12.52
CA VAL A 261 -20.87 52.40 11.64
C VAL A 261 -21.18 52.58 10.13
N LYS A 262 -20.28 52.16 9.19
CA LYS A 262 -20.55 51.52 7.85
C LYS A 262 -19.26 51.15 7.06
N LEU A 263 -19.33 50.64 5.80
CA LEU A 263 -19.19 49.19 5.50
C LEU A 263 -19.01 48.82 3.98
N SER A 264 -17.83 48.29 3.56
CA SER A 264 -17.59 47.34 2.42
C SER A 264 -17.86 47.81 0.95
N PRO A 265 -17.24 47.26 -0.13
CA PRO A 265 -17.01 45.82 -0.43
C PRO A 265 -15.59 45.41 -0.91
N LEU A 266 -15.28 44.10 -0.89
CA LEU A 266 -14.04 43.50 -1.39
C LEU A 266 -14.27 42.07 -1.95
N ALA A 267 -13.37 41.61 -2.83
CA ALA A 267 -13.45 40.33 -3.57
C ALA A 267 -12.82 39.13 -2.80
N PRO A 268 -13.09 37.87 -3.18
CA PRO A 268 -12.95 36.73 -2.25
C PRO A 268 -11.57 36.08 -2.16
N LEU A 269 -11.18 35.76 -0.93
CA LEU A 269 -10.14 34.79 -0.56
C LEU A 269 -10.83 33.52 -0.04
N ASN A 270 -10.40 32.34 -0.49
CA ASN A 270 -10.84 31.05 0.05
C ASN A 270 -9.67 30.33 0.76
N ASN A 271 -9.47 30.67 2.04
CA ASN A 271 -8.92 29.71 3.00
C ASN A 271 -10.07 28.84 3.51
N LEU A 272 -9.86 27.52 3.67
CA LEU A 272 -10.80 26.64 4.36
C LEU A 272 -10.28 26.26 5.75
N GLU A 273 -11.20 26.15 6.71
CA GLU A 273 -10.90 26.21 8.14
C GLU A 273 -10.55 24.84 8.75
N VAL A 274 -9.41 24.75 9.45
CA VAL A 274 -9.25 23.73 10.50
C VAL A 274 -9.98 24.22 11.75
N ARG A 275 -11.10 23.57 12.10
CA ARG A 275 -11.86 23.89 13.32
C ARG A 275 -11.04 23.59 14.57
N LYS A 276 -10.86 24.60 15.43
CA LYS A 276 -10.45 24.39 16.82
C LYS A 276 -11.64 24.01 17.69
N THR A 277 -11.53 22.90 18.42
CA THR A 277 -12.41 22.54 19.54
C THR A 277 -11.56 22.32 20.79
N SER A 278 -11.48 23.36 21.62
CA SER A 278 -10.99 23.32 23.00
C SER A 278 -12.06 22.74 23.94
N ASP A 279 -11.74 22.08 25.06
CA ASP A 279 -10.49 21.46 25.49
C ASP A 279 -10.84 20.43 26.58
N GLY A 280 -10.16 19.28 26.59
CA GLY A 280 -10.28 18.25 27.62
C GLY A 280 -8.89 17.70 27.91
N ALA A 281 -8.36 17.99 29.09
CA ALA A 281 -6.92 17.96 29.31
C ALA A 281 -6.39 16.61 29.81
N ASP A 282 -5.68 15.88 28.94
CA ASP A 282 -4.65 14.92 29.32
C ASP A 282 -3.51 14.93 28.27
N ASN A 283 -2.73 16.01 28.25
CA ASN A 283 -1.59 16.19 27.33
C ASN A 283 -0.56 17.22 27.85
N VAL A 284 -0.22 17.16 29.14
CA VAL A 284 0.57 18.20 29.85
C VAL A 284 2.10 18.05 29.67
N ALA A 285 2.58 16.98 29.01
CA ALA A 285 4.02 16.70 28.87
C ALA A 285 4.64 17.10 27.51
N THR A 286 3.85 17.29 26.46
CA THR A 286 4.34 17.43 25.07
C THR A 286 4.39 18.87 24.56
N GLY A 287 3.38 19.69 24.88
CA GLY A 287 3.25 21.07 24.37
C GLY A 287 4.44 21.99 24.68
N ASP A 288 4.87 22.01 25.94
CA ASP A 288 5.97 22.85 26.45
C ASP A 288 7.30 22.60 25.70
N SER A 289 7.55 21.36 25.27
CA SER A 289 8.72 21.03 24.45
C SER A 289 8.64 21.66 23.05
N SER A 290 7.49 21.57 22.39
CA SER A 290 7.28 22.05 21.02
C SER A 290 7.39 23.57 20.92
N GLU A 291 6.77 24.30 21.87
CA GLU A 291 6.85 25.77 21.91
C GLU A 291 8.28 26.26 22.18
N ARG A 292 9.00 25.60 23.10
CA ARG A 292 10.42 25.89 23.37
C ARG A 292 11.30 25.69 22.13
N PHE A 293 11.06 24.65 21.34
CA PHE A 293 11.83 24.39 20.13
C PHE A 293 11.48 25.35 18.98
N ALA A 294 10.20 25.70 18.79
CA ALA A 294 9.79 26.73 17.83
C ALA A 294 10.40 28.10 18.16
N LEU A 295 10.52 28.46 19.45
CA LEU A 295 11.21 29.67 19.88
C LEU A 295 12.71 29.65 19.50
N ARG A 296 13.37 28.49 19.66
CA ARG A 296 14.78 28.29 19.31
C ARG A 296 15.01 28.41 17.81
N GLU A 297 14.14 27.82 16.97
CA GLU A 297 14.21 27.95 15.51
C GLU A 297 14.08 29.41 15.07
N ALA A 298 13.07 30.11 15.60
CA ALA A 298 12.85 31.53 15.31
C ALA A 298 14.03 32.44 15.72
N GLN A 299 14.77 32.09 16.79
CA GLN A 299 15.90 32.85 17.31
C GLN A 299 17.26 32.50 16.68
N LYS A 300 17.54 31.23 16.39
CA LYS A 300 18.86 30.77 15.90
C LYS A 300 18.93 30.57 14.39
N PHE A 301 17.80 30.35 13.73
CA PHE A 301 17.74 29.95 12.32
C PHE A 301 16.92 30.94 11.47
N HIS A 302 17.20 32.25 11.56
CA HIS A 302 16.54 33.27 10.72
C HIS A 302 16.61 32.95 9.20
N PHE A 303 17.68 32.27 8.77
CA PHE A 303 17.91 31.78 7.41
C PHE A 303 17.03 30.58 7.00
N LEU A 304 16.25 29.97 7.90
CA LEU A 304 15.17 29.03 7.55
C LEU A 304 13.82 29.75 7.34
N GLY A 305 13.65 30.91 7.98
CA GLY A 305 12.43 31.72 7.94
C GLY A 305 12.43 32.74 6.80
N LYS A 306 12.34 34.03 7.14
CA LYS A 306 12.19 35.13 6.17
C LYS A 306 13.37 35.26 5.20
N ASP A 307 14.57 34.88 5.63
CA ASP A 307 15.78 34.96 4.82
C ASP A 307 16.16 33.62 4.18
N ARG A 308 15.20 32.69 4.06
CA ARG A 308 15.40 31.43 3.34
C ARG A 308 15.85 31.69 1.91
N ARG A 309 16.96 31.05 1.55
CA ARG A 309 17.55 31.06 0.22
C ARG A 309 18.02 29.67 -0.15
N ASP A 310 17.97 29.32 -1.42
CA ASP A 310 18.54 28.07 -1.94
C ASP A 310 20.08 28.13 -2.02
N ALA A 311 20.73 27.03 -2.39
CA ALA A 311 22.20 26.98 -2.48
C ALA A 311 22.81 27.98 -3.49
N LYS A 312 22.03 28.53 -4.42
CA LYS A 312 22.43 29.59 -5.36
C LYS A 312 22.01 31.00 -4.88
N ARG A 313 21.65 31.13 -3.60
CA ARG A 313 21.22 32.36 -2.90
C ARG A 313 19.88 32.97 -3.38
N ARG A 314 19.11 32.24 -4.19
CA ARG A 314 17.79 32.65 -4.73
C ARG A 314 16.70 32.51 -3.67
N ARG A 315 15.63 33.30 -3.74
CA ARG A 315 14.53 33.34 -2.76
C ARG A 315 13.29 32.56 -3.23
N PRO A 316 12.44 32.08 -2.30
CA PRO A 316 11.12 31.54 -2.64
C PRO A 316 10.32 32.57 -3.46
N GLY A 317 9.99 32.22 -4.71
CA GLY A 317 9.34 33.12 -5.67
C GLY A 317 10.17 33.38 -6.93
N ASP A 318 11.50 33.23 -6.87
CA ASP A 318 12.36 33.31 -8.06
C ASP A 318 12.07 32.09 -8.97
N GLU A 319 11.94 32.30 -10.29
CA GLU A 319 11.44 31.29 -11.25
C GLU A 319 12.15 29.92 -11.19
N ASN A 320 13.43 29.92 -10.79
CA ASN A 320 14.32 28.77 -10.79
C ASN A 320 14.75 28.33 -9.37
N TYR A 321 14.13 28.87 -8.31
CA TYR A 321 14.43 28.57 -6.91
C TYR A 321 14.33 27.06 -6.60
N ASP A 322 15.39 26.48 -6.02
CA ASP A 322 15.41 25.06 -5.66
C ASP A 322 15.12 24.84 -4.17
N SER A 323 13.87 24.51 -3.86
CA SER A 323 13.37 24.26 -2.50
C SER A 323 14.05 23.07 -1.79
N ARG A 324 14.70 22.17 -2.55
CA ARG A 324 15.44 20.99 -2.05
C ARG A 324 16.76 21.39 -1.38
N THR A 325 17.22 22.63 -1.54
CA THR A 325 18.51 23.12 -1.02
C THR A 325 18.36 24.34 -0.11
N LEU A 326 19.43 24.69 0.62
CA LEU A 326 19.51 25.81 1.55
C LEU A 326 20.91 26.44 1.52
N TYR A 327 20.98 27.77 1.54
CA TYR A 327 22.23 28.49 1.81
C TYR A 327 22.49 28.58 3.33
N LEU A 328 23.65 28.11 3.77
CA LEU A 328 24.12 28.27 5.15
C LEU A 328 25.01 29.53 5.30
N PRO A 329 24.74 30.42 6.27
CA PRO A 329 25.64 31.55 6.56
C PRO A 329 27.02 31.06 7.07
N PRO A 330 28.15 31.62 6.59
CA PRO A 330 29.49 31.22 7.04
C PRO A 330 29.70 31.32 8.55
N ASP A 331 29.18 32.38 9.18
CA ASP A 331 29.27 32.59 10.63
C ASP A 331 28.53 31.55 11.45
N PHE A 332 27.40 31.05 10.93
CA PHE A 332 26.69 29.93 11.52
C PHE A 332 27.54 28.66 11.46
N VAL A 333 28.10 28.33 10.29
CA VAL A 333 28.91 27.12 10.07
C VAL A 333 30.20 27.15 10.91
N ARG A 334 30.81 28.33 11.11
CA ARG A 334 32.00 28.53 11.97
C ARG A 334 31.75 28.16 13.44
N ASN A 335 30.51 28.30 13.92
CA ASN A 335 30.14 28.09 15.33
C ASN A 335 29.59 26.67 15.61
N LEU A 336 29.64 25.74 14.65
CA LEU A 336 29.17 24.36 14.81
C LEU A 336 30.27 23.41 15.28
N SER A 337 29.92 22.41 16.09
CA SER A 337 30.78 21.24 16.30
C SER A 337 30.91 20.42 15.01
N GLY A 338 32.02 19.69 14.83
CA GLY A 338 32.29 18.94 13.59
C GLY A 338 31.19 17.94 13.19
N GLY A 339 30.51 17.33 14.15
CA GLY A 339 29.36 16.44 13.88
C GLY A 339 28.11 17.20 13.41
N GLN A 340 27.78 18.32 14.08
CA GLN A 340 26.67 19.19 13.66
C GLN A 340 26.96 19.84 12.30
N LYS A 341 28.22 20.20 12.01
CA LYS A 341 28.66 20.71 10.71
C LYS A 341 28.43 19.68 9.60
N GLN A 342 28.88 18.42 9.78
CA GLN A 342 28.57 17.33 8.83
C GLN A 342 27.05 17.20 8.59
N TRP A 343 26.23 17.21 9.66
CA TRP A 343 24.77 17.10 9.52
C TRP A 343 24.17 18.26 8.72
N TRP A 344 24.55 19.51 9.02
CA TRP A 344 24.09 20.70 8.28
C TRP A 344 24.59 20.71 6.82
N GLU A 345 25.80 20.22 6.54
CA GLU A 345 26.34 20.07 5.17
C GLU A 345 25.58 19.04 4.32
N PHE A 346 25.02 17.99 4.93
CA PHE A 346 24.06 17.09 4.26
C PHE A 346 22.68 17.73 4.15
N LYS A 347 22.15 18.30 5.24
CA LYS A 347 20.79 18.85 5.29
C LYS A 347 20.59 19.99 4.30
N SER A 348 21.59 20.87 4.16
CA SER A 348 21.57 22.01 3.22
C SER A 348 21.52 21.61 1.74
N LYS A 349 21.90 20.37 1.39
CA LYS A 349 21.78 19.82 0.03
C LYS A 349 20.48 19.02 -0.18
N HIS A 350 19.80 18.68 0.90
CA HIS A 350 18.70 17.71 0.94
C HIS A 350 17.61 18.12 1.95
N MET A 351 17.14 19.36 1.85
CA MET A 351 16.10 19.92 2.72
C MET A 351 14.75 19.20 2.57
N ASP A 352 14.53 18.50 1.44
CA ASP A 352 13.34 17.72 1.15
C ASP A 352 13.35 16.31 1.77
N LYS A 353 14.40 15.95 2.52
CA LYS A 353 14.63 14.60 3.07
C LYS A 353 14.85 14.64 4.59
N VAL A 354 14.37 13.62 5.29
CA VAL A 354 14.60 13.38 6.72
C VAL A 354 15.92 12.62 6.88
N LEU A 355 16.87 13.14 7.66
CA LEU A 355 18.20 12.53 7.81
C LEU A 355 18.21 11.47 8.93
N PHE A 356 18.51 10.23 8.58
CA PHE A 356 18.89 9.19 9.54
C PHE A 356 20.42 9.21 9.65
N PHE A 357 20.95 9.88 10.67
CA PHE A 357 22.37 10.17 10.81
C PHE A 357 23.05 9.19 11.77
N LYS A 358 24.02 8.40 11.28
CA LYS A 358 24.68 7.34 12.03
C LYS A 358 25.61 7.88 13.12
N MET A 359 25.31 7.52 14.37
CA MET A 359 26.07 7.91 15.56
C MET A 359 26.38 6.65 16.38
N GLY A 360 27.40 5.92 15.94
CA GLY A 360 27.72 4.61 16.50
C GLY A 360 26.56 3.63 16.27
N LYS A 361 26.08 2.99 17.34
CA LYS A 361 25.00 1.99 17.26
C LYS A 361 23.59 2.57 17.03
N PHE A 362 23.45 3.88 16.93
CA PHE A 362 22.15 4.57 16.80
C PHE A 362 22.05 5.38 15.50
N TYR A 363 20.81 5.57 15.04
CA TYR A 363 20.45 6.64 14.11
C TYR A 363 19.85 7.79 14.91
N GLU A 364 20.40 8.97 14.72
CA GLU A 364 20.00 10.21 15.40
C GLU A 364 19.35 11.16 14.39
N LEU A 365 18.31 11.87 14.83
CA LEU A 365 17.56 12.87 14.08
C LEU A 365 17.60 14.19 14.85
N PHE A 366 17.97 15.28 14.18
CA PHE A 366 18.22 16.59 14.82
C PHE A 366 17.28 17.69 14.29
N GLU A 367 17.06 18.71 15.11
CA GLU A 367 16.27 19.91 14.77
C GLU A 367 14.90 19.51 14.17
N MET A 368 14.57 19.99 12.97
CA MET A 368 13.34 19.65 12.24
C MET A 368 13.11 18.15 12.02
N ASP A 369 14.18 17.35 11.88
CA ASP A 369 14.03 15.89 11.68
C ASP A 369 13.68 15.18 12.99
N ALA A 370 14.08 15.74 14.15
CA ALA A 370 13.66 15.24 15.45
C ALA A 370 12.14 15.42 15.67
N HIS A 371 11.56 16.52 15.14
CA HIS A 371 10.11 16.74 15.19
C HIS A 371 9.35 15.72 14.34
N VAL A 372 9.88 15.32 13.18
CA VAL A 372 9.31 14.22 12.38
C VAL A 372 9.46 12.89 13.13
N GLY A 373 10.62 12.60 13.73
CA GLY A 373 10.83 11.40 14.55
C GLY A 373 9.85 11.29 15.72
N ALA A 374 9.66 12.37 16.49
CA ALA A 374 8.74 12.38 17.61
C ALA A 374 7.26 12.25 17.21
N LYS A 375 6.85 12.94 16.12
CA LYS A 375 5.45 12.92 15.65
C LYS A 375 5.09 11.63 14.90
N GLU A 376 6.00 11.12 14.06
CA GLU A 376 5.67 10.09 13.08
C GLU A 376 6.20 8.70 13.41
N LEU A 377 7.24 8.61 14.25
CA LEU A 377 7.83 7.37 14.76
C LEU A 377 7.58 7.15 16.27
N GLU A 378 6.90 8.09 16.94
CA GLU A 378 6.63 8.09 18.39
C GLU A 378 7.91 8.08 19.27
N LEU A 379 9.01 8.64 18.75
CA LEU A 379 10.28 8.73 19.47
C LEU A 379 10.22 9.80 20.58
N GLN A 380 10.87 9.53 21.71
CA GLN A 380 10.99 10.51 22.79
C GLN A 380 12.16 11.46 22.54
N TYR A 381 11.99 12.75 22.86
CA TYR A 381 13.09 13.71 22.84
C TYR A 381 14.12 13.40 23.93
N MET A 382 15.39 13.44 23.56
CA MET A 382 16.50 13.33 24.50
C MET A 382 16.70 14.63 25.28
N ARG A 383 17.30 14.55 26.48
CA ARG A 383 17.50 15.72 27.36
C ARG A 383 18.52 16.69 26.74
N GLY A 384 18.07 17.88 26.37
CA GLY A 384 18.92 18.97 25.88
C GLY A 384 18.11 20.22 25.50
N GLU A 385 18.78 21.26 25.02
CA GLU A 385 18.10 22.40 24.38
C GLU A 385 17.82 22.18 22.89
N GLN A 386 18.55 21.26 22.26
CA GLN A 386 18.45 20.95 20.85
C GLN A 386 17.36 19.88 20.67
N PRO A 387 16.42 20.03 19.71
CA PRO A 387 15.54 18.93 19.32
C PRO A 387 16.39 17.76 18.84
N HIS A 388 16.31 16.64 19.55
CA HIS A 388 17.08 15.44 19.26
C HIS A 388 16.30 14.20 19.71
N CYS A 389 16.19 13.20 18.84
CA CYS A 389 15.71 11.86 19.16
C CYS A 389 16.45 10.83 18.30
N GLY A 390 16.49 9.57 18.74
CA GLY A 390 17.15 8.50 17.97
C GLY A 390 16.68 7.11 18.34
N PHE A 391 17.15 6.12 17.59
CA PHE A 391 16.78 4.70 17.75
C PHE A 391 17.95 3.77 17.39
N PRO A 392 18.03 2.54 17.94
CA PRO A 392 19.14 1.63 17.69
C PRO A 392 19.10 1.06 16.26
N GLU A 393 20.27 0.69 15.73
CA GLU A 393 20.43 0.18 14.36
C GLU A 393 19.40 -0.90 13.96
N LYS A 394 19.10 -1.82 14.87
CA LYS A 394 18.10 -2.89 14.72
C LYS A 394 16.73 -2.43 14.21
N ASN A 395 16.30 -1.23 14.60
CA ASN A 395 14.97 -0.72 14.27
C ASN A 395 14.95 0.06 12.95
N PHE A 396 16.06 0.07 12.19
CA PHE A 396 16.21 0.80 10.93
C PHE A 396 15.13 0.47 9.91
N THR A 397 14.96 -0.80 9.51
CA THR A 397 13.99 -1.19 8.47
C THR A 397 12.57 -0.74 8.81
N VAL A 398 12.12 -0.96 10.05
CA VAL A 398 10.78 -0.57 10.53
C VAL A 398 10.59 0.95 10.49
N ASN A 399 11.58 1.73 10.95
CA ASN A 399 11.48 3.18 11.01
C ASN A 399 11.61 3.85 9.63
N VAL A 400 12.45 3.31 8.73
CA VAL A 400 12.51 3.77 7.33
C VAL A 400 11.16 3.52 6.65
N GLU A 401 10.61 2.32 6.75
CA GLU A 401 9.33 1.97 6.14
C GLU A 401 8.18 2.82 6.68
N ARG A 402 8.14 3.07 8.00
CA ARG A 402 7.11 3.89 8.65
C ARG A 402 7.12 5.36 8.18
N LEU A 403 8.30 5.93 7.87
CA LEU A 403 8.40 7.27 7.27
C LEU A 403 8.07 7.27 5.76
N ALA A 404 8.63 6.33 5.00
CA ALA A 404 8.44 6.24 3.55
C ALA A 404 6.95 6.04 3.17
N ARG A 405 6.23 5.20 3.91
CA ARG A 405 4.77 5.00 3.73
C ARG A 405 3.95 6.26 4.02
N LYS A 406 4.42 7.12 4.93
CA LYS A 406 3.82 8.43 5.23
C LYS A 406 4.19 9.52 4.21
N GLY A 407 4.98 9.20 3.19
CA GLY A 407 5.37 10.12 2.11
C GLY A 407 6.66 10.90 2.36
N TYR A 408 7.36 10.66 3.46
CA TYR A 408 8.67 11.26 3.72
C TYR A 408 9.76 10.56 2.90
N ARG A 409 10.66 11.33 2.31
CA ARG A 409 11.92 10.81 1.75
C ARG A 409 12.95 10.73 2.87
N VAL A 410 13.60 9.57 3.05
CA VAL A 410 14.61 9.33 4.09
C VAL A 410 16.00 9.29 3.46
N LEU A 411 16.91 10.10 3.99
CA LEU A 411 18.33 10.12 3.61
C LEU A 411 19.15 9.35 4.65
N VAL A 412 19.78 8.26 4.24
CA VAL A 412 20.54 7.38 5.13
C VAL A 412 22.02 7.73 5.06
N VAL A 413 22.57 8.22 6.17
CA VAL A 413 23.96 8.69 6.27
C VAL A 413 24.73 7.82 7.25
N GLU A 414 25.61 6.96 6.74
CA GLU A 414 26.35 5.97 7.53
C GLU A 414 27.76 6.45 7.90
N GLN A 415 28.39 5.79 8.87
CA GLN A 415 29.80 5.94 9.20
C GLN A 415 30.65 5.07 8.25
N THR A 416 31.67 5.66 7.63
CA THR A 416 32.55 4.98 6.65
C THR A 416 33.97 4.75 7.17
N GLU A 417 34.18 4.95 8.47
CA GLU A 417 35.45 4.79 9.17
C GLU A 417 35.20 4.34 10.62
N THR A 418 36.05 3.46 11.15
CA THR A 418 36.11 3.17 12.59
C THR A 418 36.86 4.27 13.34
N PRO A 419 36.74 4.36 14.69
CA PRO A 419 37.55 5.28 15.49
C PRO A 419 39.06 5.04 15.32
N GLU A 420 39.50 3.80 15.15
CA GLU A 420 40.89 3.40 14.93
C GLU A 420 41.41 3.90 13.57
N GLN A 421 40.61 3.75 12.51
CA GLN A 421 40.90 4.31 11.18
C GLN A 421 40.94 5.84 11.20
N MET A 422 40.06 6.48 11.98
CA MET A 422 40.09 7.93 12.17
C MET A 422 41.39 8.41 12.83
N GLU A 423 41.89 7.67 13.82
CA GLU A 423 43.18 7.96 14.46
C GLU A 423 44.38 7.75 13.53
N LEU A 424 44.40 6.66 12.76
CA LEU A 424 45.40 6.42 11.72
C LEU A 424 45.41 7.57 10.71
N ARG A 425 44.24 7.93 10.17
CA ARG A 425 44.08 9.08 9.27
C ARG A 425 44.61 10.37 9.87
N ARG A 426 44.40 10.66 11.17
CA ARG A 426 44.98 11.86 11.81
C ARG A 426 46.51 11.78 11.90
N LYS A 427 47.07 10.62 12.23
CA LYS A 427 48.53 10.38 12.31
C LYS A 427 49.21 10.53 10.94
N GLU A 428 48.54 10.11 9.87
CA GLU A 428 49.06 10.14 8.50
C GLU A 428 48.85 11.48 7.78
N SER A 429 47.65 12.08 7.89
CA SER A 429 47.30 13.30 7.15
C SER A 429 47.54 14.61 7.91
N GLY A 430 47.86 14.54 9.21
CA GLY A 430 47.94 15.71 10.10
C GLY A 430 46.60 16.44 10.33
N SER A 431 45.48 15.89 9.85
CA SER A 431 44.17 16.55 9.93
C SER A 431 43.71 16.76 11.38
N LYS A 432 43.23 17.97 11.66
CA LYS A 432 42.65 18.36 12.96
C LYS A 432 41.23 17.80 13.17
N ASP A 433 40.62 17.16 12.18
CA ASP A 433 39.23 16.68 12.27
C ASP A 433 39.05 15.57 13.33
N LYS A 434 38.24 15.87 14.35
CA LYS A 434 37.96 14.98 15.48
C LYS A 434 36.78 14.01 15.25
N VAL A 435 36.28 13.90 14.02
CA VAL A 435 35.10 13.10 13.65
C VAL A 435 35.41 12.02 12.62
N VAL A 436 34.67 10.90 12.69
CA VAL A 436 34.64 9.90 11.62
C VAL A 436 34.03 10.50 10.36
N ARG A 437 34.47 10.01 9.19
CA ARG A 437 33.84 10.28 7.91
C ARG A 437 32.45 9.65 7.86
N ARG A 438 31.54 10.34 7.19
CA ARG A 438 30.18 9.90 6.92
C ARG A 438 29.83 10.16 5.47
N GLU A 439 29.02 9.29 4.89
CA GLU A 439 28.58 9.39 3.50
C GLU A 439 27.12 8.98 3.38
N ILE A 440 26.43 9.49 2.35
CA ILE A 440 25.09 9.01 1.99
C ILE A 440 25.23 7.60 1.43
N CYS A 441 24.43 6.67 1.92
CA CYS A 441 24.48 5.26 1.52
C CYS A 441 23.14 4.71 1.01
N ALA A 442 22.03 5.45 1.17
CA ALA A 442 20.76 5.19 0.49
C ALA A 442 19.86 6.44 0.52
N VAL A 443 18.94 6.53 -0.46
CA VAL A 443 17.76 7.40 -0.39
C VAL A 443 16.52 6.53 -0.53
N VAL A 444 15.66 6.53 0.50
CA VAL A 444 14.45 5.69 0.52
C VAL A 444 13.21 6.56 0.49
N SER A 445 12.36 6.31 -0.49
CA SER A 445 11.06 6.95 -0.70
C SER A 445 9.97 5.89 -0.90
N LYS A 446 8.73 6.31 -1.06
CA LYS A 446 7.56 5.42 -1.13
C LYS A 446 7.64 4.40 -2.29
N GLY A 447 8.27 4.77 -3.41
CA GLY A 447 8.53 3.92 -4.59
C GLY A 447 9.94 3.32 -4.68
N THR A 448 10.85 3.59 -3.74
CA THR A 448 12.19 2.95 -3.69
C THR A 448 12.38 2.02 -2.48
N LEU A 449 11.28 1.63 -1.82
CA LEU A 449 11.29 0.61 -0.77
C LEU A 449 11.62 -0.78 -1.35
N ILE A 450 12.74 -1.34 -0.91
CA ILE A 450 13.18 -2.70 -1.28
C ILE A 450 12.85 -3.73 -0.18
N ASP A 451 12.92 -3.32 1.09
CA ASP A 451 12.80 -4.17 2.27
C ASP A 451 11.84 -3.57 3.31
N GLY A 452 11.12 -4.41 4.07
CA GLY A 452 10.11 -3.96 5.03
C GLY A 452 9.24 -5.08 5.60
N GLU A 453 8.95 -5.03 6.90
CA GLU A 453 8.04 -5.99 7.58
C GLU A 453 6.57 -5.79 7.12
N PHE A 454 6.20 -4.57 6.75
CA PHE A 454 4.88 -4.31 6.17
C PHE A 454 4.85 -4.53 4.65
N MET A 455 6.02 -4.65 3.99
CA MET A 455 6.15 -5.04 2.57
C MET A 455 5.95 -6.55 2.36
N SER A 456 6.34 -7.38 3.33
CA SER A 456 6.05 -8.82 3.31
C SER A 456 4.59 -9.15 3.66
N THR A 457 3.84 -8.22 4.26
CA THR A 457 2.38 -8.38 4.49
C THR A 457 1.49 -7.76 3.40
N ASN A 458 1.95 -6.75 2.66
CA ASN A 458 1.24 -6.26 1.46
C ASN A 458 1.90 -6.78 0.15
N PRO A 459 1.25 -7.70 -0.59
CA PRO A 459 1.78 -8.23 -1.84
C PRO A 459 1.72 -7.24 -3.02
N GLU A 460 1.00 -6.11 -2.92
CA GLU A 460 0.92 -5.14 -4.02
C GLU A 460 2.27 -4.48 -4.33
N ALA A 461 2.51 -4.21 -5.62
CA ALA A 461 3.71 -3.54 -6.11
C ALA A 461 3.72 -2.04 -5.80
N ALA A 462 4.89 -1.48 -5.52
CA ALA A 462 5.07 -0.09 -5.10
C ALA A 462 5.65 0.75 -6.27
N TYR A 463 4.88 0.85 -7.35
CA TYR A 463 5.37 1.41 -8.62
C TYR A 463 5.83 2.87 -8.53
N LEU A 464 7.05 3.11 -9.02
CA LEU A 464 7.60 4.40 -9.41
C LEU A 464 7.27 4.64 -10.89
N MET A 465 6.62 5.73 -11.26
CA MET A 465 6.35 6.08 -12.67
C MET A 465 7.07 7.37 -13.07
N ALA A 466 7.92 7.30 -14.08
CA ALA A 466 8.38 8.47 -14.82
C ALA A 466 7.46 8.73 -16.03
N LEU A 467 7.05 9.99 -16.20
CA LEU A 467 6.19 10.47 -17.29
C LEU A 467 6.84 11.67 -17.98
N THR A 468 6.79 11.68 -19.31
CA THR A 468 7.07 12.86 -20.14
C THR A 468 5.98 13.03 -21.19
N GLU A 469 5.77 14.27 -21.66
CA GLU A 469 4.75 14.67 -22.62
C GLU A 469 5.43 15.40 -23.79
N TYR A 470 5.03 15.07 -25.01
CA TYR A 470 5.44 15.76 -26.24
C TYR A 470 4.21 16.10 -27.06
N CYS A 471 4.15 17.32 -27.57
CA CYS A 471 3.04 17.83 -28.39
C CYS A 471 3.57 18.27 -29.74
N GLU A 472 3.06 17.68 -30.83
CA GLU A 472 3.37 18.16 -32.18
C GLU A 472 2.50 19.37 -32.51
N ASN A 473 3.13 20.53 -32.65
CA ASN A 473 2.45 21.80 -32.97
C ASN A 473 2.13 21.91 -34.48
N ASN A 474 1.33 20.97 -35.01
CA ASN A 474 0.76 21.07 -36.35
C ASN A 474 -0.41 22.06 -36.35
N PRO A 475 -0.33 23.21 -37.06
CA PRO A 475 -1.30 24.31 -36.91
C PRO A 475 -2.67 24.07 -37.57
N ASN A 476 -2.91 22.90 -38.18
CA ASN A 476 -4.13 22.56 -38.94
C ASN A 476 -4.87 21.31 -38.42
N GLU A 477 -4.35 20.62 -37.39
CA GLU A 477 -4.92 19.38 -36.87
C GLU A 477 -5.20 19.51 -35.36
N MET A 478 -6.02 18.60 -34.81
CA MET A 478 -6.10 18.45 -33.35
C MET A 478 -4.71 18.01 -32.85
N SER A 479 -4.17 18.69 -31.84
CA SER A 479 -2.85 18.35 -31.31
C SER A 479 -2.90 17.00 -30.58
N GLU A 480 -2.53 15.92 -31.27
CA GLU A 480 -2.27 14.64 -30.61
C GLU A 480 -1.12 14.81 -29.60
N ARG A 481 -1.29 14.21 -28.42
CA ARG A 481 -0.30 14.23 -27.34
C ARG A 481 0.41 12.89 -27.29
N THR A 482 1.72 12.89 -27.40
CA THR A 482 2.53 11.68 -27.31
C THR A 482 3.17 11.61 -25.92
N TYR A 483 2.72 10.65 -25.11
CA TYR A 483 3.29 10.40 -23.78
C TYR A 483 4.40 9.36 -23.86
N GLY A 484 5.49 9.61 -23.12
CA GLY A 484 6.51 8.62 -22.79
C GLY A 484 6.37 8.18 -21.34
N VAL A 485 6.30 6.87 -21.10
CA VAL A 485 6.09 6.28 -19.77
C VAL A 485 7.15 5.22 -19.47
N CYS A 486 7.76 5.33 -18.29
CA CYS A 486 8.59 4.28 -17.69
C CYS A 486 8.05 3.99 -16.29
N VAL A 487 7.70 2.73 -16.01
CA VAL A 487 7.23 2.27 -14.70
C VAL A 487 8.20 1.25 -14.14
N VAL A 488 8.63 1.43 -12.89
CA VAL A 488 9.57 0.55 -12.21
C VAL A 488 8.95 0.03 -10.91
N ASP A 489 8.97 -1.29 -10.70
CA ASP A 489 8.85 -1.87 -9.36
C ASP A 489 10.25 -2.24 -8.86
N VAL A 490 10.78 -1.39 -7.99
CA VAL A 490 12.14 -1.50 -7.45
C VAL A 490 12.30 -2.76 -6.59
N ALA A 491 11.22 -3.24 -5.97
CA ALA A 491 11.26 -4.43 -5.12
C ALA A 491 11.31 -5.76 -5.90
N THR A 492 10.96 -5.76 -7.19
CA THR A 492 10.97 -6.96 -8.07
C THR A 492 11.94 -6.84 -9.26
N SER A 493 12.63 -5.70 -9.40
CA SER A 493 13.49 -5.37 -10.54
C SER A 493 12.78 -5.53 -11.89
N ARG A 494 11.57 -4.98 -12.00
CA ARG A 494 10.73 -4.98 -13.22
C ARG A 494 10.58 -3.57 -13.76
N VAL A 495 10.78 -3.41 -15.07
CA VAL A 495 10.73 -2.13 -15.79
C VAL A 495 9.78 -2.27 -16.98
N ILE A 496 8.72 -1.46 -17.00
CA ILE A 496 7.70 -1.44 -18.06
C ILE A 496 7.85 -0.12 -18.82
N LEU A 497 8.06 -0.18 -20.14
CA LEU A 497 8.31 0.97 -21.01
C LEU A 497 7.22 1.12 -22.07
N GLY A 498 6.85 2.34 -22.42
CA GLY A 498 5.94 2.59 -23.53
C GLY A 498 5.86 4.03 -23.99
N GLN A 499 5.43 4.20 -25.23
CA GLN A 499 5.09 5.47 -25.85
C GLN A 499 3.76 5.32 -26.60
N PHE A 500 2.82 6.23 -26.35
CA PHE A 500 1.47 6.20 -26.93
C PHE A 500 0.97 7.61 -27.22
N ASN A 501 0.17 7.73 -28.27
CA ASN A 501 -0.63 8.94 -28.53
C ASN A 501 -1.94 8.87 -27.73
N ASP A 502 -2.42 10.02 -27.28
CA ASP A 502 -3.58 10.17 -26.42
C ASP A 502 -4.42 11.40 -26.82
N ASP A 503 -5.66 11.41 -26.37
CA ASP A 503 -6.63 12.47 -26.65
C ASP A 503 -6.49 13.69 -25.73
N SER A 504 -7.30 14.73 -25.98
CA SER A 504 -7.32 15.96 -25.19
C SER A 504 -7.84 15.80 -23.76
N GLU A 505 -8.55 14.71 -23.45
CA GLU A 505 -8.98 14.34 -22.09
C GLU A 505 -7.96 13.41 -21.38
N CYS A 506 -6.91 13.00 -22.09
CA CYS A 506 -5.86 12.09 -21.66
C CYS A 506 -6.41 10.70 -21.26
N SER A 507 -7.35 10.15 -22.04
CA SER A 507 -8.09 8.94 -21.66
C SER A 507 -7.24 7.66 -21.58
N ALA A 508 -6.20 7.53 -22.41
CA ALA A 508 -5.26 6.41 -22.34
C ALA A 508 -4.36 6.53 -21.10
N LEU A 509 -3.81 7.71 -20.82
CA LEU A 509 -3.03 7.99 -19.61
C LEU A 509 -3.86 7.75 -18.35
N CYS A 510 -5.09 8.25 -18.28
CA CYS A 510 -6.00 8.01 -17.14
C CYS A 510 -6.22 6.50 -16.91
N SER A 511 -6.39 5.72 -17.97
CA SER A 511 -6.59 4.27 -17.88
C SER A 511 -5.33 3.56 -17.34
N ILE A 512 -4.14 3.95 -17.80
CA ILE A 512 -2.85 3.43 -17.31
C ILE A 512 -2.63 3.82 -15.83
N LEU A 513 -2.98 5.04 -15.43
CA LEU A 513 -2.89 5.49 -14.03
C LEU A 513 -3.85 4.70 -13.12
N SER A 514 -5.10 4.50 -13.54
CA SER A 514 -6.10 3.72 -12.81
C SER A 514 -5.84 2.20 -12.80
N GLU A 515 -5.04 1.68 -13.73
CA GLU A 515 -4.51 0.30 -13.68
C GLU A 515 -3.30 0.19 -12.74
N ILE A 516 -2.22 0.91 -13.04
CA ILE A 516 -0.90 0.73 -12.42
C ILE A 516 -0.86 1.31 -11.01
N ARG A 517 -1.49 2.49 -10.82
CA ARG A 517 -1.56 3.25 -9.56
C ARG A 517 -0.18 3.49 -8.94
N PRO A 518 0.69 4.27 -9.62
CA PRO A 518 2.01 4.61 -9.08
C PRO A 518 1.89 5.27 -7.70
N VAL A 519 2.73 4.80 -6.77
CA VAL A 519 2.80 5.37 -5.42
C VAL A 519 3.67 6.62 -5.37
N GLU A 520 4.55 6.76 -6.37
CA GLU A 520 5.51 7.84 -6.55
C GLU A 520 5.67 8.13 -8.06
N ILE A 521 5.72 9.41 -8.41
CA ILE A 521 5.75 9.90 -9.79
C ILE A 521 6.94 10.83 -9.99
N VAL A 522 7.60 10.73 -11.14
CA VAL A 522 8.73 11.54 -11.58
C VAL A 522 8.33 12.25 -12.87
N LYS A 523 8.37 13.57 -12.90
CA LYS A 523 8.06 14.38 -14.09
C LYS A 523 9.13 15.44 -14.36
N PRO A 524 9.31 15.89 -15.61
CA PRO A 524 10.07 17.10 -15.89
C PRO A 524 9.35 18.33 -15.31
N ALA A 525 10.10 19.23 -14.66
CA ALA A 525 9.55 20.45 -14.09
C ALA A 525 9.01 21.39 -15.18
N LYS A 526 7.76 21.85 -15.02
CA LYS A 526 7.07 22.83 -15.90
C LYS A 526 6.95 22.44 -17.39
N LEU A 527 7.02 21.14 -17.75
CA LEU A 527 6.85 20.68 -19.14
C LEU A 527 5.55 19.91 -19.42
N LEU A 528 4.80 19.48 -18.40
CA LEU A 528 3.50 18.82 -18.60
C LEU A 528 2.37 19.84 -18.79
N SER A 529 1.33 19.48 -19.53
CA SER A 529 0.13 20.31 -19.70
C SER A 529 -0.80 20.28 -18.48
N ALA A 530 -1.66 21.29 -18.38
CA ALA A 530 -2.61 21.42 -17.28
C ALA A 530 -3.67 20.30 -17.26
N GLU A 531 -3.85 19.57 -18.36
CA GLU A 531 -4.71 18.39 -18.45
C GLU A 531 -3.99 17.20 -17.80
N THR A 532 -2.74 16.95 -18.19
CA THR A 532 -1.86 15.92 -17.63
C THR A 532 -1.70 16.05 -16.12
N GLU A 533 -1.44 17.25 -15.61
CA GLU A 533 -1.30 17.46 -14.16
C GLU A 533 -2.61 17.19 -13.39
N ARG A 534 -3.77 17.49 -13.99
CA ARG A 534 -5.08 17.14 -13.43
C ARG A 534 -5.36 15.64 -13.50
N ALA A 535 -5.00 14.97 -14.60
CA ALA A 535 -5.14 13.52 -14.76
C ALA A 535 -4.31 12.75 -13.69
N LEU A 536 -3.05 13.16 -13.48
CA LEU A 536 -2.17 12.62 -12.45
C LEU A 536 -2.80 12.75 -11.05
N LEU A 537 -3.26 13.94 -10.67
CA LEU A 537 -3.85 14.21 -9.36
C LEU A 537 -5.22 13.51 -9.14
N LYS A 538 -5.98 13.25 -10.21
CA LYS A 538 -7.31 12.62 -10.14
C LYS A 538 -7.23 11.09 -10.06
N HIS A 539 -6.42 10.45 -10.91
CA HIS A 539 -6.40 8.99 -11.09
C HIS A 539 -5.28 8.29 -10.30
N THR A 540 -4.58 8.99 -9.40
CA THR A 540 -3.59 8.37 -8.49
C THR A 540 -3.80 8.78 -7.03
N ARG A 541 -3.42 7.89 -6.11
CA ARG A 541 -3.80 7.96 -4.69
C ARG A 541 -2.83 8.79 -3.85
N ASN A 542 -2.89 10.11 -4.03
CA ASN A 542 -1.97 11.06 -3.40
C ASN A 542 -0.49 10.61 -3.56
N PRO A 543 0.01 10.58 -4.81
CA PRO A 543 1.34 10.09 -5.11
C PRO A 543 2.39 11.04 -4.53
N LEU A 544 3.57 10.50 -4.21
CA LEU A 544 4.73 11.35 -3.97
C LEU A 544 5.21 11.90 -5.33
N VAL A 545 5.07 13.19 -5.59
CA VAL A 545 5.51 13.79 -6.87
C VAL A 545 6.94 14.32 -6.75
N ASN A 546 7.77 14.00 -7.73
CA ASN A 546 9.13 14.47 -7.90
C ASN A 546 9.22 15.28 -9.20
N GLU A 547 9.68 16.53 -9.09
CA GLU A 547 9.98 17.37 -10.24
C GLU A 547 11.50 17.37 -10.48
N LEU A 548 11.91 17.03 -11.70
CA LEU A 548 13.30 17.00 -12.14
C LEU A 548 13.57 18.12 -13.15
N ILE A 549 14.74 18.75 -13.06
CA ILE A 549 15.18 19.77 -14.02
C ILE A 549 15.32 19.15 -15.43
N PRO A 550 14.60 19.64 -16.47
CA PRO A 550 14.69 19.09 -17.83
C PRO A 550 16.11 19.11 -18.40
N ASN A 551 16.43 18.11 -19.22
CA ASN A 551 17.71 17.89 -19.92
C ASN A 551 18.98 17.74 -19.04
N VAL A 552 18.85 17.90 -17.72
CA VAL A 552 19.95 17.84 -16.74
C VAL A 552 19.72 16.72 -15.72
N GLU A 553 18.53 16.72 -15.10
CA GLU A 553 18.07 15.69 -14.17
C GLU A 553 17.10 14.74 -14.89
N PHE A 554 16.10 15.27 -15.61
CA PHE A 554 15.29 14.46 -16.52
C PHE A 554 16.05 14.34 -17.86
N TRP A 555 16.65 13.18 -18.14
CA TRP A 555 17.49 13.00 -19.32
C TRP A 555 16.68 12.88 -20.62
N ASP A 556 17.29 13.33 -21.71
CA ASP A 556 16.85 13.04 -23.07
C ASP A 556 17.14 11.57 -23.45
N ALA A 557 16.59 11.13 -24.59
CA ALA A 557 16.81 9.77 -25.09
C ALA A 557 18.30 9.48 -25.30
N ASP A 558 19.06 10.43 -25.84
CA ASP A 558 20.43 10.22 -26.30
C ASP A 558 21.39 9.99 -25.11
N LYS A 559 21.31 10.82 -24.06
CA LYS A 559 22.05 10.60 -22.79
C LYS A 559 21.63 9.29 -22.11
N THR A 560 20.36 8.91 -22.22
CA THR A 560 19.86 7.66 -21.63
C THR A 560 20.47 6.46 -22.33
N LEU A 561 20.55 6.47 -23.66
CA LEU A 561 21.22 5.43 -24.43
C LEU A 561 22.71 5.34 -24.13
N ASP A 562 23.42 6.46 -24.01
CA ASP A 562 24.85 6.45 -23.63
C ASP A 562 25.08 5.95 -22.20
N HIS A 563 24.15 6.23 -21.27
CA HIS A 563 24.21 5.67 -19.92
C HIS A 563 23.93 4.16 -19.89
N LEU A 564 22.97 3.67 -20.67
CA LEU A 564 22.67 2.24 -20.82
C LEU A 564 23.84 1.48 -21.46
N LYS A 565 24.44 1.99 -22.55
CA LYS A 565 25.66 1.43 -23.17
C LYS A 565 26.79 1.27 -22.15
N ARG A 566 26.98 2.25 -21.25
CA ARG A 566 28.00 2.20 -20.18
C ARG A 566 27.73 1.12 -19.13
N ILE A 567 26.47 0.72 -18.92
CA ILE A 567 26.09 -0.30 -17.92
C ILE A 567 26.14 -1.72 -18.51
N TYR A 568 25.64 -1.91 -19.73
CA TYR A 568 25.60 -3.24 -20.37
C TYR A 568 26.85 -3.58 -21.19
N GLY A 569 27.51 -2.59 -21.79
CA GLY A 569 28.67 -2.79 -22.68
C GLY A 569 30.00 -3.05 -21.97
N HIS A 570 30.01 -3.50 -20.71
CA HIS A 570 31.22 -3.68 -19.90
C HIS A 570 31.66 -5.14 -19.71
N ASN A 571 30.93 -6.10 -20.29
CA ASN A 571 31.35 -7.51 -20.36
C ASN A 571 32.29 -7.71 -21.55
N ASN A 572 33.60 -7.74 -21.30
CA ASN A 572 34.57 -8.21 -22.30
C ASN A 572 34.39 -9.73 -22.50
N ASP A 573 33.93 -10.16 -23.68
CA ASP A 573 34.83 -10.83 -24.64
C ASP A 573 34.21 -10.95 -26.05
N VAL A 574 35.05 -11.31 -27.04
CA VAL A 574 34.74 -11.64 -28.45
C VAL A 574 34.37 -10.47 -29.39
N SER A 575 35.30 -10.19 -30.31
CA SER A 575 35.18 -9.45 -31.59
C SER A 575 34.38 -8.14 -31.64
N ALA A 576 35.10 -7.01 -31.53
CA ALA A 576 34.62 -5.71 -32.02
C ALA A 576 34.56 -5.69 -33.56
N GLN A 577 33.40 -6.01 -34.14
CA GLN A 577 33.13 -5.77 -35.57
C GLN A 577 31.66 -5.49 -35.92
N ASP A 578 30.70 -5.91 -35.10
CA ASP A 578 29.32 -5.40 -35.14
C ASP A 578 29.07 -4.35 -34.05
N GLY A 579 28.07 -3.51 -34.26
CA GLY A 579 27.78 -2.35 -33.40
C GLY A 579 27.19 -2.75 -32.05
N GLY A 580 27.60 -2.08 -30.97
CA GLY A 580 27.28 -2.42 -29.57
C GLY A 580 25.82 -2.20 -29.12
N LEU A 581 24.84 -2.67 -29.90
CA LEU A 581 23.46 -2.90 -29.47
C LEU A 581 23.27 -4.31 -28.91
N ASP A 582 24.07 -5.30 -29.34
CA ASP A 582 23.85 -6.73 -29.05
C ASP A 582 23.99 -7.10 -27.55
N CYS A 583 24.47 -6.19 -26.71
CA CYS A 583 24.51 -6.35 -25.25
C CYS A 583 23.27 -5.80 -24.53
N LEU A 584 22.33 -5.16 -25.23
CA LEU A 584 21.11 -4.60 -24.66
C LEU A 584 19.97 -5.64 -24.66
N PRO A 585 19.09 -5.67 -23.64
CA PRO A 585 17.85 -6.45 -23.65
C PRO A 585 16.99 -6.19 -24.89
N ASP A 586 16.34 -7.24 -25.42
CA ASP A 586 15.58 -7.20 -26.70
C ASP A 586 14.60 -6.02 -26.80
N VAL A 587 13.86 -5.74 -25.72
CA VAL A 587 12.91 -4.62 -25.62
C VAL A 587 13.59 -3.25 -25.80
N LEU A 588 14.80 -3.08 -25.27
CA LEU A 588 15.58 -1.84 -25.48
C LEU A 588 16.17 -1.80 -26.89
N VAL A 589 16.55 -2.93 -27.47
CA VAL A 589 17.01 -3.02 -28.87
C VAL A 589 15.88 -2.66 -29.85
N GLU A 590 14.64 -3.09 -29.58
CA GLU A 590 13.44 -2.74 -30.36
C GLU A 590 13.12 -1.24 -30.28
N LEU A 591 13.17 -0.66 -29.08
CA LEU A 591 12.98 0.79 -28.86
C LEU A 591 14.10 1.63 -29.52
N VAL A 592 15.33 1.14 -29.59
CA VAL A 592 16.43 1.83 -30.31
C VAL A 592 16.25 1.74 -31.82
N LYS A 593 15.82 0.58 -32.36
CA LYS A 593 15.64 0.37 -33.81
C LYS A 593 14.49 1.18 -34.42
N THR A 594 13.59 1.71 -33.60
CA THR A 594 12.44 2.54 -34.01
C THR A 594 12.70 4.05 -33.93
N ASP A 595 13.87 4.46 -33.40
CA ASP A 595 14.48 5.80 -33.34
C ASP A 595 13.53 7.02 -33.17
N HIS A 596 12.77 7.40 -34.19
CA HIS A 596 11.79 8.50 -34.12
C HIS A 596 10.64 8.22 -33.15
N ASP A 597 10.02 7.03 -33.21
CA ASP A 597 8.77 6.73 -32.51
C ASP A 597 8.97 6.35 -31.02
N SER A 598 10.21 6.35 -30.53
CA SER A 598 10.60 5.82 -29.21
C SER A 598 11.26 6.83 -28.26
N ARG A 599 11.50 8.07 -28.70
CA ARG A 599 12.33 9.04 -27.94
C ARG A 599 11.68 9.47 -26.62
N SER A 600 10.35 9.52 -26.53
CA SER A 600 9.66 9.86 -25.29
C SER A 600 9.71 8.70 -24.27
N ALA A 601 9.58 7.44 -24.71
CA ALA A 601 9.80 6.28 -23.83
C ALA A 601 11.23 6.23 -23.27
N LEU A 602 12.23 6.48 -24.12
CA LEU A 602 13.64 6.53 -23.72
C LEU A 602 13.94 7.71 -22.78
N SER A 603 13.35 8.89 -23.01
CA SER A 603 13.50 10.02 -22.08
C SER A 603 12.80 9.78 -20.73
N ALA A 604 11.64 9.12 -20.72
CA ALA A 604 10.96 8.70 -19.48
C ALA A 604 11.81 7.70 -18.68
N LEU A 605 12.44 6.73 -19.35
CA LEU A 605 13.44 5.86 -18.73
C LEU A 605 14.61 6.69 -18.18
N GLY A 606 15.10 7.68 -18.91
CA GLY A 606 16.13 8.62 -18.45
C GLY A 606 15.80 9.32 -17.13
N GLY A 607 14.58 9.86 -17.01
CA GLY A 607 14.08 10.45 -15.76
C GLY A 607 13.99 9.45 -14.61
N ALA A 608 13.55 8.22 -14.87
CA ALA A 608 13.53 7.15 -13.86
C ALA A 608 14.95 6.75 -13.42
N LEU A 609 15.88 6.56 -14.36
CA LEU A 609 17.26 6.17 -14.07
C LEU A 609 18.02 7.24 -13.29
N TYR A 610 17.86 8.52 -13.63
CA TYR A 610 18.45 9.59 -12.82
C TYR A 610 17.94 9.57 -11.37
N TYR A 611 16.64 9.30 -11.15
CA TYR A 611 16.07 9.23 -9.80
C TYR A 611 16.58 8.00 -9.03
N LEU A 612 16.61 6.81 -9.67
CA LEU A 612 17.17 5.59 -9.07
C LEU A 612 18.66 5.71 -8.77
N LYS A 613 19.40 6.46 -9.59
CA LYS A 613 20.81 6.80 -9.38
C LYS A 613 21.03 7.71 -8.17
N GLN A 614 20.15 8.67 -7.92
CA GLN A 614 20.17 9.43 -6.65
C GLN A 614 19.92 8.52 -5.43
N ALA A 615 19.22 7.39 -5.60
CA ALA A 615 18.99 6.39 -4.57
C ALA A 615 20.09 5.32 -4.45
N PHE A 616 21.09 5.32 -5.34
CA PHE A 616 22.14 4.28 -5.49
C PHE A 616 21.63 2.91 -5.97
N LEU A 617 20.54 2.89 -6.74
CA LEU A 617 19.83 1.68 -7.18
C LEU A 617 19.88 1.42 -8.69
N ASP A 618 20.40 2.35 -9.49
CA ASP A 618 20.44 2.26 -10.96
C ASP A 618 21.26 1.05 -11.45
N GLU A 619 22.51 0.92 -11.03
CA GLU A 619 23.40 -0.15 -11.50
C GLU A 619 23.01 -1.54 -10.94
N GLN A 620 22.47 -1.60 -9.71
CA GLN A 620 21.98 -2.85 -9.11
C GLN A 620 20.69 -3.37 -9.78
N LEU A 621 19.72 -2.47 -10.04
CA LEU A 621 18.45 -2.85 -10.63
C LEU A 621 18.60 -3.23 -12.12
N LEU A 622 19.33 -2.43 -12.90
CA LEU A 622 19.43 -2.61 -14.36
C LEU A 622 20.08 -3.94 -14.76
N ARG A 623 21.14 -4.36 -14.06
CA ARG A 623 21.89 -5.61 -14.38
C ARG A 623 21.01 -6.86 -14.38
N PHE A 624 19.93 -6.85 -13.60
CA PHE A 624 18.98 -7.95 -13.49
C PHE A 624 17.53 -7.51 -13.77
N ALA A 625 17.34 -6.40 -14.49
CA ALA A 625 16.01 -5.87 -14.79
C ALA A 625 15.25 -6.77 -15.78
N GLN A 626 13.97 -7.01 -15.51
CA GLN A 626 13.04 -7.55 -16.49
C GLN A 626 12.36 -6.39 -17.22
N PHE A 627 12.68 -6.21 -18.50
CA PHE A 627 12.07 -5.20 -19.36
C PHE A 627 10.81 -5.76 -20.05
N GLU A 628 9.76 -4.95 -20.09
CA GLU A 628 8.49 -5.27 -20.73
C GLU A 628 7.95 -4.04 -21.48
N LEU A 629 7.23 -4.27 -22.57
CA LEU A 629 6.49 -3.21 -23.26
C LEU A 629 5.09 -3.01 -22.65
N LEU A 630 4.66 -1.76 -22.57
CA LEU A 630 3.30 -1.38 -22.24
C LEU A 630 2.35 -1.84 -23.38
N PRO A 631 1.25 -2.59 -23.12
CA PRO A 631 0.39 -3.10 -24.20
C PRO A 631 -0.37 -2.04 -25.02
N CYS A 632 -0.37 -0.78 -24.59
CA CYS A 632 -0.92 0.35 -25.34
C CYS A 632 0.15 1.10 -26.17
N SER A 633 1.41 0.66 -26.15
CA SER A 633 2.51 1.33 -26.86
C SER A 633 2.38 1.14 -28.38
N VAL A 634 2.71 2.18 -29.17
CA VAL A 634 2.53 2.20 -30.65
C VAL A 634 3.21 1.01 -31.36
N PHE A 635 4.34 0.54 -30.82
CA PHE A 635 5.10 -0.62 -31.31
C PHE A 635 4.30 -1.92 -31.29
N SER A 636 3.30 -2.04 -30.41
CA SER A 636 2.34 -3.15 -30.44
C SER A 636 1.35 -2.93 -31.59
N GLY A 637 1.81 -3.28 -32.79
CA GLY A 637 1.19 -2.90 -34.05
C GLY A 637 -0.31 -3.26 -34.13
N LEU A 638 -1.06 -2.40 -34.83
CA LEU A 638 -2.53 -2.33 -34.88
C LEU A 638 -3.26 -3.65 -35.26
N ALA A 639 -2.54 -4.66 -35.72
CA ALA A 639 -3.06 -5.93 -36.19
C ALA A 639 -3.57 -6.87 -35.08
N SER A 640 -3.16 -6.72 -33.82
CA SER A 640 -3.70 -7.57 -32.74
C SER A 640 -3.54 -6.97 -31.33
N LYS A 641 -4.59 -6.36 -30.79
CA LYS A 641 -4.69 -6.11 -29.33
C LYS A 641 -5.07 -7.43 -28.64
N PRO A 642 -4.19 -8.04 -27.82
CA PRO A 642 -4.45 -9.37 -27.25
C PRO A 642 -5.39 -9.33 -26.03
N TYR A 643 -5.65 -8.13 -25.51
CA TYR A 643 -6.45 -7.88 -24.32
C TYR A 643 -7.70 -7.07 -24.62
N MET A 644 -8.73 -7.34 -23.82
CA MET A 644 -9.93 -6.52 -23.66
C MET A 644 -9.55 -5.20 -22.98
N VAL A 645 -10.04 -4.08 -23.51
CA VAL A 645 -9.83 -2.75 -22.93
C VAL A 645 -10.83 -2.50 -21.80
N LEU A 646 -10.30 -2.14 -20.63
CA LEU A 646 -11.04 -1.58 -19.50
C LEU A 646 -10.45 -0.18 -19.24
N ASP A 647 -11.24 0.86 -19.44
CA ASP A 647 -10.80 2.23 -19.14
C ASP A 647 -10.91 2.58 -17.65
N ALA A 648 -10.31 3.70 -17.25
CA ALA A 648 -10.35 4.19 -15.86
C ALA A 648 -11.77 4.22 -15.28
N VAL A 649 -12.75 4.66 -16.09
CA VAL A 649 -14.14 4.80 -15.68
C VAL A 649 -14.78 3.44 -15.46
N ALA A 650 -14.52 2.44 -16.31
CA ALA A 650 -14.93 1.06 -16.09
C ALA A 650 -14.27 0.42 -14.85
N LEU A 651 -12.95 0.60 -14.66
CA LEU A 651 -12.21 0.06 -13.51
C LEU A 651 -12.76 0.59 -12.17
N GLU A 652 -13.15 1.86 -12.11
CA GLU A 652 -13.76 2.49 -10.95
C GLU A 652 -15.24 2.11 -10.77
N ASN A 653 -16.07 2.26 -11.81
CA ASN A 653 -17.53 2.05 -11.70
C ASN A 653 -17.93 0.59 -11.45
N LEU A 654 -17.11 -0.37 -11.89
CA LEU A 654 -17.33 -1.80 -11.64
C LEU A 654 -16.74 -2.28 -10.30
N GLU A 655 -16.02 -1.42 -9.56
CA GLU A 655 -15.37 -1.73 -8.28
C GLU A 655 -14.43 -2.96 -8.38
N ILE A 656 -13.62 -3.03 -9.44
CA ILE A 656 -12.80 -4.21 -9.76
C ILE A 656 -11.66 -4.40 -8.74
N PHE A 657 -11.02 -3.31 -8.33
CA PHE A 657 -9.88 -3.33 -7.40
C PHE A 657 -10.10 -2.49 -6.13
N GLU A 658 -10.98 -1.50 -6.19
CA GLU A 658 -11.24 -0.52 -5.12
C GLU A 658 -12.74 -0.22 -5.06
N ASN A 659 -13.29 -0.07 -3.86
CA ASN A 659 -14.70 0.32 -3.71
C ASN A 659 -14.90 1.84 -3.80
N SER A 660 -16.12 2.24 -4.12
CA SER A 660 -16.52 3.63 -4.36
C SER A 660 -16.71 4.47 -3.08
N ARG A 661 -16.65 3.87 -1.89
CA ARG A 661 -17.05 4.47 -0.61
C ARG A 661 -15.88 4.98 0.24
N ASN A 662 -14.90 4.11 0.50
CA ASN A 662 -13.70 4.44 1.30
C ASN A 662 -12.40 4.14 0.53
N GLY A 663 -12.49 3.57 -0.67
CA GLY A 663 -11.32 3.24 -1.48
C GLY A 663 -10.52 2.05 -0.95
N GLU A 664 -11.05 1.23 -0.06
CA GLU A 664 -10.43 -0.04 0.28
C GLU A 664 -10.63 -1.07 -0.85
N SER A 665 -9.86 -2.14 -0.81
CA SER A 665 -10.11 -3.36 -1.60
C SER A 665 -11.30 -4.17 -1.06
N SER A 666 -11.85 -3.83 0.11
CA SER A 666 -13.00 -4.50 0.71
C SER A 666 -14.24 -4.39 -0.19
N GLY A 667 -14.89 -5.52 -0.49
CA GLY A 667 -16.09 -5.58 -1.35
C GLY A 667 -15.83 -5.46 -2.86
N THR A 668 -14.60 -5.72 -3.33
CA THR A 668 -14.22 -5.60 -4.75
C THR A 668 -14.14 -6.96 -5.46
N LEU A 669 -14.15 -6.95 -6.80
CA LEU A 669 -13.96 -8.18 -7.58
C LEU A 669 -12.65 -8.89 -7.23
N TYR A 670 -11.53 -8.15 -7.21
CA TYR A 670 -10.22 -8.70 -6.88
C TYR A 670 -10.18 -9.29 -5.48
N ALA A 671 -10.72 -8.62 -4.45
CA ALA A 671 -10.70 -9.17 -3.09
C ALA A 671 -11.56 -10.44 -2.93
N GLN A 672 -12.68 -10.56 -3.66
CA GLN A 672 -13.49 -11.77 -3.66
C GLN A 672 -12.80 -12.94 -4.39
N LEU A 673 -12.18 -12.67 -5.54
CA LEU A 673 -11.50 -13.69 -6.36
C LEU A 673 -10.12 -14.10 -5.83
N ASN A 674 -9.51 -13.34 -4.94
CA ASN A 674 -8.12 -13.55 -4.53
C ASN A 674 -7.99 -14.55 -3.36
N GLN A 675 -7.96 -15.83 -3.75
CA GLN A 675 -7.52 -16.97 -2.95
C GLN A 675 -6.09 -17.42 -3.35
N CYS A 676 -5.27 -16.57 -3.99
CA CYS A 676 -3.89 -16.93 -4.35
C CYS A 676 -3.06 -17.14 -3.08
N VAL A 677 -2.14 -18.11 -3.09
CA VAL A 677 -1.30 -18.42 -1.92
C VAL A 677 -0.08 -17.50 -1.87
N THR A 678 0.56 -17.30 -3.02
CA THR A 678 1.83 -16.60 -3.19
C THR A 678 1.65 -15.10 -3.40
N ALA A 679 2.62 -14.28 -3.01
CA ALA A 679 2.57 -12.83 -3.22
C ALA A 679 2.67 -12.45 -4.72
N PHE A 680 3.50 -13.16 -5.47
CA PHE A 680 3.65 -12.99 -6.92
C PHE A 680 2.41 -13.47 -7.70
N GLY A 681 1.76 -14.56 -7.29
CA GLY A 681 0.45 -14.98 -7.83
C GLY A 681 -0.63 -13.92 -7.61
N LYS A 682 -0.66 -13.24 -6.45
CA LYS A 682 -1.57 -12.11 -6.19
C LYS A 682 -1.35 -10.93 -7.15
N ARG A 683 -0.08 -10.58 -7.41
CA ARG A 683 0.28 -9.55 -8.40
C ARG A 683 -0.14 -9.94 -9.82
N LEU A 684 0.07 -11.21 -10.21
CA LEU A 684 -0.31 -11.72 -11.53
C LEU A 684 -1.85 -11.74 -11.71
N LEU A 685 -2.61 -12.16 -10.69
CA LEU A 685 -4.08 -12.10 -10.71
C LEU A 685 -4.59 -10.67 -10.90
N LYS A 686 -3.98 -9.68 -10.23
CA LYS A 686 -4.32 -8.26 -10.41
C LYS A 686 -4.12 -7.82 -11.87
N SER A 687 -3.00 -8.20 -12.49
CA SER A 687 -2.72 -7.94 -13.91
C SER A 687 -3.73 -8.62 -14.84
N TRP A 688 -4.07 -9.90 -14.62
CA TRP A 688 -5.05 -10.62 -15.44
C TRP A 688 -6.47 -10.01 -15.36
N LEU A 689 -6.86 -9.44 -14.21
CA LEU A 689 -8.15 -8.75 -14.04
C LEU A 689 -8.18 -7.36 -14.69
N ALA A 690 -7.04 -6.67 -14.78
CA ALA A 690 -6.93 -5.41 -15.50
C ALA A 690 -6.88 -5.61 -17.02
N ARG A 691 -6.31 -6.75 -17.46
CA ARG A 691 -6.13 -7.13 -18.86
C ARG A 691 -6.74 -8.50 -19.17
N PRO A 692 -8.08 -8.65 -19.19
CA PRO A 692 -8.73 -9.87 -19.68
C PRO A 692 -8.33 -10.14 -21.13
N LEU A 693 -8.34 -11.39 -21.58
CA LEU A 693 -7.93 -11.74 -22.95
C LEU A 693 -9.03 -11.37 -23.97
N TYR A 694 -8.62 -11.11 -25.21
CA TYR A 694 -9.53 -10.98 -26.35
C TYR A 694 -9.57 -12.24 -27.23
N HIS A 695 -8.44 -12.95 -27.37
CA HIS A 695 -8.35 -14.14 -28.23
C HIS A 695 -9.01 -15.38 -27.64
N VAL A 696 -10.02 -15.90 -28.35
CA VAL A 696 -10.81 -17.08 -27.99
C VAL A 696 -9.94 -18.32 -27.72
N GLU A 697 -8.86 -18.51 -28.47
CA GLU A 697 -7.96 -19.65 -28.30
C GLU A 697 -7.23 -19.60 -26.95
N SER A 698 -6.59 -18.48 -26.64
CA SER A 698 -5.91 -18.24 -25.35
C SER A 698 -6.88 -18.31 -24.15
N ILE A 699 -8.13 -17.86 -24.32
CA ILE A 699 -9.17 -18.02 -23.30
C ILE A 699 -9.52 -19.51 -23.10
N LYS A 700 -9.70 -20.27 -24.20
CA LYS A 700 -10.02 -21.70 -24.14
C LYS A 700 -8.88 -22.52 -23.51
N GLU A 701 -7.62 -22.19 -23.80
CA GLU A 701 -6.45 -22.84 -23.19
C GLU A 701 -6.40 -22.60 -21.67
N ARG A 702 -6.66 -21.36 -21.20
CA ARG A 702 -6.83 -21.04 -19.76
C ARG A 702 -7.97 -21.81 -19.12
N GLN A 703 -9.15 -21.82 -19.74
CA GLN A 703 -10.29 -22.57 -19.22
C GLN A 703 -10.01 -24.09 -19.16
N GLU A 704 -9.24 -24.65 -20.10
CA GLU A 704 -8.83 -26.06 -20.06
C GLU A 704 -7.83 -26.35 -18.94
N ALA A 705 -6.91 -25.43 -18.66
CA ALA A 705 -6.03 -25.52 -17.50
C ALA A 705 -6.84 -25.45 -16.18
N VAL A 706 -7.72 -24.45 -16.05
CA VAL A 706 -8.62 -24.26 -14.91
C VAL A 706 -9.50 -25.49 -14.68
N ALA A 707 -10.13 -26.04 -15.72
CA ALA A 707 -10.94 -27.26 -15.62
C ALA A 707 -10.10 -28.50 -15.26
N GLY A 708 -8.86 -28.59 -15.78
CA GLY A 708 -7.93 -29.68 -15.50
C GLY A 708 -7.47 -29.76 -14.04
N LEU A 709 -7.51 -28.65 -13.30
CA LEU A 709 -7.09 -28.56 -11.90
C LEU A 709 -8.20 -28.93 -10.89
N LYS A 710 -9.44 -29.16 -11.37
CA LYS A 710 -10.63 -29.49 -10.55
C LYS A 710 -10.88 -31.00 -10.44
N GLY A 711 -11.93 -31.35 -9.71
CA GLY A 711 -12.46 -32.72 -9.65
C GLY A 711 -11.45 -33.70 -9.07
N VAL A 712 -11.13 -34.76 -9.83
CA VAL A 712 -10.19 -35.82 -9.41
C VAL A 712 -8.80 -35.28 -9.07
N ASN A 713 -8.39 -34.17 -9.70
CA ASN A 713 -7.05 -33.59 -9.52
C ASN A 713 -6.98 -32.57 -8.35
N LEU A 714 -8.12 -32.17 -7.79
CA LEU A 714 -8.21 -31.18 -6.70
C LEU A 714 -7.34 -31.53 -5.46
N PRO A 715 -7.16 -32.80 -5.04
CA PRO A 715 -6.26 -33.13 -3.94
C PRO A 715 -4.80 -32.72 -4.19
N HIS A 716 -4.29 -32.94 -5.41
CA HIS A 716 -2.92 -32.53 -5.79
C HIS A 716 -2.81 -30.99 -5.88
N THR A 717 -3.85 -30.33 -6.40
CA THR A 717 -3.99 -28.87 -6.40
C THR A 717 -3.93 -28.28 -4.99
N LEU A 718 -4.58 -28.92 -4.00
CA LEU A 718 -4.55 -28.50 -2.60
C LEU A 718 -3.21 -28.82 -1.91
N GLU A 719 -2.54 -29.91 -2.29
CA GLU A 719 -1.20 -30.25 -1.80
C GLU A 719 -0.14 -29.23 -2.28
N PHE A 720 -0.17 -28.86 -3.56
CA PHE A 720 0.65 -27.79 -4.13
C PHE A 720 0.46 -26.47 -3.36
N ARG A 721 -0.79 -26.02 -3.18
CA ARG A 721 -1.11 -24.82 -2.37
C ARG A 721 -0.58 -24.91 -0.94
N LYS A 722 -0.68 -26.09 -0.30
CA LYS A 722 -0.17 -26.33 1.05
C LYS A 722 1.35 -26.23 1.11
N ALA A 723 2.07 -26.72 0.10
CA ALA A 723 3.52 -26.56 0.02
C ALA A 723 3.93 -25.09 -0.12
N LEU A 724 3.31 -24.35 -1.04
CA LEU A 724 3.62 -22.94 -1.27
C LEU A 724 3.16 -22.01 -0.11
N SER A 725 2.26 -22.45 0.77
CA SER A 725 1.68 -21.63 1.85
C SER A 725 2.66 -21.11 2.91
N LYS A 726 3.92 -21.56 2.89
CA LYS A 726 5.01 -21.12 3.77
C LYS A 726 6.13 -20.38 3.05
N LEU A 727 6.02 -20.14 1.74
CA LEU A 727 7.03 -19.40 1.01
C LEU A 727 7.02 -17.91 1.36
N PRO A 728 8.19 -17.26 1.43
CA PRO A 728 8.28 -15.81 1.41
C PRO A 728 7.87 -15.27 0.02
N ASP A 729 7.88 -13.95 -0.12
CA ASP A 729 7.73 -13.32 -1.44
C ASP A 729 8.99 -13.57 -2.30
N MET A 730 9.01 -14.69 -3.02
CA MET A 730 10.18 -15.16 -3.78
C MET A 730 10.64 -14.18 -4.86
N GLU A 731 9.72 -13.47 -5.51
CA GLU A 731 10.05 -12.47 -6.54
C GLU A 731 10.90 -11.34 -5.93
N ARG A 732 10.47 -10.82 -4.77
CA ARG A 732 11.21 -9.80 -4.00
C ARG A 732 12.48 -10.35 -3.34
N LEU A 733 12.44 -11.59 -2.85
CA LEU A 733 13.60 -12.24 -2.22
C LEU A 733 14.74 -12.44 -3.23
N LEU A 734 14.43 -12.92 -4.43
CA LEU A 734 15.41 -13.06 -5.51
C LEU A 734 15.97 -11.69 -5.93
N ALA A 735 15.12 -10.67 -6.12
CA ALA A 735 15.58 -9.32 -6.47
C ALA A 735 16.58 -8.76 -5.42
N ARG A 736 16.33 -8.97 -4.13
CA ARG A 736 17.26 -8.57 -3.04
C ARG A 736 18.58 -9.35 -3.07
N VAL A 737 18.53 -10.66 -3.26
CA VAL A 737 19.74 -11.51 -3.35
C VAL A 737 20.59 -11.16 -4.57
N LEU A 738 19.98 -10.97 -5.75
CA LEU A 738 20.67 -10.54 -6.96
C LEU A 738 21.30 -9.14 -6.78
N SER A 739 20.59 -8.21 -6.14
CA SER A 739 21.09 -6.87 -5.82
C SER A 739 22.26 -6.87 -4.83
N SER A 740 22.40 -7.90 -3.98
CA SER A 740 23.53 -8.03 -3.05
C SER A 740 24.86 -8.42 -3.68
N ARG A 741 24.90 -8.79 -4.98
CA ARG A 741 26.14 -9.09 -5.70
C ARG A 741 27.12 -7.93 -5.70
N ASP A 742 26.63 -6.71 -5.92
CA ASP A 742 27.45 -5.50 -5.91
C ASP A 742 27.38 -4.84 -4.53
N ALA A 743 28.50 -4.86 -3.81
CA ALA A 743 28.68 -4.23 -2.50
C ALA A 743 28.60 -2.68 -2.60
N SER A 744 27.38 -2.18 -2.76
CA SER A 744 27.02 -0.79 -3.05
C SER A 744 26.11 -0.21 -1.96
N GLY A 745 25.99 1.12 -1.93
CA GLY A 745 25.20 1.85 -0.93
C GLY A 745 25.57 1.46 0.50
N ARG A 746 24.55 1.09 1.29
CA ARG A 746 24.72 0.63 2.69
C ARG A 746 25.49 -0.70 2.81
N ASN A 747 25.47 -1.54 1.77
CA ASN A 747 26.14 -2.85 1.77
C ASN A 747 27.61 -2.77 1.31
N ALA A 748 28.15 -1.58 1.05
CA ALA A 748 29.53 -1.42 0.60
C ALA A 748 30.54 -1.71 1.72
N ASN A 749 31.63 -2.40 1.39
CA ASN A 749 32.68 -2.86 2.34
C ASN A 749 33.34 -1.75 3.20
N LYS A 750 33.13 -0.48 2.85
CA LYS A 750 33.56 0.70 3.63
C LYS A 750 32.61 1.11 4.75
N VAL A 751 31.39 0.57 4.80
CA VAL A 751 30.33 1.00 5.74
C VAL A 751 30.46 0.25 7.06
N VAL A 752 30.48 1.00 8.17
CA VAL A 752 30.58 0.43 9.52
C VAL A 752 29.18 0.16 10.08
N LEU A 753 28.72 -1.07 9.90
CA LEU A 753 27.51 -1.61 10.53
C LEU A 753 27.86 -2.29 11.86
N TYR A 754 26.98 -2.19 12.86
CA TYR A 754 27.16 -2.84 14.17
C TYR A 754 26.27 -4.07 14.38
N GLU A 755 25.41 -4.36 13.40
CA GLU A 755 24.68 -5.63 13.31
C GLU A 755 25.34 -6.56 12.28
N ASP A 756 25.09 -7.86 12.44
CA ASP A 756 25.63 -8.92 11.58
C ASP A 756 24.85 -8.98 10.25
N SER A 757 25.08 -7.99 9.40
CA SER A 757 24.43 -7.84 8.09
C SER A 757 24.71 -9.04 7.18
N SER A 758 25.93 -9.57 7.21
CA SER A 758 26.34 -10.79 6.52
C SER A 758 25.45 -11.98 6.89
N LYS A 759 25.13 -12.14 8.19
CA LYS A 759 24.21 -13.18 8.64
C LYS A 759 22.77 -12.98 8.15
N LYS A 760 22.26 -11.74 8.09
CA LYS A 760 20.94 -11.48 7.47
C LYS A 760 20.96 -11.85 5.99
N GLN A 761 21.96 -11.40 5.23
CA GLN A 761 22.11 -11.71 3.81
C GLN A 761 22.19 -13.23 3.57
N LEU A 762 22.95 -13.95 4.40
CA LEU A 762 23.07 -15.41 4.33
C LEU A 762 21.77 -16.13 4.65
N GLN A 763 21.00 -15.66 5.65
CA GLN A 763 19.67 -16.20 5.95
C GLN A 763 18.68 -15.96 4.80
N GLU A 764 18.76 -14.81 4.12
CA GLU A 764 17.95 -14.51 2.93
C GLU A 764 18.36 -15.38 1.73
N PHE A 765 19.67 -15.58 1.50
CA PHE A 765 20.20 -16.50 0.48
C PHE A 765 19.76 -17.95 0.70
N ILE A 766 19.90 -18.48 1.93
CA ILE A 766 19.45 -19.83 2.28
C ILE A 766 17.92 -19.94 2.18
N SER A 767 17.16 -18.88 2.50
CA SER A 767 15.71 -18.85 2.29
C SER A 767 15.33 -18.85 0.81
N ALA A 768 16.15 -18.25 -0.06
CA ALA A 768 15.93 -18.27 -1.50
C ALA A 768 16.16 -19.69 -2.06
N LEU A 769 17.28 -20.32 -1.72
CA LEU A 769 17.60 -21.71 -2.13
C LEU A 769 16.50 -22.70 -1.69
N ARG A 770 16.09 -22.65 -0.41
CA ARG A 770 14.98 -23.48 0.10
C ARG A 770 13.65 -23.19 -0.59
N GLY A 771 13.38 -21.93 -0.91
CA GLY A 771 12.15 -21.55 -1.63
C GLY A 771 12.11 -22.10 -3.06
N LEU A 772 13.23 -22.01 -3.78
CA LEU A 772 13.39 -22.55 -5.13
C LEU A 772 13.28 -24.09 -5.14
N GLU A 773 13.90 -24.77 -4.17
CA GLU A 773 13.77 -26.23 -3.98
C GLU A 773 12.30 -26.64 -3.76
N LEU A 774 11.59 -25.95 -2.86
CA LEU A 774 10.18 -26.21 -2.59
C LEU A 774 9.27 -25.93 -3.80
N MET A 775 9.53 -24.87 -4.57
CA MET A 775 8.77 -24.55 -5.79
C MET A 775 8.98 -25.62 -6.87
N ALA A 776 10.22 -25.99 -7.15
CA ALA A 776 10.54 -27.03 -8.12
C ALA A 776 9.91 -28.38 -7.73
N GLN A 777 10.04 -28.80 -6.47
CA GLN A 777 9.43 -30.02 -5.95
C GLN A 777 7.89 -29.98 -6.04
N ALA A 778 7.26 -28.84 -5.73
CA ALA A 778 5.82 -28.68 -5.84
C ALA A 778 5.33 -28.77 -7.29
N CYS A 779 5.99 -28.09 -8.24
CA CYS A 779 5.66 -28.16 -9.67
C CYS A 779 5.82 -29.59 -10.23
N LEU A 780 6.92 -30.27 -9.91
CA LEU A 780 7.15 -31.66 -10.32
C LEU A 780 6.10 -32.62 -9.73
N SER A 781 5.69 -32.41 -8.48
CA SER A 781 4.64 -33.21 -7.82
C SER A 781 3.27 -32.98 -8.45
N LEU A 782 2.96 -31.74 -8.86
CA LEU A 782 1.72 -31.41 -9.58
C LEU A 782 1.71 -31.98 -11.01
N GLY A 783 2.88 -32.24 -11.60
CA GLY A 783 3.06 -32.85 -12.92
C GLY A 783 2.36 -34.21 -13.12
N VAL A 784 2.03 -34.93 -12.04
CA VAL A 784 1.23 -36.17 -12.08
C VAL A 784 -0.12 -35.97 -12.79
N ILE A 785 -0.69 -34.76 -12.73
CA ILE A 785 -1.95 -34.38 -13.39
C ILE A 785 -1.90 -34.54 -14.92
N LEU A 786 -0.71 -34.39 -15.54
CA LEU A 786 -0.55 -34.45 -17.01
C LEU A 786 -0.97 -35.79 -17.62
N ASN A 787 -0.95 -36.88 -16.85
CA ASN A 787 -1.44 -38.19 -17.30
C ASN A 787 -2.95 -38.19 -17.63
N ASN A 788 -3.71 -37.32 -16.98
CA ASN A 788 -5.17 -37.28 -17.04
C ASN A 788 -5.74 -36.06 -17.79
N VAL A 789 -4.91 -35.08 -18.14
CA VAL A 789 -5.34 -33.74 -18.59
C VAL A 789 -4.67 -33.35 -19.90
N LYS A 790 -5.48 -32.90 -20.87
CA LYS A 790 -5.03 -32.55 -22.24
C LYS A 790 -4.74 -31.06 -22.47
N SER A 791 -4.69 -30.25 -21.41
CA SER A 791 -4.40 -28.81 -21.51
C SER A 791 -2.97 -28.57 -21.96
N ARG A 792 -2.82 -27.82 -23.07
CA ARG A 792 -1.52 -27.38 -23.59
C ARG A 792 -0.75 -26.54 -22.57
N GLN A 793 -1.42 -25.57 -21.94
CA GLN A 793 -0.83 -24.64 -20.99
C GLN A 793 -0.25 -25.37 -19.77
N LEU A 794 -1.01 -26.29 -19.15
CA LEU A 794 -0.47 -27.12 -18.07
C LEU A 794 0.69 -28.00 -18.55
N SER A 795 0.62 -28.57 -19.76
CA SER A 795 1.72 -29.37 -20.33
C SER A 795 2.99 -28.54 -20.61
N HIS A 796 2.88 -27.22 -20.79
CA HIS A 796 4.00 -26.32 -20.91
C HIS A 796 4.58 -25.99 -19.52
N LEU A 797 3.73 -25.54 -18.58
CA LEU A 797 4.10 -25.10 -17.23
C LEU A 797 4.65 -26.22 -16.32
N LEU A 798 4.28 -27.49 -16.57
CA LEU A 798 4.65 -28.63 -15.72
C LEU A 798 5.67 -29.59 -16.37
N THR A 799 6.13 -29.33 -17.60
CA THR A 799 7.20 -30.13 -18.23
C THR A 799 8.55 -29.44 -18.07
N PRO A 800 9.56 -30.08 -17.44
CA PRO A 800 10.94 -29.59 -17.42
C PRO A 800 11.49 -29.35 -18.83
N GLY A 801 12.21 -28.24 -19.01
CA GLY A 801 12.76 -27.84 -20.31
C GLY A 801 11.71 -27.28 -21.30
N LYS A 802 10.50 -26.97 -20.84
CA LYS A 802 9.50 -26.19 -21.61
C LYS A 802 9.20 -24.86 -20.91
N GLY A 803 8.17 -24.80 -20.07
CA GLY A 803 7.86 -23.65 -19.21
C GLY A 803 8.46 -23.77 -17.81
N LEU A 804 8.71 -25.00 -17.35
CA LEU A 804 9.44 -25.25 -16.11
C LEU A 804 10.94 -25.36 -16.41
N PRO A 805 11.81 -24.48 -15.87
CA PRO A 805 13.26 -24.63 -16.01
C PRO A 805 13.74 -25.84 -15.18
N ASP A 806 14.70 -26.61 -15.71
CA ASP A 806 15.39 -27.61 -14.91
C ASP A 806 16.50 -26.93 -14.10
N VAL A 807 16.26 -26.79 -12.81
CA VAL A 807 17.16 -26.19 -11.82
C VAL A 807 17.79 -27.23 -10.89
N SER A 808 17.58 -28.52 -11.17
CA SER A 808 17.89 -29.62 -10.25
C SER A 808 19.39 -29.75 -10.00
N MET A 809 20.22 -29.51 -11.02
CA MET A 809 21.68 -29.61 -10.94
C MET A 809 22.27 -28.49 -10.08
N ASP A 810 21.80 -27.26 -10.25
CA ASP A 810 22.34 -26.09 -9.55
C ASP A 810 21.92 -26.06 -8.07
N LEU A 811 20.66 -26.41 -7.78
CA LEU A 811 20.20 -26.56 -6.40
C LEU A 811 20.94 -27.69 -5.66
N ASN A 812 21.24 -28.81 -6.33
CA ASN A 812 22.09 -29.86 -5.75
C ASN A 812 23.52 -29.33 -5.49
N HIS A 813 24.12 -28.60 -6.43
CA HIS A 813 25.44 -28.00 -6.22
C HIS A 813 25.48 -27.08 -4.99
N PHE A 814 24.48 -26.20 -4.79
CA PHE A 814 24.42 -25.35 -3.60
C PHE A 814 24.14 -26.13 -2.29
N LYS A 815 23.61 -27.35 -2.39
CA LYS A 815 23.30 -28.25 -1.26
C LYS A 815 24.51 -29.10 -0.86
N ASP A 816 25.30 -29.53 -1.83
CA ASP A 816 26.55 -30.28 -1.65
C ASP A 816 27.75 -29.37 -1.30
N ALA A 817 27.58 -28.03 -1.38
CA ALA A 817 28.65 -27.06 -1.12
C ALA A 817 28.86 -26.72 0.37
N PHE A 818 27.80 -26.65 1.18
CA PHE A 818 27.86 -26.30 2.61
C PHE A 818 26.57 -26.67 3.37
N ASP A 819 26.66 -26.88 4.70
CA ASP A 819 25.49 -27.16 5.54
C ASP A 819 24.62 -25.90 5.75
N TRP A 820 23.40 -25.92 5.20
CA TRP A 820 22.43 -24.81 5.29
C TRP A 820 21.83 -24.59 6.69
N VAL A 821 21.94 -25.54 7.61
CA VAL A 821 21.48 -25.42 9.00
C VAL A 821 22.58 -24.83 9.87
N GLU A 822 23.82 -25.31 9.72
CA GLU A 822 24.98 -24.72 10.39
C GLU A 822 25.18 -23.28 9.94
N ALA A 823 25.22 -23.00 8.63
CA ALA A 823 25.42 -21.67 8.09
C ALA A 823 24.37 -20.65 8.55
N ASN A 824 23.10 -21.08 8.64
CA ASN A 824 21.99 -20.26 9.16
C ASN A 824 22.16 -19.89 10.65
N ASN A 825 22.78 -20.78 11.43
CA ASN A 825 22.99 -20.63 12.87
C ASN A 825 24.30 -19.88 13.19
N SER A 826 25.39 -20.19 12.50
CA SER A 826 26.71 -19.55 12.64
C SER A 826 26.72 -18.14 12.04
N GLY A 827 25.99 -17.91 10.95
CA GLY A 827 26.10 -16.70 10.13
C GLY A 827 27.25 -16.74 9.12
N ARG A 828 27.85 -17.93 8.89
CA ARG A 828 29.04 -18.12 8.05
C ARG A 828 28.87 -19.36 7.17
N ILE A 829 29.18 -19.24 5.88
CA ILE A 829 29.36 -20.40 5.00
C ILE A 829 30.71 -21.04 5.34
N ILE A 830 30.68 -22.28 5.84
CA ILE A 830 31.85 -23.14 5.92
C ILE A 830 31.72 -24.11 4.74
N PRO A 831 32.58 -24.02 3.71
CA PRO A 831 32.53 -24.95 2.58
C PRO A 831 32.95 -26.35 3.01
N HIS A 832 32.40 -27.38 2.36
CA HIS A 832 32.88 -28.76 2.53
C HIS A 832 34.24 -28.97 1.84
N GLU A 833 35.03 -29.93 2.33
CA GLU A 833 36.37 -30.21 1.79
C GLU A 833 36.34 -30.48 0.27
N GLY A 834 37.25 -29.86 -0.47
CA GLY A 834 37.35 -29.97 -1.92
C GLY A 834 36.47 -28.98 -2.71
N VAL A 835 35.53 -28.27 -2.07
CA VAL A 835 34.73 -27.20 -2.70
C VAL A 835 35.58 -25.94 -2.92
N ASP A 836 36.44 -25.60 -1.96
CA ASP A 836 37.34 -24.44 -2.02
C ASP A 836 38.76 -24.83 -1.61
N LYS A 837 39.64 -25.00 -2.60
CA LYS A 837 41.03 -25.42 -2.42
C LYS A 837 41.90 -24.38 -1.70
N GLU A 838 41.53 -23.10 -1.79
CA GLU A 838 42.27 -22.01 -1.14
C GLU A 838 41.97 -22.01 0.35
N TYR A 839 40.68 -22.11 0.70
CA TYR A 839 40.22 -22.29 2.08
C TYR A 839 40.76 -23.59 2.70
N ASP A 840 40.71 -24.71 1.99
CA ASP A 840 41.27 -25.99 2.45
C ASP A 840 42.78 -25.89 2.75
N SER A 841 43.51 -25.09 1.98
CA SER A 841 44.95 -24.87 2.18
C SER A 841 45.22 -23.99 3.41
N ALA A 842 44.47 -22.91 3.59
CA ALA A 842 44.57 -22.06 4.78
C ALA A 842 44.15 -22.82 6.06
N GLY A 843 43.13 -23.68 5.98
CA GLY A 843 42.74 -24.58 7.06
C GLY A 843 43.83 -25.56 7.46
N LYS A 844 44.55 -26.14 6.48
CA LYS A 844 45.71 -27.01 6.74
C LYS A 844 46.86 -26.25 7.39
N ALA A 845 47.19 -25.05 6.90
CA ALA A 845 48.22 -24.21 7.49
C ALA A 845 47.94 -23.88 8.98
N VAL A 846 46.70 -23.54 9.33
CA VAL A 846 46.29 -23.35 10.74
C VAL A 846 46.50 -24.63 11.55
N ASN A 847 46.03 -25.78 11.06
CA ASN A 847 46.17 -27.07 11.75
C ASN A 847 47.64 -27.51 11.92
N GLU A 848 48.52 -27.17 10.97
CA GLU A 848 49.96 -27.42 11.02
C GLU A 848 50.67 -26.54 12.07
N ILE A 849 50.27 -25.27 12.18
CA ILE A 849 50.77 -24.35 13.22
C ILE A 849 50.26 -24.77 14.61
N GLU A 850 48.98 -25.15 14.75
CA GLU A 850 48.45 -25.69 16.02
C GLU A 850 49.13 -27.01 16.42
N SER A 851 49.43 -27.89 15.46
CA SER A 851 50.19 -29.11 15.70
C SER A 851 51.61 -28.80 16.17
N SER A 852 52.27 -27.81 15.57
CA SER A 852 53.59 -27.33 15.95
C SER A 852 53.60 -26.71 17.35
N LEU A 853 52.57 -25.93 17.71
CA LEU A 853 52.35 -25.41 19.07
C LEU A 853 52.15 -26.54 20.09
N LEU A 854 51.42 -27.60 19.73
CA LEU A 854 51.21 -28.79 20.56
C LEU A 854 52.50 -29.61 20.73
N ASP A 855 53.35 -29.71 19.71
CA ASP A 855 54.66 -30.36 19.81
C ASP A 855 55.64 -29.52 20.66
N HIS A 856 55.71 -28.20 20.47
CA HIS A 856 56.42 -27.28 21.37
C HIS A 856 55.97 -27.47 22.82
N LEU A 857 54.67 -27.58 23.07
CA LEU A 857 54.13 -27.85 24.41
C LEU A 857 54.56 -29.22 24.98
N LYS A 858 54.76 -30.25 24.14
CA LYS A 858 55.36 -31.53 24.57
C LYS A 858 56.85 -31.36 24.91
N GLU A 859 57.58 -30.50 24.22
CA GLU A 859 58.98 -30.18 24.52
C GLU A 859 59.11 -29.35 25.81
N GLN A 860 58.26 -28.34 26.00
CA GLN A 860 58.16 -27.56 27.23
C GLN A 860 57.88 -28.44 28.47
N ARG A 861 56.96 -29.40 28.35
CA ARG A 861 56.67 -30.39 29.40
C ARG A 861 57.87 -31.28 29.74
N LYS A 862 58.71 -31.65 28.75
CA LYS A 862 59.97 -32.38 28.98
C LYS A 862 61.02 -31.49 29.65
N LEU A 863 61.21 -30.27 29.16
CA LEU A 863 62.26 -29.33 29.57
C LEU A 863 62.04 -28.82 31.00
N LEU A 864 60.79 -28.50 31.36
CA LEU A 864 60.39 -28.04 32.69
C LEU A 864 59.97 -29.20 33.62
N GLY A 865 60.06 -30.45 33.16
CA GLY A 865 59.89 -31.66 33.98
C GLY A 865 58.50 -31.91 34.56
N SER A 866 57.44 -31.29 34.01
CA SER A 866 56.07 -31.40 34.54
C SER A 866 55.01 -31.60 33.46
N THR A 867 54.05 -32.48 33.73
CA THR A 867 52.88 -32.73 32.89
C THR A 867 51.75 -31.71 33.09
N SER A 868 51.77 -30.92 34.17
CA SER A 868 50.70 -29.97 34.51
C SER A 868 50.72 -28.66 33.71
N ILE A 869 51.76 -28.44 32.90
CA ILE A 869 51.92 -27.24 32.06
C ILE A 869 50.93 -27.30 30.89
N SER A 870 50.23 -26.19 30.62
CA SER A 870 49.19 -26.08 29.58
C SER A 870 49.25 -24.72 28.86
N TYR A 871 48.49 -24.57 27.77
CA TYR A 871 48.19 -23.27 27.18
C TYR A 871 46.87 -22.71 27.72
N VAL A 872 46.82 -21.41 27.99
CA VAL A 872 45.64 -20.69 28.52
C VAL A 872 45.42 -19.37 27.78
N GLY A 873 44.17 -18.89 27.66
CA GLY A 873 43.81 -17.64 26.99
C GLY A 873 43.40 -16.51 27.95
N ILE A 874 44.30 -15.55 28.16
CA ILE A 874 44.19 -14.22 28.81
C ILE A 874 43.43 -13.15 28.03
N GLY A 875 42.19 -13.39 27.60
CA GLY A 875 41.35 -12.36 26.98
C GLY A 875 41.77 -12.01 25.55
N LYS A 876 42.77 -11.12 25.38
CA LYS A 876 43.44 -10.89 24.08
C LYS A 876 44.73 -11.70 23.91
N ASP A 877 45.37 -12.12 24.99
CA ASP A 877 46.60 -12.93 24.94
C ASP A 877 46.24 -14.42 24.90
N THR A 878 46.34 -15.06 23.72
CA THR A 878 46.16 -16.50 23.54
C THR A 878 47.47 -17.28 23.70
N TYR A 879 47.37 -18.61 23.82
CA TYR A 879 48.50 -19.55 23.91
C TYR A 879 49.57 -19.20 24.97
N LEU A 880 49.15 -18.68 26.12
CA LEU A 880 50.05 -18.41 27.26
C LEU A 880 50.47 -19.73 27.92
N LEU A 881 51.77 -19.94 28.10
CA LEU A 881 52.31 -21.11 28.78
C LEU A 881 52.09 -20.96 30.30
N GLU A 882 51.15 -21.71 30.87
CA GLU A 882 50.83 -21.69 32.29
C GLU A 882 51.74 -22.68 33.05
N VAL A 883 52.64 -22.16 33.89
CA VAL A 883 53.64 -22.92 34.63
C VAL A 883 53.36 -22.81 36.14
N PRO A 884 53.34 -23.93 36.91
CA PRO A 884 53.19 -23.88 38.36
C PRO A 884 54.23 -22.98 39.03
N GLU A 885 53.81 -22.18 40.00
CA GLU A 885 54.65 -21.19 40.69
C GLU A 885 55.88 -21.83 41.36
N ASN A 886 55.74 -23.07 41.84
CA ASN A 886 56.83 -23.91 42.36
C ASN A 886 57.99 -24.16 41.37
N LEU A 887 57.75 -24.04 40.07
CA LEU A 887 58.75 -24.25 39.00
C LEU A 887 59.29 -22.93 38.43
N SER A 888 58.73 -21.78 38.85
CA SER A 888 59.08 -20.45 38.31
C SER A 888 60.55 -20.07 38.44
N GLN A 889 61.28 -20.67 39.38
CA GLN A 889 62.71 -20.42 39.62
C GLN A 889 63.63 -21.11 38.60
N ASN A 890 63.16 -22.12 37.86
CA ASN A 890 63.94 -22.89 36.89
C ASN A 890 63.67 -22.48 35.42
N ILE A 891 63.03 -21.34 35.20
CA ILE A 891 62.60 -20.90 33.86
C ILE A 891 63.76 -20.19 33.10
N PRO A 892 63.95 -20.47 31.79
CA PRO A 892 64.95 -19.78 30.97
C PRO A 892 64.74 -18.26 30.87
N ARG A 893 65.84 -17.51 30.66
CA ARG A 893 65.85 -16.03 30.72
C ARG A 893 65.12 -15.33 29.57
N ASP A 894 64.82 -16.06 28.51
CA ASP A 894 64.15 -15.64 27.29
C ASP A 894 62.61 -15.67 27.36
N TYR A 895 62.05 -16.09 28.51
CA TYR A 895 60.59 -16.25 28.70
C TYR A 895 59.99 -14.96 29.26
N GLU A 896 59.11 -14.31 28.49
CA GLU A 896 58.43 -13.08 28.92
C GLU A 896 57.24 -13.41 29.83
N ARG A 897 57.31 -13.01 31.11
CA ARG A 897 56.17 -13.11 32.04
C ARG A 897 55.07 -12.13 31.63
N ARG A 898 53.89 -12.65 31.29
CA ARG A 898 52.71 -11.84 30.90
C ARG A 898 51.73 -11.61 32.05
N SER A 899 51.50 -12.63 32.89
CA SER A 899 50.60 -12.53 34.05
C SER A 899 50.89 -13.62 35.08
N SER A 900 50.19 -13.59 36.20
CA SER A 900 50.22 -14.62 37.24
C SER A 900 48.85 -14.75 37.91
N LYS A 901 48.56 -15.96 38.39
CA LYS A 901 47.44 -16.32 39.27
C LYS A 901 48.04 -17.00 40.49
N LYS A 902 47.38 -16.95 41.65
CA LYS A 902 47.76 -17.68 42.88
C LYS A 902 48.11 -19.15 42.55
N GLY A 903 49.39 -19.54 42.63
CA GLY A 903 49.90 -20.88 42.30
C GLY A 903 50.40 -21.12 40.86
N PHE A 904 50.24 -20.18 39.92
CA PHE A 904 50.65 -20.32 38.51
C PHE A 904 51.13 -19.02 37.87
N VAL A 905 52.26 -19.05 37.16
CA VAL A 905 52.83 -17.90 36.43
C VAL A 905 52.82 -18.19 34.93
N ARG A 906 52.50 -17.18 34.11
CA ARG A 906 52.20 -17.34 32.68
C ARG A 906 53.19 -16.60 31.80
N TYR A 907 53.70 -17.30 30.78
CA TYR A 907 54.81 -16.84 29.94
C TYR A 907 54.53 -16.95 28.44
N TRP A 908 55.23 -16.14 27.66
CA TRP A 908 55.50 -16.37 26.24
C TRP A 908 56.98 -16.74 26.03
N THR A 909 57.25 -17.82 25.29
CA THR A 909 58.59 -18.11 24.75
C THR A 909 58.82 -17.33 23.44
N PRO A 910 60.07 -17.23 22.94
CA PRO A 910 60.33 -16.65 21.62
C PRO A 910 59.55 -17.35 20.49
N ASP A 911 59.44 -18.68 20.56
CA ASP A 911 58.78 -19.53 19.57
C ASP A 911 57.27 -19.33 19.57
N ILE A 912 56.65 -19.21 20.76
CA ILE A 912 55.23 -18.86 20.89
C ILE A 912 54.94 -17.51 20.20
N LYS A 913 55.86 -16.53 20.24
CA LYS A 913 55.69 -15.26 19.51
C LYS A 913 55.85 -15.37 18.00
N ILE A 914 56.53 -16.40 17.50
CA ILE A 914 56.64 -16.70 16.06
C ILE A 914 55.34 -17.39 15.62
N PHE A 915 54.99 -18.50 16.26
CA PHE A 915 53.76 -19.24 15.98
C PHE A 915 52.49 -18.39 16.15
N LEU A 916 52.41 -17.49 17.14
CA LEU A 916 51.27 -16.56 17.28
C LEU A 916 51.16 -15.58 16.10
N LYS A 917 52.27 -15.14 15.52
CA LYS A 917 52.24 -14.28 14.32
C LYS A 917 51.77 -15.07 13.11
N GLU A 918 52.36 -16.23 12.88
CA GLU A 918 52.03 -17.13 11.77
C GLU A 918 50.57 -17.59 11.85
N LEU A 919 50.10 -17.97 13.05
CA LEU A 919 48.70 -18.28 13.32
C LEU A 919 47.81 -17.07 13.04
N SER A 920 48.13 -15.88 13.56
CA SER A 920 47.31 -14.68 13.31
C SER A 920 47.23 -14.29 11.83
N HIS A 921 48.28 -14.59 11.04
CA HIS A 921 48.26 -14.43 9.59
C HIS A 921 47.35 -15.47 8.94
N ALA A 922 47.57 -16.76 9.20
CA ALA A 922 46.80 -17.86 8.62
C ALA A 922 45.31 -17.80 9.01
N GLU A 923 44.98 -17.39 10.23
CA GLU A 923 43.62 -17.12 10.68
C GLU A 923 43.00 -15.92 9.96
N SER A 924 43.75 -14.82 9.79
CA SER A 924 43.24 -13.65 9.05
C SER A 924 43.08 -13.91 7.56
N GLU A 925 43.91 -14.78 6.98
CA GLU A 925 43.83 -15.24 5.60
C GLU A 925 42.61 -16.15 5.41
N ARG A 926 42.44 -17.17 6.27
CA ARG A 926 41.25 -18.03 6.34
C ARG A 926 39.96 -17.23 6.51
N GLU A 927 39.95 -16.22 7.38
CA GLU A 927 38.83 -15.31 7.61
C GLU A 927 38.52 -14.43 6.39
N THR A 928 39.54 -14.06 5.60
CA THR A 928 39.38 -13.30 4.35
C THR A 928 38.81 -14.18 3.24
N LEU A 929 39.29 -15.42 3.12
CA LEU A 929 38.77 -16.42 2.18
C LEU A 929 37.31 -16.78 2.49
N LEU A 930 36.95 -17.02 3.76
CA LEU A 930 35.55 -17.25 4.16
C LEU A 930 34.61 -16.13 3.71
N LYS A 931 35.06 -14.87 3.77
CA LYS A 931 34.28 -13.71 3.31
C LYS A 931 34.14 -13.67 1.79
N SER A 932 35.17 -14.04 1.03
CA SER A 932 35.09 -14.12 -0.44
C SER A 932 34.26 -15.32 -0.91
N THR A 933 34.18 -16.42 -0.15
CA THR A 933 33.41 -17.61 -0.53
C THR A 933 31.90 -17.35 -0.56
N PHE A 934 31.34 -16.53 0.34
CA PHE A 934 29.93 -16.14 0.23
C PHE A 934 29.65 -15.28 -1.03
N GLN A 935 30.54 -14.33 -1.33
CA GLN A 935 30.46 -13.52 -2.56
C GLN A 935 30.49 -14.38 -3.82
N ARG A 936 31.44 -15.34 -3.91
CA ARG A 936 31.55 -16.29 -5.03
C ARG A 936 30.30 -17.15 -5.20
N MET A 937 29.63 -17.53 -4.11
CA MET A 937 28.35 -18.26 -4.15
C MET A 937 27.19 -17.38 -4.66
N ILE A 938 27.12 -16.10 -4.26
CA ILE A 938 26.14 -15.15 -4.81
C ILE A 938 26.37 -14.92 -6.31
N GLU A 939 27.61 -14.78 -6.74
CA GLU A 939 27.97 -14.57 -8.15
C GLU A 939 27.48 -15.72 -9.03
N ARG A 940 27.78 -16.97 -8.65
CA ARG A 940 27.27 -18.17 -9.35
C ARG A 940 25.75 -18.32 -9.29
N PHE A 941 25.11 -17.85 -8.21
CA PHE A 941 23.66 -17.80 -8.14
C PHE A 941 23.06 -16.77 -9.11
N CYS A 942 23.77 -15.66 -9.36
CA CYS A 942 23.37 -14.62 -10.31
C CYS A 942 23.51 -15.05 -11.78
N GLU A 943 24.43 -15.97 -12.12
CA GLU A 943 24.54 -16.54 -13.47
C GLU A 943 23.21 -17.18 -13.93
N HIS A 944 22.52 -17.85 -13.00
CA HIS A 944 21.31 -18.65 -13.26
C HIS A 944 19.99 -17.85 -13.06
N HIS A 945 20.07 -16.51 -12.95
CA HIS A 945 18.94 -15.64 -12.60
C HIS A 945 17.73 -15.73 -13.54
N THR A 946 17.93 -16.03 -14.82
CA THR A 946 16.85 -16.21 -15.80
C THR A 946 15.98 -17.42 -15.46
N GLN A 947 16.59 -18.54 -15.07
CA GLN A 947 15.90 -19.75 -14.63
C GLN A 947 15.15 -19.50 -13.32
N TRP A 948 15.74 -18.79 -12.35
CA TRP A 948 15.05 -18.42 -11.11
C TRP A 948 13.79 -17.59 -11.36
N LYS A 949 13.86 -16.60 -12.27
CA LYS A 949 12.68 -15.82 -12.68
C LYS A 949 11.64 -16.65 -13.44
N GLN A 950 12.06 -17.54 -14.34
CA GLN A 950 11.15 -18.45 -15.05
C GLN A 950 10.39 -19.37 -14.08
N LEU A 951 11.07 -19.91 -13.07
CA LEU A 951 10.43 -20.75 -12.03
C LEU A 951 9.41 -19.95 -11.20
N VAL A 952 9.71 -18.70 -10.84
CA VAL A 952 8.73 -17.80 -10.20
C VAL A 952 7.54 -17.52 -11.12
N SER A 953 7.77 -17.21 -12.40
CA SER A 953 6.70 -16.94 -13.37
C SER A 953 5.77 -18.14 -13.56
N ALA A 954 6.32 -19.33 -13.80
CA ALA A 954 5.55 -20.56 -13.94
C ALA A 954 4.76 -20.90 -12.65
N THR A 955 5.36 -20.69 -11.47
CA THR A 955 4.68 -20.89 -10.18
C THR A 955 3.57 -19.85 -9.95
N ALA A 956 3.78 -18.60 -10.36
CA ALA A 956 2.77 -17.54 -10.31
C ALA A 956 1.56 -17.90 -11.16
N GLU A 957 1.80 -18.34 -12.40
CA GLU A 957 0.74 -18.73 -13.34
C GLU A 957 -0.04 -19.95 -12.84
N LEU A 958 0.65 -20.95 -12.27
CA LEU A 958 0.00 -22.09 -11.64
C LEU A 958 -0.85 -21.67 -10.43
N ASP A 959 -0.37 -20.82 -9.52
CA ASP A 959 -1.16 -20.33 -8.37
C ASP A 959 -2.39 -19.52 -8.82
N VAL A 960 -2.29 -18.74 -9.91
CA VAL A 960 -3.43 -18.02 -10.51
C VAL A 960 -4.43 -18.96 -11.19
N LEU A 961 -3.99 -19.94 -11.97
CA LEU A 961 -4.88 -20.94 -12.60
C LEU A 961 -5.59 -21.78 -11.53
N ILE A 962 -4.88 -22.17 -10.48
CA ILE A 962 -5.40 -22.86 -9.31
C ILE A 962 -6.38 -21.98 -8.52
N ASN A 963 -6.08 -20.68 -8.39
CA ASN A 963 -6.98 -19.72 -7.79
C ASN A 963 -8.31 -19.62 -8.54
N LEU A 964 -8.28 -19.45 -9.87
CA LEU A 964 -9.49 -19.44 -10.70
C LEU A 964 -10.24 -20.78 -10.65
N ALA A 965 -9.52 -21.90 -10.47
CA ALA A 965 -10.14 -23.21 -10.32
C ALA A 965 -10.91 -23.38 -9.01
N ILE A 966 -10.47 -22.72 -7.93
CA ILE A 966 -11.09 -22.77 -6.59
C ILE A 966 -12.11 -21.63 -6.38
N ALA A 967 -11.96 -20.48 -7.07
CA ALA A 967 -12.83 -19.33 -6.92
C ALA A 967 -14.31 -19.61 -7.25
N SER A 968 -14.59 -20.61 -8.10
CA SER A 968 -15.96 -21.10 -8.37
C SER A 968 -16.72 -21.46 -7.10
N ASP A 969 -16.02 -22.03 -6.12
CA ASP A 969 -16.62 -22.64 -4.93
C ASP A 969 -17.02 -21.56 -3.90
N TYR A 970 -16.66 -20.29 -4.17
CA TYR A 970 -16.98 -19.12 -3.36
C TYR A 970 -18.15 -18.28 -3.91
N TYR A 971 -18.67 -18.62 -5.09
CA TYR A 971 -19.85 -17.97 -5.66
C TYR A 971 -21.15 -18.51 -5.04
N GLU A 972 -22.23 -17.71 -5.11
CA GLU A 972 -23.57 -18.12 -4.68
C GLU A 972 -24.39 -18.59 -5.89
N GLY A 973 -24.81 -19.86 -5.89
CA GLY A 973 -25.62 -20.47 -6.94
C GLY A 973 -24.84 -21.44 -7.84
N PRO A 974 -25.39 -21.81 -9.01
CA PRO A 974 -24.71 -22.67 -9.99
C PRO A 974 -23.55 -21.93 -10.67
N THR A 975 -22.56 -22.68 -11.13
CA THR A 975 -21.39 -22.16 -11.85
C THR A 975 -21.17 -22.93 -13.14
N CYS A 976 -20.77 -22.24 -14.21
CA CYS A 976 -20.47 -22.87 -15.50
C CYS A 976 -19.17 -22.33 -16.11
N ARG A 977 -18.53 -23.16 -16.93
CA ARG A 977 -17.46 -22.75 -17.85
C ARG A 977 -18.09 -22.01 -19.02
N PRO A 978 -17.79 -20.72 -19.26
CA PRO A 978 -18.45 -19.94 -20.30
C PRO A 978 -18.03 -20.36 -21.71
N SER A 979 -19.00 -20.49 -22.62
CA SER A 979 -18.78 -20.89 -24.01
C SER A 979 -18.53 -19.67 -24.91
N PHE A 980 -17.55 -19.78 -25.82
CA PHE A 980 -17.22 -18.71 -26.75
C PHE A 980 -17.64 -19.08 -28.18
N VAL A 981 -18.59 -18.29 -28.70
CA VAL A 981 -19.24 -18.45 -30.01
C VAL A 981 -18.63 -17.49 -31.02
N GLY A 982 -18.45 -17.97 -32.25
CA GLY A 982 -17.87 -17.22 -33.36
C GLY A 982 -16.34 -17.35 -33.46
N THR A 983 -15.86 -17.34 -34.70
CA THR A 983 -14.46 -17.06 -35.05
C THR A 983 -14.40 -15.60 -35.53
N LEU A 984 -13.23 -14.94 -35.47
CA LEU A 984 -13.08 -13.51 -35.83
C LEU A 984 -13.51 -13.11 -37.27
N CYS A 985 -13.86 -14.09 -38.12
CA CYS A 985 -14.13 -13.92 -39.55
C CYS A 985 -15.59 -14.21 -39.99
N THR A 986 -16.54 -14.47 -39.08
CA THR A 986 -17.95 -14.63 -39.47
C THR A 986 -18.71 -13.29 -39.43
N ASN A 987 -19.65 -13.09 -40.35
CA ASN A 987 -20.56 -11.94 -40.39
C ASN A 987 -21.77 -12.12 -39.46
N GLU A 988 -21.60 -12.88 -38.38
CA GLU A 988 -22.66 -13.20 -37.42
C GLU A 988 -22.84 -12.05 -36.42
N ALA A 989 -24.09 -11.77 -36.04
CA ALA A 989 -24.39 -10.71 -35.08
C ALA A 989 -23.86 -11.09 -33.69
N PRO A 990 -23.10 -10.19 -33.02
CA PRO A 990 -22.47 -10.50 -31.74
C PRO A 990 -23.52 -10.72 -30.64
N TYR A 991 -23.25 -11.68 -29.75
CA TYR A 991 -24.23 -12.30 -28.85
C TYR A 991 -23.68 -12.41 -27.43
N ILE A 992 -24.56 -12.31 -26.42
CA ILE A 992 -24.35 -12.66 -25.02
C ILE A 992 -25.64 -13.32 -24.51
N TYR A 993 -25.52 -14.47 -23.87
CA TYR A 993 -26.59 -15.20 -23.20
C TYR A 993 -26.13 -15.67 -21.83
N ALA A 994 -26.98 -15.50 -20.82
CA ALA A 994 -26.75 -16.01 -19.48
C ALA A 994 -28.06 -16.51 -18.86
N LYS A 995 -28.03 -17.74 -18.32
CA LYS A 995 -29.16 -18.34 -17.61
C LYS A 995 -28.90 -18.40 -16.11
N SER A 996 -29.85 -17.96 -15.30
CA SER A 996 -29.73 -17.85 -13.83
C SER A 996 -28.41 -17.18 -13.39
N LEU A 997 -28.03 -16.07 -14.01
CA LEU A 997 -26.80 -15.34 -13.69
C LEU A 997 -26.87 -14.82 -12.23
N GLY A 998 -25.84 -15.10 -11.44
CA GLY A 998 -25.57 -14.53 -10.12
C GLY A 998 -24.60 -13.35 -10.19
N HIS A 999 -24.41 -12.61 -9.10
CA HIS A 999 -23.46 -11.48 -9.04
C HIS A 999 -22.14 -11.90 -8.37
N PRO A 1000 -20.98 -11.89 -9.06
CA PRO A 1000 -19.74 -12.51 -8.57
C PRO A 1000 -19.25 -12.10 -7.18
N VAL A 1001 -19.58 -10.88 -6.73
CA VAL A 1001 -19.12 -10.30 -5.45
C VAL A 1001 -20.19 -10.33 -4.34
N LEU A 1002 -21.47 -10.50 -4.65
CA LEU A 1002 -22.55 -10.41 -3.65
C LEU A 1002 -22.87 -11.79 -3.09
N ARG A 1003 -23.01 -11.88 -1.76
CA ARG A 1003 -23.33 -13.11 -1.03
C ARG A 1003 -24.48 -12.89 -0.07
N SER A 1004 -25.27 -13.93 0.21
CA SER A 1004 -26.31 -13.94 1.25
C SER A 1004 -25.75 -13.47 2.59
N ASP A 1005 -24.54 -13.88 2.97
CA ASP A 1005 -23.84 -13.42 4.19
C ASP A 1005 -23.78 -11.89 4.32
N THR A 1006 -23.64 -11.17 3.20
CA THR A 1006 -23.60 -9.70 3.12
C THR A 1006 -24.97 -9.05 2.91
N LEU A 1007 -25.97 -9.81 2.48
CA LEU A 1007 -27.36 -9.37 2.23
C LEU A 1007 -28.30 -9.71 3.40
N GLY A 1008 -27.85 -10.51 4.37
CA GLY A 1008 -28.64 -10.97 5.51
C GLY A 1008 -29.35 -12.30 5.24
N LYS A 1009 -30.56 -12.50 5.76
CA LYS A 1009 -31.29 -13.78 5.62
C LYS A 1009 -31.93 -14.00 4.23
N SER A 1010 -31.65 -13.13 3.26
CA SER A 1010 -32.13 -13.20 1.88
C SER A 1010 -30.98 -13.57 0.93
N ALA A 1011 -31.17 -14.66 0.18
CA ALA A 1011 -30.28 -15.06 -0.91
C ALA A 1011 -30.32 -14.06 -2.07
N PHE A 1012 -29.26 -14.04 -2.89
CA PHE A 1012 -29.25 -13.25 -4.13
C PHE A 1012 -30.26 -13.80 -5.14
N VAL A 1013 -30.91 -12.92 -5.92
CA VAL A 1013 -31.90 -13.33 -6.94
C VAL A 1013 -31.22 -13.40 -8.31
N PRO A 1014 -31.05 -14.60 -8.90
CA PRO A 1014 -30.42 -14.73 -10.21
C PRO A 1014 -31.34 -14.29 -11.36
N ASN A 1015 -30.73 -13.90 -12.49
CA ASN A 1015 -31.42 -13.30 -13.63
C ASN A 1015 -31.02 -13.95 -14.97
N ASP A 1016 -32.01 -14.14 -15.86
CA ASP A 1016 -31.78 -14.57 -17.25
C ASP A 1016 -31.56 -13.33 -18.14
N ILE A 1017 -30.58 -13.36 -19.04
CA ILE A 1017 -30.14 -12.20 -19.83
C ILE A 1017 -29.78 -12.64 -21.25
N THR A 1018 -30.27 -11.92 -22.26
CA THR A 1018 -30.02 -12.19 -23.69
C THR A 1018 -29.81 -10.88 -24.45
N ILE A 1019 -28.68 -10.74 -25.16
CA ILE A 1019 -28.28 -9.51 -25.86
C ILE A 1019 -27.63 -9.87 -27.20
N GLY A 1020 -28.22 -9.41 -28.31
CA GLY A 1020 -27.72 -9.65 -29.67
C GLY A 1020 -27.89 -11.08 -30.16
N GLY A 1021 -27.29 -11.40 -31.31
CA GLY A 1021 -27.59 -12.59 -32.12
C GLY A 1021 -28.51 -12.27 -33.32
N PRO A 1022 -28.77 -13.24 -34.22
CA PRO A 1022 -29.41 -12.99 -35.51
C PRO A 1022 -30.89 -12.59 -35.41
N ASP A 1023 -31.64 -13.19 -34.48
CA ASP A 1023 -33.08 -12.98 -34.29
C ASP A 1023 -33.40 -12.26 -32.95
N GLN A 1024 -32.44 -11.50 -32.40
CA GLN A 1024 -32.51 -10.95 -31.04
C GLN A 1024 -31.96 -9.52 -30.97
N ALA A 1025 -32.57 -8.71 -30.10
CA ALA A 1025 -32.22 -7.30 -29.92
C ALA A 1025 -30.79 -7.11 -29.40
N SER A 1026 -30.00 -6.25 -30.06
CA SER A 1026 -28.62 -5.94 -29.64
C SER A 1026 -28.53 -5.07 -28.38
N PHE A 1027 -29.64 -4.46 -27.96
CA PHE A 1027 -29.67 -3.56 -26.81
C PHE A 1027 -30.86 -3.85 -25.89
N ILE A 1028 -30.63 -3.84 -24.57
CA ILE A 1028 -31.69 -3.87 -23.55
C ILE A 1028 -31.94 -2.44 -23.04
N LEU A 1029 -33.19 -1.98 -23.11
CA LEU A 1029 -33.64 -0.75 -22.46
C LEU A 1029 -34.34 -1.11 -21.14
N LEU A 1030 -33.65 -0.87 -20.02
CA LEU A 1030 -34.03 -1.32 -18.68
C LEU A 1030 -34.74 -0.23 -17.89
N THR A 1031 -36.01 -0.46 -17.56
CA THR A 1031 -36.86 0.47 -16.79
C THR A 1031 -37.12 -0.02 -15.36
N GLY A 1032 -37.46 0.88 -14.44
CA GLY A 1032 -37.90 0.50 -13.09
C GLY A 1032 -37.43 1.44 -11.97
N PRO A 1033 -37.80 1.16 -10.71
CA PRO A 1033 -37.41 1.97 -9.56
C PRO A 1033 -35.92 1.78 -9.20
N ASN A 1034 -35.30 2.78 -8.57
CA ASN A 1034 -33.86 2.75 -8.28
C ASN A 1034 -33.48 1.65 -7.27
N MET A 1035 -34.36 1.35 -6.31
CA MET A 1035 -34.19 0.22 -5.39
C MET A 1035 -34.58 -1.14 -5.99
N GLY A 1036 -34.91 -1.21 -7.29
CA GLY A 1036 -35.20 -2.46 -8.00
C GLY A 1036 -33.97 -3.26 -8.44
N GLY A 1037 -32.76 -2.76 -8.24
CA GLY A 1037 -31.50 -3.46 -8.58
C GLY A 1037 -30.93 -3.19 -9.99
N LYS A 1038 -31.35 -2.09 -10.65
CA LYS A 1038 -30.96 -1.78 -12.05
C LYS A 1038 -29.43 -1.73 -12.23
N SER A 1039 -28.75 -0.87 -11.49
CA SER A 1039 -27.29 -0.69 -11.54
C SER A 1039 -26.53 -1.97 -11.16
N THR A 1040 -27.09 -2.76 -10.23
CA THR A 1040 -26.56 -4.08 -9.85
C THR A 1040 -26.58 -5.05 -11.03
N LEU A 1041 -27.67 -5.09 -11.81
CA LEU A 1041 -27.78 -5.94 -13.01
C LEU A 1041 -26.81 -5.50 -14.12
N LEU A 1042 -26.67 -4.18 -14.36
CA LEU A 1042 -25.70 -3.67 -15.35
C LEU A 1042 -24.26 -4.06 -14.97
N ARG A 1043 -23.89 -3.88 -13.69
CA ARG A 1043 -22.57 -4.27 -13.16
C ARG A 1043 -22.37 -5.79 -13.24
N GLN A 1044 -23.39 -6.56 -12.88
CA GLN A 1044 -23.38 -8.02 -12.92
C GLN A 1044 -23.00 -8.57 -14.30
N VAL A 1045 -23.59 -8.05 -15.38
CA VAL A 1045 -23.24 -8.46 -16.75
C VAL A 1045 -21.79 -8.14 -17.08
N CYS A 1046 -21.34 -6.93 -16.75
CA CYS A 1046 -19.96 -6.49 -17.03
C CYS A 1046 -18.92 -7.35 -16.29
N LEU A 1047 -19.15 -7.63 -15.00
CA LEU A 1047 -18.26 -8.50 -14.21
C LEU A 1047 -18.25 -9.95 -14.72
N ALA A 1048 -19.39 -10.48 -15.19
CA ALA A 1048 -19.47 -11.83 -15.75
C ALA A 1048 -18.70 -11.97 -17.07
N VAL A 1049 -18.78 -10.97 -17.95
CA VAL A 1049 -17.98 -10.93 -19.20
C VAL A 1049 -16.48 -10.85 -18.90
N ILE A 1050 -16.08 -10.03 -17.93
CA ILE A 1050 -14.67 -9.92 -17.49
C ILE A 1050 -14.17 -11.29 -16.98
N LEU A 1051 -14.92 -11.98 -16.12
CA LEU A 1051 -14.57 -13.34 -15.66
C LEU A 1051 -14.40 -14.32 -16.83
N ALA A 1052 -15.33 -14.33 -17.78
CA ALA A 1052 -15.27 -15.21 -18.94
C ALA A 1052 -14.02 -14.98 -19.78
N GLN A 1053 -13.64 -13.71 -20.01
CA GLN A 1053 -12.45 -13.33 -20.79
C GLN A 1053 -11.13 -13.38 -20.02
N VAL A 1054 -11.15 -13.42 -18.68
CA VAL A 1054 -9.98 -13.84 -17.88
C VAL A 1054 -9.68 -15.33 -18.08
N GLY A 1055 -10.70 -16.14 -18.39
CA GLY A 1055 -10.64 -17.59 -18.49
C GLY A 1055 -11.20 -18.33 -17.27
N ALA A 1056 -11.99 -17.65 -16.43
CA ALA A 1056 -12.60 -18.19 -15.23
C ALA A 1056 -14.01 -18.76 -15.48
N ASP A 1057 -14.51 -19.56 -14.53
CA ASP A 1057 -15.92 -19.94 -14.48
C ASP A 1057 -16.79 -18.76 -13.98
N VAL A 1058 -18.05 -18.74 -14.42
CA VAL A 1058 -19.02 -17.67 -14.16
C VAL A 1058 -20.17 -18.22 -13.29
N PRO A 1059 -20.72 -17.44 -12.33
CA PRO A 1059 -21.90 -17.81 -11.56
C PRO A 1059 -23.17 -17.78 -12.42
N SER A 1060 -23.46 -18.87 -13.13
CA SER A 1060 -24.60 -19.05 -14.04
C SER A 1060 -24.80 -20.53 -14.31
N GLU A 1061 -26.02 -20.95 -14.71
CA GLU A 1061 -26.27 -22.30 -15.21
C GLU A 1061 -25.65 -22.54 -16.59
N SER A 1062 -25.70 -21.53 -17.46
CA SER A 1062 -25.09 -21.55 -18.79
C SER A 1062 -24.84 -20.11 -19.26
N PHE A 1063 -23.61 -19.86 -19.71
CA PHE A 1063 -23.14 -18.55 -20.16
C PHE A 1063 -22.45 -18.70 -21.51
N GLU A 1064 -22.91 -17.94 -22.50
CA GLU A 1064 -22.42 -17.97 -23.88
C GLU A 1064 -22.15 -16.53 -24.35
N LEU A 1065 -21.03 -16.29 -25.03
CA LEU A 1065 -20.74 -14.98 -25.63
C LEU A 1065 -19.86 -15.05 -26.87
N SER A 1066 -19.98 -14.05 -27.73
CA SER A 1066 -18.88 -13.68 -28.63
C SER A 1066 -17.93 -12.70 -27.92
N PRO A 1067 -16.62 -12.65 -28.23
CA PRO A 1067 -15.65 -11.79 -27.53
C PRO A 1067 -16.04 -10.31 -27.48
N VAL A 1068 -15.75 -9.65 -26.37
CA VAL A 1068 -15.88 -8.19 -26.19
C VAL A 1068 -14.50 -7.55 -26.25
N ASP A 1069 -14.34 -6.53 -27.09
CA ASP A 1069 -13.07 -5.80 -27.27
C ASP A 1069 -12.87 -4.70 -26.22
N ARG A 1070 -13.94 -3.99 -25.85
CA ARG A 1070 -13.97 -2.95 -24.81
C ARG A 1070 -15.29 -2.97 -24.05
N ILE A 1071 -15.22 -2.82 -22.73
CA ILE A 1071 -16.38 -2.49 -21.89
C ILE A 1071 -16.37 -0.98 -21.64
N PHE A 1072 -17.54 -0.36 -21.79
CA PHE A 1072 -17.79 1.04 -21.46
C PHE A 1072 -18.88 1.15 -20.38
N VAL A 1073 -18.64 1.91 -19.31
CA VAL A 1073 -19.52 1.93 -18.14
C VAL A 1073 -19.80 3.34 -17.63
N ARG A 1074 -21.01 3.82 -17.86
CA ARG A 1074 -21.55 5.03 -17.22
C ARG A 1074 -22.45 4.66 -16.05
N MET A 1075 -21.91 4.60 -14.84
CA MET A 1075 -22.69 4.37 -13.61
C MET A 1075 -22.48 5.51 -12.61
N GLY A 1076 -23.50 5.78 -11.78
CA GLY A 1076 -23.42 6.69 -10.64
C GLY A 1076 -23.20 8.18 -10.95
N ALA A 1077 -23.46 9.02 -9.94
CA ALA A 1077 -23.16 10.45 -9.95
C ALA A 1077 -21.96 10.73 -9.04
N ARG A 1078 -20.92 11.36 -9.62
CA ARG A 1078 -19.75 11.89 -8.91
C ARG A 1078 -19.46 13.27 -9.48
N ASP A 1079 -19.39 14.26 -8.59
CA ASP A 1079 -19.36 15.67 -8.99
C ASP A 1079 -17.91 16.18 -8.97
N ASN A 1080 -17.36 16.54 -10.14
CA ASN A 1080 -15.98 16.99 -10.25
C ASN A 1080 -15.80 18.50 -9.91
N ILE A 1081 -16.37 18.92 -8.76
CA ILE A 1081 -16.48 20.32 -8.32
C ILE A 1081 -15.10 21.00 -8.28
N MET A 1082 -14.06 20.28 -7.83
CA MET A 1082 -12.68 20.79 -7.75
C MET A 1082 -12.08 21.14 -9.12
N ALA A 1083 -12.54 20.52 -10.20
CA ALA A 1083 -12.08 20.81 -11.57
C ALA A 1083 -12.95 21.88 -12.27
N GLY A 1084 -13.96 22.45 -11.60
CA GLY A 1084 -14.92 23.37 -12.21
C GLY A 1084 -15.86 22.75 -13.25
N GLN A 1085 -15.80 21.43 -13.45
CA GLN A 1085 -16.63 20.71 -14.42
C GLN A 1085 -18.02 20.42 -13.84
N SER A 1086 -19.07 20.73 -14.61
CA SER A 1086 -20.43 20.32 -14.28
C SER A 1086 -20.57 18.80 -14.33
N THR A 1087 -21.38 18.25 -13.43
CA THR A 1087 -21.70 16.81 -13.36
C THR A 1087 -22.20 16.27 -14.71
N PHE A 1088 -23.00 17.08 -15.40
CA PHE A 1088 -23.53 16.81 -16.73
C PHE A 1088 -22.47 16.91 -17.84
N LEU A 1089 -21.47 17.79 -17.69
CA LEU A 1089 -20.41 17.93 -18.69
C LEU A 1089 -19.50 16.70 -18.69
N THR A 1090 -19.12 16.22 -17.51
CA THR A 1090 -18.36 14.95 -17.37
C THR A 1090 -19.17 13.76 -17.86
N GLU A 1091 -20.48 13.71 -17.57
CA GLU A 1091 -21.40 12.68 -18.06
C GLU A 1091 -21.51 12.67 -19.60
N LEU A 1092 -21.50 13.85 -20.25
CA LEU A 1092 -21.49 13.96 -21.71
C LEU A 1092 -20.12 13.66 -22.33
N SER A 1093 -18.99 14.03 -21.70
CA SER A 1093 -17.66 13.74 -22.27
C SER A 1093 -17.34 12.25 -22.18
N GLU A 1094 -17.65 11.60 -21.06
CA GLU A 1094 -17.64 10.14 -20.92
C GLU A 1094 -18.47 9.49 -22.05
N THR A 1095 -19.68 10.01 -22.32
CA THR A 1095 -20.56 9.49 -23.39
C THR A 1095 -20.02 9.78 -24.81
N ALA A 1096 -19.36 10.92 -25.04
CA ALA A 1096 -18.75 11.24 -26.33
C ALA A 1096 -17.58 10.31 -26.67
N THR A 1097 -16.71 10.05 -25.69
CA THR A 1097 -15.58 9.10 -25.81
C THR A 1097 -16.06 7.66 -25.99
N MET A 1098 -17.21 7.31 -25.40
CA MET A 1098 -17.89 6.03 -25.70
C MET A 1098 -18.36 5.96 -27.15
N LEU A 1099 -19.02 6.99 -27.67
CA LEU A 1099 -19.56 7.01 -29.03
C LEU A 1099 -18.46 7.01 -30.12
N SER A 1100 -17.33 7.68 -29.88
CA SER A 1100 -16.20 7.70 -30.82
C SER A 1100 -15.37 6.41 -30.81
N SER A 1101 -15.30 5.71 -29.66
CA SER A 1101 -14.43 4.54 -29.47
C SER A 1101 -15.12 3.19 -29.58
N ALA A 1102 -16.46 3.13 -29.53
CA ALA A 1102 -17.19 1.85 -29.51
C ALA A 1102 -17.21 1.16 -30.88
N THR A 1103 -17.09 -0.16 -30.87
CA THR A 1103 -17.22 -1.01 -32.07
C THR A 1103 -18.44 -1.92 -31.95
N ARG A 1104 -18.81 -2.62 -33.03
CA ARG A 1104 -19.82 -3.70 -33.01
C ARG A 1104 -19.55 -4.76 -31.93
N ASN A 1105 -18.28 -4.99 -31.58
CA ASN A 1105 -17.87 -5.99 -30.59
C ASN A 1105 -17.93 -5.45 -29.15
N SER A 1106 -18.06 -4.15 -28.94
CA SER A 1106 -18.02 -3.55 -27.60
C SER A 1106 -19.29 -3.83 -26.80
N LEU A 1107 -19.18 -3.72 -25.47
CA LEU A 1107 -20.29 -3.81 -24.53
C LEU A 1107 -20.47 -2.48 -23.80
N VAL A 1108 -21.66 -1.89 -23.93
CA VAL A 1108 -22.02 -0.58 -23.37
C VAL A 1108 -23.02 -0.74 -22.21
N ALA A 1109 -22.69 -0.17 -21.05
CA ALA A 1109 -23.58 -0.08 -19.89
C ALA A 1109 -23.82 1.40 -19.52
N LEU A 1110 -25.04 1.90 -19.76
CA LEU A 1110 -25.48 3.27 -19.45
C LEU A 1110 -26.51 3.25 -18.31
N ASP A 1111 -26.27 4.00 -17.23
CA ASP A 1111 -27.19 4.10 -16.08
C ASP A 1111 -27.62 5.57 -15.85
N GLU A 1112 -28.88 5.87 -16.14
CA GLU A 1112 -29.54 7.16 -15.91
C GLU A 1112 -28.89 8.36 -16.63
N LEU A 1113 -28.40 8.15 -17.85
CA LEU A 1113 -27.93 9.22 -18.76
C LEU A 1113 -28.99 10.30 -18.99
N GLY A 1114 -28.58 11.57 -18.91
CA GLY A 1114 -29.44 12.75 -19.04
C GLY A 1114 -29.90 13.34 -17.69
N ARG A 1115 -29.56 12.71 -16.57
CA ARG A 1115 -29.99 13.13 -15.21
C ARG A 1115 -29.50 14.53 -14.80
N GLY A 1116 -28.41 15.02 -15.38
CA GLY A 1116 -27.77 16.29 -15.01
C GLY A 1116 -28.34 17.54 -15.68
N THR A 1117 -29.39 17.40 -16.50
CA THR A 1117 -29.96 18.49 -17.30
C THR A 1117 -31.51 18.52 -17.21
N SER A 1118 -32.17 19.35 -18.03
CA SER A 1118 -33.64 19.39 -18.11
C SER A 1118 -34.21 18.05 -18.62
N THR A 1119 -35.46 17.75 -18.26
CA THR A 1119 -36.10 16.48 -18.67
C THR A 1119 -36.33 16.37 -20.17
N SER A 1120 -36.47 17.48 -20.89
CA SER A 1120 -36.58 17.47 -22.36
C SER A 1120 -35.23 17.16 -23.02
N ASP A 1121 -34.17 17.84 -22.57
CA ASP A 1121 -32.86 17.76 -23.21
C ASP A 1121 -32.20 16.42 -22.88
N GLY A 1122 -32.34 15.97 -21.63
CA GLY A 1122 -31.88 14.66 -21.18
C GLY A 1122 -32.58 13.51 -21.91
N GLN A 1123 -33.90 13.60 -22.18
CA GLN A 1123 -34.58 12.62 -23.03
C GLN A 1123 -34.07 12.68 -24.48
N ALA A 1124 -33.98 13.86 -25.09
CA ALA A 1124 -33.57 13.99 -26.49
C ALA A 1124 -32.14 13.47 -26.74
N ILE A 1125 -31.23 13.71 -25.80
CA ILE A 1125 -29.87 13.17 -25.80
C ILE A 1125 -29.91 11.65 -25.61
N ALA A 1126 -30.65 11.14 -24.61
CA ALA A 1126 -30.81 9.69 -24.39
C ALA A 1126 -31.37 8.95 -25.61
N GLU A 1127 -32.37 9.53 -26.30
CA GLU A 1127 -33.00 9.01 -27.51
C GLU A 1127 -32.00 8.94 -28.67
N SER A 1128 -31.22 10.01 -28.88
CA SER A 1128 -30.22 10.12 -29.94
C SER A 1128 -29.00 9.22 -29.71
N VAL A 1129 -28.54 9.11 -28.45
CA VAL A 1129 -27.41 8.23 -28.06
C VAL A 1129 -27.79 6.76 -28.22
N LEU A 1130 -29.01 6.37 -27.79
CA LEU A 1130 -29.53 5.02 -28.01
C LEU A 1130 -29.64 4.71 -29.51
N GLU A 1131 -30.19 5.64 -30.31
CA GLU A 1131 -30.31 5.44 -31.75
C GLU A 1131 -28.95 5.21 -32.42
N HIS A 1132 -27.94 6.02 -32.10
CA HIS A 1132 -26.61 5.90 -32.67
C HIS A 1132 -25.94 4.56 -32.32
N LEU A 1133 -26.00 4.14 -31.05
CA LEU A 1133 -25.45 2.86 -30.61
C LEU A 1133 -26.14 1.65 -31.27
N VAL A 1134 -27.46 1.71 -31.47
CA VAL A 1134 -28.27 0.63 -32.03
C VAL A 1134 -28.21 0.55 -33.56
N ARG A 1135 -28.16 1.70 -34.25
CA ARG A 1135 -28.26 1.77 -35.71
C ARG A 1135 -26.91 1.97 -36.39
N SER A 1136 -26.04 2.83 -35.87
CA SER A 1136 -24.73 3.15 -36.45
C SER A 1136 -23.64 2.20 -35.95
N VAL A 1137 -23.42 2.09 -34.63
CA VAL A 1137 -22.34 1.25 -34.06
C VAL A 1137 -22.72 -0.24 -34.05
N GLN A 1138 -23.99 -0.54 -33.79
CA GLN A 1138 -24.55 -1.90 -33.69
C GLN A 1138 -23.83 -2.75 -32.61
N CYS A 1139 -23.40 -2.10 -31.53
CA CYS A 1139 -22.78 -2.75 -30.39
C CYS A 1139 -23.81 -3.46 -29.49
N ARG A 1140 -23.32 -4.22 -28.51
CA ARG A 1140 -24.13 -4.83 -27.46
C ARG A 1140 -24.29 -3.85 -26.30
N GLY A 1141 -25.43 -3.82 -25.62
CA GLY A 1141 -25.54 -2.99 -24.43
C GLY A 1141 -26.80 -3.10 -23.58
N LEU A 1142 -26.73 -2.44 -22.43
CA LEU A 1142 -27.83 -2.20 -21.50
C LEU A 1142 -27.88 -0.69 -21.20
N PHE A 1143 -29.03 -0.07 -21.41
CA PHE A 1143 -29.28 1.32 -21.01
C PHE A 1143 -30.43 1.32 -20.00
N SER A 1144 -30.16 1.73 -18.77
CA SER A 1144 -31.21 1.96 -17.77
C SER A 1144 -31.66 3.42 -17.76
N THR A 1145 -32.98 3.62 -17.80
CA THR A 1145 -33.57 4.96 -17.95
C THR A 1145 -34.85 5.15 -17.13
N HIS A 1146 -35.14 6.41 -16.79
CA HIS A 1146 -36.41 6.87 -16.25
C HIS A 1146 -37.33 7.50 -17.30
N TYR A 1147 -36.84 7.73 -18.51
CA TYR A 1147 -37.64 8.29 -19.59
C TYR A 1147 -38.60 7.22 -20.13
N HIS A 1148 -39.74 7.04 -19.44
CA HIS A 1148 -40.77 6.08 -19.83
C HIS A 1148 -41.27 6.31 -21.27
N ARG A 1149 -41.20 7.55 -21.77
CA ARG A 1149 -41.47 7.88 -23.17
C ARG A 1149 -40.53 7.16 -24.15
N LEU A 1150 -39.23 7.07 -23.85
CA LEU A 1150 -38.24 6.34 -24.66
C LEU A 1150 -38.60 4.85 -24.75
N ALA A 1151 -39.10 4.26 -23.66
CA ALA A 1151 -39.60 2.88 -23.65
C ALA A 1151 -40.93 2.69 -24.42
N ILE A 1152 -41.72 3.75 -24.64
CA ILE A 1152 -42.90 3.71 -25.52
C ILE A 1152 -42.49 3.81 -26.99
N ASP A 1153 -41.56 4.73 -27.33
CA ASP A 1153 -41.16 4.95 -28.72
C ASP A 1153 -40.39 3.75 -29.32
N TYR A 1154 -39.60 3.05 -28.50
CA TYR A 1154 -38.90 1.82 -28.91
C TYR A 1154 -39.71 0.52 -28.78
N LEU A 1155 -41.00 0.57 -28.38
CA LEU A 1155 -41.88 -0.60 -28.17
C LEU A 1155 -42.08 -1.51 -29.40
N LYS A 1156 -41.70 -1.05 -30.60
CA LYS A 1156 -41.81 -1.79 -31.86
C LYS A 1156 -40.48 -1.97 -32.60
N ASP A 1157 -39.35 -1.51 -32.07
CA ASP A 1157 -38.05 -1.65 -32.75
C ASP A 1157 -37.46 -3.04 -32.46
N PRO A 1158 -37.27 -3.91 -33.47
CA PRO A 1158 -36.77 -5.27 -33.24
C PRO A 1158 -35.32 -5.31 -32.73
N LYS A 1159 -34.56 -4.21 -32.81
CA LYS A 1159 -33.19 -4.14 -32.28
C LYS A 1159 -33.12 -3.79 -30.79
N VAL A 1160 -34.23 -3.40 -30.14
CA VAL A 1160 -34.25 -2.98 -28.73
C VAL A 1160 -35.23 -3.82 -27.91
N CYS A 1161 -34.69 -4.58 -26.95
CA CYS A 1161 -35.49 -5.34 -25.99
C CYS A 1161 -35.88 -4.43 -24.82
N LEU A 1162 -37.18 -4.22 -24.61
CA LEU A 1162 -37.69 -3.58 -23.41
C LEU A 1162 -37.68 -4.58 -22.25
N ALA A 1163 -37.10 -4.18 -21.12
CA ALA A 1163 -37.17 -4.94 -19.89
C ALA A 1163 -37.39 -4.03 -18.67
N HIS A 1164 -37.80 -4.65 -17.55
CA HIS A 1164 -37.92 -3.96 -16.27
C HIS A 1164 -37.56 -4.86 -15.08
N MET A 1165 -37.17 -4.23 -13.97
CA MET A 1165 -36.99 -4.93 -12.70
C MET A 1165 -38.36 -5.13 -12.04
N ALA A 1166 -38.76 -6.40 -11.87
CA ALA A 1166 -40.08 -6.78 -11.40
C ALA A 1166 -40.35 -6.31 -9.97
N CYS A 1167 -41.55 -5.76 -9.78
CA CYS A 1167 -42.03 -5.25 -8.50
C CYS A 1167 -43.43 -5.82 -8.25
N GLN A 1168 -43.63 -6.51 -7.13
CA GLN A 1168 -44.95 -6.97 -6.72
C GLN A 1168 -45.70 -5.84 -6.03
N VAL A 1169 -46.96 -5.64 -6.40
CA VAL A 1169 -47.88 -4.72 -5.72
C VAL A 1169 -48.86 -5.54 -4.88
N GLY A 1170 -48.87 -5.30 -3.56
CA GLY A 1170 -49.81 -5.91 -2.63
C GLY A 1170 -50.85 -4.90 -2.14
N SER A 1171 -52.07 -5.36 -1.84
CA SER A 1171 -53.07 -4.54 -1.17
C SER A 1171 -52.66 -4.30 0.28
N GLY A 1172 -52.04 -3.15 0.56
CA GLY A 1172 -51.69 -2.76 1.92
C GLY A 1172 -52.94 -2.46 2.77
N ASN A 1173 -52.77 -2.51 4.09
CA ASN A 1173 -53.80 -2.02 5.02
C ASN A 1173 -54.15 -0.56 4.69
N GLU A 1174 -55.41 -0.18 4.94
CA GLU A 1174 -56.00 1.12 4.54
C GLU A 1174 -56.19 1.32 3.01
N GLY A 1175 -56.03 0.27 2.19
CA GLY A 1175 -56.42 0.28 0.78
C GLY A 1175 -55.43 1.01 -0.13
N LEU A 1176 -54.15 0.99 0.21
CA LEU A 1176 -53.07 1.63 -0.54
C LEU A 1176 -52.00 0.63 -0.96
N ASP A 1177 -51.70 0.59 -2.27
CA ASP A 1177 -50.75 -0.31 -2.94
C ASP A 1177 -49.35 -0.31 -2.30
N GLU A 1178 -48.99 -1.39 -1.61
CA GLU A 1178 -47.65 -1.64 -1.05
C GLU A 1178 -46.74 -2.29 -2.10
N VAL A 1179 -45.45 -1.94 -2.15
CA VAL A 1179 -44.52 -2.41 -3.19
C VAL A 1179 -43.36 -3.21 -2.60
N THR A 1180 -43.22 -4.44 -3.09
CA THR A 1180 -42.09 -5.33 -2.78
C THR A 1180 -41.24 -5.52 -4.04
N PHE A 1181 -39.96 -5.18 -3.95
CA PHE A 1181 -39.01 -5.40 -5.05
C PHE A 1181 -38.67 -6.89 -5.15
N LEU A 1182 -38.80 -7.48 -6.34
CA LEU A 1182 -38.50 -8.90 -6.57
C LEU A 1182 -37.08 -9.14 -7.09
N TYR A 1183 -36.36 -8.08 -7.47
CA TYR A 1183 -34.99 -8.10 -8.03
C TYR A 1183 -34.78 -9.00 -9.26
N ARG A 1184 -35.88 -9.43 -9.88
CA ARG A 1184 -35.92 -10.27 -11.09
C ARG A 1184 -36.15 -9.41 -12.33
N LEU A 1185 -35.39 -9.63 -13.39
CA LEU A 1185 -35.62 -9.06 -14.71
C LEU A 1185 -36.90 -9.64 -15.33
N SER A 1186 -37.68 -8.81 -16.02
CA SER A 1186 -38.89 -9.24 -16.74
C SER A 1186 -39.08 -8.45 -18.02
N ALA A 1187 -39.61 -9.09 -19.06
CA ALA A 1187 -39.78 -8.49 -20.38
C ALA A 1187 -40.88 -7.41 -20.39
N GLY A 1188 -40.77 -6.47 -21.34
CA GLY A 1188 -41.66 -5.33 -21.50
C GLY A 1188 -41.27 -4.13 -20.62
N ALA A 1189 -41.84 -2.97 -20.93
CA ALA A 1189 -41.66 -1.76 -20.14
C ALA A 1189 -42.34 -1.87 -18.75
N CYS A 1190 -41.78 -1.18 -17.76
CA CYS A 1190 -42.35 -1.07 -16.43
C CYS A 1190 -43.77 -0.43 -16.50
N PRO A 1191 -44.82 -1.08 -15.96
CA PRO A 1191 -46.21 -0.69 -16.24
C PRO A 1191 -46.71 0.58 -15.52
N LYS A 1192 -45.99 1.05 -14.48
CA LYS A 1192 -46.28 2.30 -13.74
C LYS A 1192 -45.02 2.93 -13.15
N SER A 1193 -45.09 4.24 -12.92
CA SER A 1193 -44.12 5.07 -12.21
C SER A 1193 -44.15 4.82 -10.68
N TYR A 1194 -43.42 3.82 -10.19
CA TYR A 1194 -43.44 3.42 -8.75
C TYR A 1194 -42.91 4.47 -7.73
N GLY A 1195 -42.45 5.65 -8.17
CA GLY A 1195 -41.82 6.66 -7.30
C GLY A 1195 -42.68 7.09 -6.10
N VAL A 1196 -44.00 7.22 -6.26
CA VAL A 1196 -44.91 7.57 -5.15
C VAL A 1196 -44.98 6.45 -4.08
N ASN A 1197 -44.81 5.19 -4.49
CA ASN A 1197 -44.81 4.07 -3.55
C ASN A 1197 -43.45 3.96 -2.82
N VAL A 1198 -42.33 4.26 -3.49
CA VAL A 1198 -41.01 4.40 -2.83
C VAL A 1198 -41.03 5.55 -1.81
N ALA A 1199 -41.66 6.69 -2.16
CA ALA A 1199 -41.84 7.80 -1.23
C ALA A 1199 -42.68 7.43 0.02
N ARG A 1200 -43.60 6.46 -0.08
CA ARG A 1200 -44.31 5.92 1.09
C ARG A 1200 -43.41 5.09 2.00
N LEU A 1201 -42.51 4.27 1.43
CA LEU A 1201 -41.50 3.53 2.21
C LEU A 1201 -40.53 4.49 2.92
N ALA A 1202 -40.23 5.65 2.33
CA ALA A 1202 -39.49 6.74 2.96
C ALA A 1202 -40.30 7.55 4.00
N GLY A 1203 -41.56 7.17 4.28
CA GLY A 1203 -42.38 7.77 5.34
C GLY A 1203 -43.03 9.12 5.00
N LEU A 1204 -43.15 9.50 3.73
CA LEU A 1204 -43.79 10.77 3.36
C LEU A 1204 -45.30 10.79 3.71
N PRO A 1205 -45.87 11.93 4.14
CA PRO A 1205 -47.28 12.02 4.51
C PRO A 1205 -48.24 11.64 3.38
N THR A 1206 -49.29 10.89 3.70
CA THR A 1206 -50.30 10.41 2.73
C THR A 1206 -50.95 11.54 1.92
N SER A 1207 -51.15 12.72 2.52
CA SER A 1207 -51.68 13.92 1.86
C SER A 1207 -50.74 14.55 0.83
N VAL A 1208 -49.43 14.27 0.91
CA VAL A 1208 -48.44 14.62 -0.12
C VAL A 1208 -48.47 13.57 -1.23
N LEU A 1209 -48.49 12.27 -0.86
CA LEU A 1209 -48.50 11.16 -1.80
C LEU A 1209 -49.74 11.18 -2.72
N GLN A 1210 -50.93 11.45 -2.17
CA GLN A 1210 -52.17 11.58 -2.96
C GLN A 1210 -52.11 12.74 -3.97
N LYS A 1211 -51.47 13.87 -3.61
CA LYS A 1211 -51.27 15.00 -4.52
C LYS A 1211 -50.21 14.71 -5.58
N ALA A 1212 -49.14 14.00 -5.21
CA ALA A 1212 -48.08 13.60 -6.12
C ALA A 1212 -48.60 12.60 -7.18
N ASP A 1213 -49.37 11.59 -6.78
CA ASP A 1213 -50.00 10.64 -7.70
C ASP A 1213 -51.00 11.31 -8.65
N ALA A 1214 -51.86 12.20 -8.13
CA ALA A 1214 -52.76 12.99 -8.97
C ALA A 1214 -52.00 13.84 -10.01
N LYS A 1215 -50.87 14.45 -9.60
CA LYS A 1215 -50.02 15.22 -10.53
C LYS A 1215 -49.23 14.33 -11.50
N SER A 1216 -48.77 13.14 -11.11
CA SER A 1216 -48.13 12.20 -12.04
C SER A 1216 -49.10 11.83 -13.18
N ARG A 1217 -50.35 11.49 -12.83
CA ARG A 1217 -51.40 11.18 -13.81
C ARG A 1217 -51.76 12.38 -14.69
N GLU A 1218 -51.71 13.61 -14.17
CA GLU A 1218 -51.89 14.85 -14.95
C GLU A 1218 -50.73 15.07 -15.95
N PHE A 1219 -49.48 14.87 -15.53
CA PHE A 1219 -48.30 14.98 -16.39
C PHE A 1219 -48.28 13.88 -17.47
N GLU A 1220 -48.51 12.62 -17.12
CA GLU A 1220 -48.61 11.49 -18.05
C GLU A 1220 -49.68 11.75 -19.13
N ALA A 1221 -50.88 12.21 -18.72
CA ALA A 1221 -51.98 12.56 -19.63
C ALA A 1221 -51.74 13.83 -20.48
N THR A 1222 -50.73 14.63 -20.15
CA THR A 1222 -50.37 15.86 -20.88
C THR A 1222 -49.22 15.59 -21.86
N TYR A 1223 -48.13 14.96 -21.41
CA TYR A 1223 -47.01 14.55 -22.26
C TYR A 1223 -47.42 13.50 -23.31
N GLY A 1224 -48.34 12.59 -22.98
CA GLY A 1224 -48.81 11.56 -23.91
C GLY A 1224 -49.49 12.08 -25.19
N LYS A 1225 -50.01 13.31 -25.17
CA LYS A 1225 -50.82 13.88 -26.28
C LYS A 1225 -50.03 14.62 -27.35
N TYR A 1226 -48.78 15.01 -27.09
CA TYR A 1226 -48.02 15.88 -28.00
C TYR A 1226 -47.39 15.16 -29.22
N ARG A 1227 -47.67 13.87 -29.42
CA ARG A 1227 -47.25 13.09 -30.60
C ARG A 1227 -48.30 12.06 -31.07
N THR A 1228 -49.58 12.26 -30.77
CA THR A 1228 -50.66 11.51 -31.45
C THR A 1228 -50.84 12.05 -32.86
N GLU A 1229 -50.30 11.29 -33.83
CA GLU A 1229 -50.25 11.53 -35.28
C GLU A 1229 -49.47 12.79 -35.71
N PRO A 1230 -48.43 12.67 -36.59
CA PRO A 1230 -48.24 13.71 -37.59
C PRO A 1230 -49.48 13.69 -38.48
N ASN A 1231 -50.08 14.85 -38.77
CA ASN A 1231 -51.34 14.92 -39.51
C ASN A 1231 -51.35 13.98 -40.72
N SER A 1232 -52.31 13.07 -40.76
CA SER A 1232 -52.49 12.08 -41.82
C SER A 1232 -52.75 12.70 -43.21
N SER A 1233 -52.94 14.03 -43.27
CA SER A 1233 -52.87 14.81 -44.50
C SER A 1233 -51.52 14.76 -45.21
N ASN A 1234 -50.39 14.60 -44.51
CA ASN A 1234 -49.06 14.80 -45.09
C ASN A 1234 -48.43 13.50 -45.65
N GLN A 1235 -48.74 12.34 -45.06
CA GLN A 1235 -48.18 11.07 -45.56
C GLN A 1235 -48.71 10.70 -46.95
N SER A 1236 -49.97 11.04 -47.26
CA SER A 1236 -50.57 10.84 -48.60
C SER A 1236 -49.71 11.39 -49.75
N TRP A 1237 -49.03 12.53 -49.53
CA TRP A 1237 -48.23 13.21 -50.54
C TRP A 1237 -46.84 12.60 -50.66
N VAL A 1238 -46.27 12.17 -49.53
CA VAL A 1238 -44.98 11.46 -49.49
C VAL A 1238 -45.11 10.10 -50.18
N ASP A 1239 -46.20 9.36 -49.94
CA ASP A 1239 -46.47 8.10 -50.61
C ASP A 1239 -46.76 8.29 -52.11
N GLU A 1240 -47.51 9.32 -52.51
CA GLU A 1240 -47.69 9.68 -53.93
C GLU A 1240 -46.36 10.05 -54.61
N ILE A 1241 -45.48 10.81 -53.93
CA ILE A 1241 -44.14 11.15 -54.42
C ILE A 1241 -43.25 9.90 -54.54
N ILE A 1242 -43.27 9.00 -53.56
CA ILE A 1242 -42.52 7.72 -53.62
C ILE A 1242 -43.01 6.87 -54.80
N VAL A 1243 -44.32 6.78 -55.01
CA VAL A 1243 -44.91 6.08 -56.17
C VAL A 1243 -44.55 6.76 -57.50
N LEU A 1244 -44.49 8.10 -57.55
CA LEU A 1244 -44.02 8.85 -58.72
C LEU A 1244 -42.53 8.63 -59.01
N VAL A 1245 -41.68 8.64 -57.98
CA VAL A 1245 -40.24 8.36 -58.09
C VAL A 1245 -39.99 6.91 -58.52
N GLN A 1246 -40.76 5.94 -58.01
CA GLN A 1246 -40.69 4.55 -58.47
C GLN A 1246 -41.15 4.42 -59.93
N LYS A 1247 -42.22 5.11 -60.34
CA LYS A 1247 -42.65 5.15 -61.76
C LYS A 1247 -41.58 5.79 -62.67
N LEU A 1248 -40.94 6.87 -62.22
CA LEU A 1248 -39.84 7.54 -62.94
C LEU A 1248 -38.59 6.66 -63.04
N ASN A 1249 -38.17 5.99 -61.97
CA ASN A 1249 -37.06 5.03 -62.02
C ASN A 1249 -37.38 3.83 -62.92
N ASN A 1250 -38.60 3.30 -62.90
CA ASN A 1250 -39.00 2.22 -63.79
C ASN A 1250 -39.04 2.67 -65.26
N ALA A 1251 -39.47 3.91 -65.55
CA ALA A 1251 -39.39 4.49 -66.89
C ALA A 1251 -37.92 4.73 -67.34
N ALA A 1252 -37.05 5.20 -66.43
CA ALA A 1252 -35.62 5.41 -66.69
C ALA A 1252 -34.86 4.09 -66.90
N ASN A 1253 -35.18 3.04 -66.15
CA ASN A 1253 -34.60 1.70 -66.36
C ASN A 1253 -35.03 1.11 -67.71
N ASN A 1254 -36.29 1.33 -68.12
CA ASN A 1254 -36.79 0.88 -69.42
C ASN A 1254 -36.20 1.66 -70.62
N LEU A 1255 -35.57 2.82 -70.40
CA LEU A 1255 -34.83 3.56 -71.43
C LEU A 1255 -33.45 2.95 -71.75
N SER A 1256 -33.04 1.88 -71.07
CA SER A 1256 -31.75 1.20 -71.32
C SER A 1256 -31.80 0.07 -72.36
N CYS A 1257 -32.99 -0.20 -72.94
CA CYS A 1257 -33.18 -1.15 -74.04
C CYS A 1257 -33.81 -0.46 -75.27
N GLU A 1258 -33.39 -0.85 -76.47
CA GLU A 1258 -33.80 -0.21 -77.73
C GLU A 1258 -35.25 -0.55 -78.14
N GLU A 1259 -36.23 0.28 -77.78
CA GLU A 1259 -37.50 0.39 -78.52
C GLU A 1259 -38.20 1.75 -78.29
N MET A 1260 -38.83 2.31 -79.34
CA MET A 1260 -39.44 3.65 -79.27
C MET A 1260 -40.78 3.65 -78.52
N VAL A 1261 -40.74 3.73 -77.19
CA VAL A 1261 -41.90 4.05 -76.34
C VAL A 1261 -42.13 5.56 -76.33
N SER A 1262 -43.40 5.99 -76.36
CA SER A 1262 -43.77 7.39 -76.63
C SER A 1262 -43.47 8.37 -75.46
N ASP A 1263 -42.84 9.49 -75.81
CA ASP A 1263 -42.54 10.67 -74.97
C ASP A 1263 -43.70 11.13 -74.07
N HIS A 1264 -44.92 10.89 -74.53
CA HIS A 1264 -46.15 11.35 -73.90
C HIS A 1264 -46.33 10.85 -72.46
N SER A 1265 -45.69 9.74 -72.07
CA SER A 1265 -45.74 9.20 -70.71
C SER A 1265 -44.85 9.97 -69.73
N ILE A 1266 -43.60 10.26 -70.11
CA ILE A 1266 -42.64 10.98 -69.27
C ILE A 1266 -43.08 12.44 -69.10
N VAL A 1267 -43.56 13.08 -70.16
CA VAL A 1267 -44.12 14.46 -70.11
C VAL A 1267 -45.37 14.53 -69.20
N LYS A 1268 -46.14 13.44 -69.07
CA LYS A 1268 -47.28 13.36 -68.15
C LYS A 1268 -46.83 13.22 -66.69
N LEU A 1269 -45.86 12.33 -66.41
CA LEU A 1269 -45.30 12.17 -65.07
C LEU A 1269 -44.56 13.44 -64.58
N GLN A 1270 -43.85 14.14 -65.47
CA GLN A 1270 -43.24 15.44 -65.15
C GLN A 1270 -44.28 16.53 -64.85
N ARG A 1271 -45.46 16.48 -65.48
CA ARG A 1271 -46.55 17.40 -65.18
C ARG A 1271 -47.21 17.08 -63.84
N GLU A 1272 -47.50 15.82 -63.57
CA GLU A 1272 -48.05 15.37 -62.29
C GLU A 1272 -47.10 15.71 -61.12
N ALA A 1273 -45.79 15.53 -61.30
CA ALA A 1273 -44.79 15.96 -60.33
C ALA A 1273 -44.73 17.49 -60.14
N ARG A 1274 -44.93 18.28 -61.21
CA ARG A 1274 -44.97 19.75 -61.12
C ARG A 1274 -46.26 20.26 -60.47
N GLU A 1275 -47.41 19.67 -60.79
CA GLU A 1275 -48.70 19.98 -60.15
C GLU A 1275 -48.72 19.59 -58.66
N LEU A 1276 -47.94 18.59 -58.24
CA LEU A 1276 -47.71 18.30 -56.82
C LEU A 1276 -46.76 19.30 -56.16
N LEU A 1277 -45.67 19.70 -56.83
CA LEU A 1277 -44.74 20.73 -56.32
C LEU A 1277 -45.37 22.13 -56.22
N GLU A 1278 -46.30 22.48 -57.11
CA GLU A 1278 -47.07 23.75 -57.06
C GLU A 1278 -48.20 23.74 -56.01
N ARG A 1279 -48.40 22.62 -55.31
CA ARG A 1279 -49.35 22.44 -54.19
C ARG A 1279 -48.66 22.29 -52.82
N CYS A 1280 -47.34 22.25 -52.77
CA CYS A 1280 -46.53 22.27 -51.55
C CYS A 1280 -46.21 23.70 -51.09
#